data_AF-A0A336M263-F1
#
_entry.id   AF-A0A336M263-F1
#
_cell.length_a   1.000
_cell.length_b   1.000
_cell.length_c   1.000
_cell.angle_alpha   90.00
_cell.angle_beta   90.00
_cell.angle_gamma   90.00
#
_symmetry.space_group_name_H-M   'P 1'
#
loop_
_entity.id
_entity.type
_entity.pdbx_description
1 polymer ?
#
loop_
_entity_poly.entity_id
_entity_poly.type
_entity_poly.pdbx_seq_one_letter_code
_entity_poly.pdbx_strand_id
1 'polypeptide(L)'
;MEEECNKSISELSTDEDEVEPKFKYCRMTNHLQKIVNEDAISCVNVASRFMCVGTLWGRIYLLDHQGNEVETSTSFPNHMISINHISVDSKGEFIASCSDDGMIHINGLYTNDSNLHLNLGVAIKFIELDPDHYKSGSGRKFILGDNRLTLFEKSFLKSLKSSILSESEGEVAAIKWNNNFVAWASSNLGVRVYDLNERCSLGLLKWEEPTDGKLSDYRCNLMWCNSTTLLIGWVDTIRICVIRKRNSVEVSTRNVPGFIVDPISSFKTDFILCGLAPMESISSNQLVVLGYTKLSSGGRPNRPVLCALEYKSNDYTEICIDTLSIKGYENYTHLDYHLDYLAEENQYFIVSPKDIVVASLYEADDRVQWLIEHGKSVQDEQSVFNDLLLIPDLVDSYENLTDKLLKSLFVIETQIDYNYLFKSDDDTYVKLDILSQDLLDYHQALLSTGYQNNWGLYWGYFNGRAQIKNTGKWKETSYNLCDSYLPYALGGCGYVLSRNLVSYIAKNHDTLSSYKSEDITVRKFEEAMEVISQYGGKFSTNSVARLYLDHLLSIQKYEEAAKLCLRTFGNDKKLWEEEVFKFVKVKQLRAVSAFLPRTNDCKLSPHVYEMVLYEYLQLDPIGFLNILKEWQPNLYNSAAVINAIHDHFDRKYQHILLESLAILYSHEKEYDKAVAMYLKLQHKDVFELIRKHDLYGVIKNMILKLIQLDSEKAIALFLEKDKIPPEVVVEQLQQNLEYLYMFLDAFDKVDTSGKFHWKMVELYANFSHEKLLPFLKRSNNYPIQEAYDICKVRSFYPEMVYLLGRMGNTKEALSIILNKLNDINFALEFCKEHNDIDLWTGLIDSSIDDPEKMTILLDNIVGYVNPILLVNKIKEGKKLPGLKSALIKMLSQYNLQVAIQEGCNKILVTDYFNLHERTVKLQQQAMYVSMDNSCRLCGRDVISKEEMSQTGPGFDSNCMTLTRFVLQEQRKFKHATGDLSQLLNCIQTAVKACQSAVRKAGIAKLHGISGDTNVQGETVKKLDVLTNELFINMLESSYTVCYMVSEENEKVIEVETEKSGKYIVCFDPLDGSSNIDCLASIGSIFAIYRKQSETPQPSDYLQPGKNMVAGGYALYGSATMLVLSLGYGVNGFMYDPAIGEFVLTDPDIRIPERGNTYSINEGYCAQWESHVKEYVESKKFPKEGKPYGARYVGSMVADVHRTIKYGGIFIYPSTKSSPNGKLRLLYEGNPMAFIVTQAGGKASTGKQDILDVVPEKIHQRVPVFLGSKLDVDDALSFIK
;
A
#
# COMPACT_ATOMS: atom_id res chain seq x y z
N MET A 1 21.80 -10.58 34.05
CA MET A 1 23.04 -10.76 33.25
C MET A 1 23.26 -9.61 32.26
N GLU A 2 22.25 -8.81 31.90
CA GLU A 2 22.42 -7.58 31.11
C GLU A 2 23.01 -6.39 31.90
N GLU A 3 22.87 -6.36 33.24
CA GLU A 3 23.39 -5.27 34.08
C GLU A 3 24.93 -5.24 34.25
N GLU A 4 25.64 -6.34 33.96
CA GLU A 4 27.11 -6.37 34.10
C GLU A 4 27.85 -5.85 32.87
N CYS A 5 27.19 -5.75 31.70
CA CYS A 5 27.84 -5.25 30.48
C CYS A 5 28.00 -3.72 30.51
N ASN A 6 26.95 -3.00 30.96
CA ASN A 6 26.92 -1.53 30.97
C ASN A 6 27.81 -0.89 32.04
N LYS A 7 28.18 -1.62 33.10
CA LYS A 7 29.07 -1.09 34.16
C LYS A 7 30.55 -1.07 33.82
N SER A 8 30.99 -1.80 32.79
CA SER A 8 32.42 -2.03 32.56
C SER A 8 33.14 -1.00 31.68
N ILE A 9 32.42 0.01 31.15
CA ILE A 9 33.00 1.05 30.27
C ILE A 9 32.78 2.48 30.81
N SER A 10 31.86 2.70 31.77
CA SER A 10 31.50 4.03 32.27
C SER A 10 32.38 4.56 33.41
N GLU A 11 33.42 3.84 33.85
CA GLU A 11 34.36 4.36 34.83
C GLU A 11 35.57 4.93 34.09
N LEU A 12 35.68 6.26 34.05
CA LEU A 12 36.84 7.12 33.75
C LEU A 12 36.70 8.04 32.51
N SER A 13 35.80 9.03 32.60
CA SER A 13 36.05 10.39 32.10
C SER A 13 35.61 11.37 33.18
N THR A 14 36.59 11.82 33.97
CA THR A 14 36.40 12.87 34.99
C THR A 14 36.81 14.20 34.36
N ASP A 15 35.92 15.19 34.46
CA ASP A 15 36.18 16.64 34.34
C ASP A 15 36.47 17.29 32.97
N GLU A 16 35.87 16.84 31.86
CA GLU A 16 35.76 17.69 30.65
C GLU A 16 34.32 17.69 30.15
N ASP A 17 33.82 18.87 29.76
CA ASP A 17 32.42 19.20 29.45
C ASP A 17 31.62 18.02 28.89
N GLU A 18 30.59 17.55 29.60
CA GLU A 18 29.79 16.39 29.20
C GLU A 18 29.11 16.68 27.84
N VAL A 19 29.72 16.15 26.78
CA VAL A 19 29.23 16.16 25.40
C VAL A 19 28.30 14.94 25.23
N GLU A 20 27.18 15.17 24.56
CA GLU A 20 26.21 14.12 24.22
C GLU A 20 26.87 13.03 23.36
N PRO A 21 26.83 11.75 23.75
CA PRO A 21 27.47 10.66 23.01
C PRO A 21 26.77 10.39 21.67
N LYS A 22 27.56 10.04 20.63
CA LYS A 22 27.02 9.68 19.30
C LYS A 22 27.02 8.18 19.00
N PHE A 23 27.80 7.39 19.73
CA PHE A 23 27.85 5.94 19.57
C PHE A 23 27.56 5.22 20.89
N LYS A 24 26.93 4.04 20.79
CA LYS A 24 26.84 3.04 21.85
C LYS A 24 27.79 1.89 21.54
N TYR A 25 28.49 1.38 22.55
CA TYR A 25 29.50 0.34 22.38
C TYR A 25 29.12 -0.95 23.09
N CYS A 26 29.17 -2.07 22.36
CA CYS A 26 28.96 -3.41 22.90
C CYS A 26 30.13 -4.32 22.52
N ARG A 27 30.76 -4.98 23.50
CA ARG A 27 31.84 -5.93 23.25
C ARG A 27 31.27 -7.32 22.94
N MET A 28 31.76 -7.96 21.88
CA MET A 28 31.37 -9.33 21.55
C MET A 28 32.03 -10.33 22.52
N THR A 29 31.27 -11.27 23.07
CA THR A 29 31.74 -12.20 24.10
C THR A 29 31.68 -13.65 23.64
N ASN A 30 30.59 -14.37 23.91
CA ASN A 30 30.20 -15.68 23.36
C ASN A 30 31.33 -16.63 22.90
N HIS A 31 31.18 -17.32 21.76
CA HIS A 31 32.17 -18.27 21.24
C HIS A 31 33.44 -17.56 20.72
N LEU A 32 33.32 -16.29 20.34
CA LEU A 32 34.45 -15.44 19.96
C LEU A 32 35.54 -15.41 21.04
N GLN A 33 35.18 -15.30 22.33
CA GLN A 33 36.15 -15.30 23.43
C GLN A 33 37.05 -16.55 23.42
N LYS A 34 36.50 -17.71 23.08
CA LYS A 34 37.28 -18.94 22.96
C LYS A 34 38.27 -18.84 21.79
N ILE A 35 37.82 -18.33 20.65
CA ILE A 35 38.64 -18.16 19.44
C ILE A 35 39.80 -17.20 19.70
N VAL A 36 39.53 -16.01 20.26
CA VAL A 36 40.58 -15.02 20.53
C VAL A 36 41.51 -15.41 21.67
N ASN A 37 41.10 -16.32 22.56
CA ASN A 37 42.00 -16.88 23.57
C ASN A 37 42.95 -17.92 22.97
N GLU A 38 42.49 -18.72 22.00
CA GLU A 38 43.29 -19.75 21.34
C GLU A 38 44.21 -19.17 20.26
N ASP A 39 43.69 -18.31 19.39
CA ASP A 39 44.39 -17.73 18.22
C ASP A 39 44.13 -16.22 18.15
N ALA A 40 44.76 -15.49 17.22
CA ALA A 40 44.47 -14.07 16.98
C ALA A 40 43.78 -13.87 15.63
N ILE A 41 42.88 -12.89 15.59
CA ILE A 41 42.13 -12.53 14.39
C ILE A 41 43.07 -11.83 13.41
N SER A 42 43.12 -12.28 12.17
CA SER A 42 43.93 -11.68 11.10
C SER A 42 43.08 -10.87 10.10
N CYS A 43 41.87 -11.34 9.80
CA CYS A 43 40.93 -10.66 8.90
C CYS A 43 39.48 -10.99 9.25
N VAL A 44 38.56 -10.11 8.88
CA VAL A 44 37.11 -10.26 9.08
C VAL A 44 36.38 -9.83 7.82
N ASN A 45 35.22 -10.43 7.57
CA ASN A 45 34.25 -9.97 6.59
C ASN A 45 32.85 -10.12 7.17
N VAL A 46 32.12 -9.02 7.33
CA VAL A 46 30.75 -9.00 7.87
C VAL A 46 29.75 -9.07 6.71
N ALA A 47 29.00 -10.17 6.63
CA ALA A 47 27.88 -10.33 5.71
C ALA A 47 26.55 -10.13 6.45
N SER A 48 25.44 -9.99 5.73
CA SER A 48 24.13 -9.73 6.32
C SER A 48 23.55 -10.87 7.18
N ARG A 49 24.08 -12.09 7.07
CA ARG A 49 23.60 -13.26 7.84
C ARG A 49 24.57 -13.78 8.89
N PHE A 50 25.85 -13.46 8.74
CA PHE A 50 26.95 -13.97 9.56
C PHE A 50 28.18 -13.11 9.31
N MET A 51 29.17 -13.23 10.18
CA MET A 51 30.51 -12.71 9.96
C MET A 51 31.52 -13.86 9.81
N CYS A 52 32.44 -13.70 8.88
CA CYS A 52 33.59 -14.57 8.72
C CYS A 52 34.77 -14.01 9.50
N VAL A 53 35.41 -14.86 10.30
CA VAL A 53 36.64 -14.51 11.04
C VAL A 53 37.76 -15.44 10.58
N GLY A 54 38.81 -14.86 10.01
CA GLY A 54 40.05 -15.56 9.67
C GLY A 54 41.11 -15.35 10.75
N THR A 55 41.89 -16.38 11.04
CA THR A 55 42.90 -16.35 12.12
C THR A 55 44.35 -16.46 11.62
N LEU A 56 45.30 -16.13 12.51
CA LEU A 56 46.74 -16.24 12.24
C LEU A 56 47.22 -17.68 12.02
N TRP A 57 46.56 -18.70 12.58
CA TRP A 57 46.88 -20.11 12.30
C TRP A 57 46.09 -20.71 11.14
N GLY A 58 45.45 -19.86 10.31
CA GLY A 58 44.86 -20.32 9.05
C GLY A 58 43.47 -20.92 9.17
N ARG A 59 42.74 -20.68 10.28
CA ARG A 59 41.37 -21.17 10.47
C ARG A 59 40.34 -20.10 10.09
N ILE A 60 39.20 -20.57 9.58
CA ILE A 60 38.04 -19.74 9.25
C ILE A 60 36.90 -20.14 10.18
N TYR A 61 36.35 -19.17 10.89
CA TYR A 61 35.17 -19.32 11.74
C TYR A 61 34.02 -18.51 11.17
N LEU A 62 32.81 -19.06 11.25
CA LEU A 62 31.58 -18.35 10.93
C LEU A 62 30.85 -18.07 12.22
N LEU A 63 30.60 -16.79 12.49
CA LEU A 63 29.90 -16.34 13.67
C LEU A 63 28.63 -15.61 13.29
N ASP A 64 27.59 -15.68 14.12
CA ASP A 64 26.51 -14.69 14.07
C ASP A 64 27.04 -13.32 14.54
N HIS A 65 26.24 -12.26 14.36
CA HIS A 65 26.63 -10.90 14.78
C HIS A 65 26.72 -10.72 16.30
N GLN A 66 26.34 -11.73 17.10
CA GLN A 66 26.52 -11.78 18.55
C GLN A 66 27.78 -12.56 18.97
N GLY A 67 28.47 -13.22 18.03
CA GLY A 67 29.71 -13.96 18.26
C GLY A 67 29.53 -15.44 18.56
N ASN A 68 28.39 -16.06 18.19
CA ASN A 68 28.17 -17.50 18.29
C ASN A 68 28.54 -18.23 16.99
N GLU A 69 29.16 -19.39 17.10
CA GLU A 69 29.54 -20.19 15.93
C GLU A 69 28.32 -20.74 15.19
N VAL A 70 28.28 -20.58 13.87
CA VAL A 70 27.20 -21.03 13.00
C VAL A 70 27.52 -22.42 12.46
N GLU A 71 26.64 -23.39 12.72
CA GLU A 71 26.82 -24.76 12.21
C GLU A 71 26.66 -24.82 10.69
N THR A 72 27.73 -25.19 9.97
CA THR A 72 27.69 -25.44 8.53
C THR A 72 27.85 -26.93 8.20
N SER A 73 27.18 -27.37 7.14
CA SER A 73 27.33 -28.74 6.60
C SER A 73 28.71 -29.01 5.98
N THR A 74 29.51 -27.96 5.78
CA THR A 74 30.79 -27.98 5.08
C THR A 74 31.92 -27.57 6.02
N SER A 75 32.92 -28.44 6.14
CA SER A 75 34.18 -28.14 6.82
C SER A 75 35.06 -27.29 5.90
N PHE A 76 35.51 -26.14 6.39
CA PHE A 76 36.44 -25.30 5.64
C PHE A 76 37.85 -25.89 5.69
N PRO A 77 38.58 -25.90 4.56
CA PRO A 77 39.99 -26.23 4.56
C PRO A 77 40.77 -25.16 5.33
N ASN A 78 41.68 -25.61 6.20
CA ASN A 78 42.59 -24.71 6.91
C ASN A 78 43.75 -24.32 5.99
N HIS A 79 44.12 -23.04 6.03
CA HIS A 79 45.39 -22.56 5.51
C HIS A 79 46.53 -23.01 6.43
N MET A 80 47.76 -23.10 5.91
CA MET A 80 48.92 -23.49 6.72
C MET A 80 49.44 -22.35 7.60
N ILE A 81 49.14 -21.11 7.21
CA ILE A 81 49.55 -19.87 7.88
C ILE A 81 48.41 -18.84 7.86
N SER A 82 48.69 -17.60 8.26
CA SER A 82 47.71 -16.53 8.47
C SER A 82 46.87 -16.23 7.23
N ILE A 83 45.56 -16.12 7.44
CA ILE A 83 44.64 -15.71 6.38
C ILE A 83 44.76 -14.20 6.18
N ASN A 84 45.04 -13.78 4.94
CA ASN A 84 45.26 -12.37 4.61
C ASN A 84 43.94 -11.64 4.32
N HIS A 85 43.02 -12.27 3.58
CA HIS A 85 41.76 -11.66 3.18
C HIS A 85 40.66 -12.71 3.02
N ILE A 86 39.43 -12.32 3.38
CA ILE A 86 38.21 -13.09 3.16
C ILE A 86 37.23 -12.22 2.38
N SER A 87 36.60 -12.82 1.36
CA SER A 87 35.57 -12.18 0.54
C SER A 87 34.34 -13.08 0.47
N VAL A 88 33.16 -12.48 0.56
CA VAL A 88 31.87 -13.17 0.55
C VAL A 88 31.02 -12.55 -0.57
N ASP A 89 30.27 -13.37 -1.29
CA ASP A 89 29.36 -12.86 -2.32
C ASP A 89 28.14 -12.15 -1.70
N SER A 90 27.39 -11.38 -2.51
CA SER A 90 26.29 -10.54 -2.02
C SER A 90 25.15 -11.30 -1.33
N LYS A 91 25.01 -12.61 -1.54
CA LYS A 91 24.00 -13.47 -0.87
C LYS A 91 24.56 -14.31 0.26
N GLY A 92 25.87 -14.30 0.48
CA GLY A 92 26.51 -15.15 1.48
C GLY A 92 26.32 -16.64 1.20
N GLU A 93 26.47 -17.06 -0.05
CA GLU A 93 26.45 -18.47 -0.46
C GLU A 93 27.86 -19.04 -0.65
N PHE A 94 28.82 -18.20 -1.02
CA PHE A 94 30.21 -18.54 -1.32
C PHE A 94 31.16 -17.66 -0.52
N ILE A 95 32.20 -18.30 0.02
CA ILE A 95 33.27 -17.65 0.77
C ILE A 95 34.59 -17.95 0.08
N ALA A 96 35.38 -16.91 -0.14
CA ALA A 96 36.74 -16.99 -0.65
C ALA A 96 37.74 -16.55 0.42
N SER A 97 38.86 -17.25 0.52
CA SER A 97 39.96 -16.93 1.42
C SER A 97 41.31 -17.11 0.74
N CYS A 98 42.28 -16.27 1.09
CA CYS A 98 43.65 -16.36 0.60
C CYS A 98 44.67 -16.18 1.73
N SER A 99 45.85 -16.76 1.53
CA SER A 99 46.93 -16.82 2.52
C SER A 99 48.30 -16.64 1.87
N ASP A 100 49.31 -16.41 2.70
CA ASP A 100 50.71 -16.30 2.30
C ASP A 100 51.32 -17.64 1.87
N ASP A 101 50.65 -18.77 2.15
CA ASP A 101 51.06 -20.08 1.65
C ASP A 101 50.78 -20.27 0.15
N GLY A 102 50.15 -19.28 -0.48
CA GLY A 102 49.76 -19.27 -1.89
C GLY A 102 48.54 -20.12 -2.20
N MET A 103 47.82 -20.56 -1.17
CA MET A 103 46.54 -21.27 -1.29
C MET A 103 45.38 -20.29 -1.37
N ILE A 104 44.42 -20.63 -2.24
CA ILE A 104 43.13 -19.98 -2.36
C ILE A 104 42.06 -21.03 -2.17
N HIS A 105 41.12 -20.78 -1.27
CA HIS A 105 39.95 -21.62 -1.05
C HIS A 105 38.69 -20.82 -1.29
N ILE A 106 37.89 -21.24 -2.28
CA ILE A 106 36.53 -20.74 -2.54
C ILE A 106 35.55 -21.88 -2.27
N ASN A 107 34.69 -21.71 -1.29
CA ASN A 107 33.79 -22.75 -0.78
C ASN A 107 32.35 -22.26 -0.79
N GLY A 108 31.44 -23.12 -1.25
CA GLY A 108 30.00 -22.91 -1.07
C GLY A 108 29.56 -23.35 0.32
N LEU A 109 28.74 -22.54 0.98
CA LEU A 109 28.18 -22.81 2.30
C LEU A 109 27.14 -23.94 2.28
N TYR A 110 26.30 -23.94 1.25
CA TYR A 110 25.19 -24.88 1.12
C TYR A 110 25.44 -25.97 0.06
N THR A 111 26.47 -25.81 -0.78
CA THR A 111 26.73 -26.73 -1.91
C THR A 111 28.23 -26.98 -2.11
N ASN A 112 28.60 -28.23 -2.39
CA ASN A 112 29.97 -28.64 -2.65
C ASN A 112 30.34 -28.70 -4.14
N ASP A 113 29.35 -28.61 -5.04
CA ASP A 113 29.50 -28.82 -6.50
C ASP A 113 30.32 -27.74 -7.23
N SER A 114 30.97 -26.88 -6.47
CA SER A 114 31.50 -25.61 -6.93
C SER A 114 32.77 -25.15 -6.25
N ASN A 115 33.25 -25.87 -5.23
CA ASN A 115 34.41 -25.49 -4.46
C ASN A 115 35.66 -25.46 -5.36
N LEU A 116 36.51 -24.47 -5.14
CA LEU A 116 37.73 -24.26 -5.89
C LEU A 116 38.88 -24.11 -4.90
N HIS A 117 39.90 -24.95 -5.07
CA HIS A 117 41.14 -24.89 -4.31
C HIS A 117 42.30 -24.77 -5.29
N LEU A 118 43.05 -23.68 -5.19
CA LEU A 118 44.16 -23.39 -6.08
C LEU A 118 45.42 -23.12 -5.25
N ASN A 119 46.55 -23.63 -5.72
CA ASN A 119 47.86 -23.26 -5.22
C ASN A 119 48.58 -22.49 -6.33
N LEU A 120 48.89 -21.23 -6.09
CA LEU A 120 49.59 -20.38 -7.07
C LEU A 120 51.10 -20.32 -6.81
N GLY A 121 51.60 -20.89 -5.71
CA GLY A 121 53.02 -20.90 -5.34
C GLY A 121 53.60 -19.52 -5.01
N VAL A 122 52.75 -18.50 -4.94
CA VAL A 122 53.09 -17.11 -4.59
C VAL A 122 52.13 -16.63 -3.51
N ALA A 123 52.61 -15.81 -2.58
CA ALA A 123 51.78 -15.27 -1.52
C ALA A 123 50.66 -14.39 -2.09
N ILE A 124 49.42 -14.65 -1.68
CA ILE A 124 48.24 -13.92 -2.17
C ILE A 124 47.70 -13.06 -1.04
N LYS A 125 47.77 -11.73 -1.23
CA LYS A 125 47.36 -10.76 -0.22
C LYS A 125 45.87 -10.44 -0.27
N PHE A 126 45.28 -10.38 -1.47
CA PHE A 126 43.88 -10.01 -1.64
C PHE A 126 43.15 -10.91 -2.64
N ILE A 127 41.92 -11.26 -2.28
CA ILE A 127 40.95 -11.97 -3.11
C ILE A 127 39.61 -11.28 -3.01
N GLU A 128 38.93 -11.08 -4.13
CA GLU A 128 37.58 -10.51 -4.14
C GLU A 128 36.66 -11.31 -5.07
N LEU A 129 35.52 -11.76 -4.55
CA LEU A 129 34.50 -12.45 -5.33
C LEU A 129 33.68 -11.46 -6.16
N ASP A 130 33.19 -11.93 -7.31
CA ASP A 130 32.10 -11.24 -8.01
C ASP A 130 30.87 -11.18 -7.08
N PRO A 131 30.22 -10.02 -6.89
CA PRO A 131 28.98 -9.94 -6.11
C PRO A 131 27.90 -10.94 -6.56
N ASP A 132 27.90 -11.31 -7.85
CA ASP A 132 27.01 -12.30 -8.46
C ASP A 132 27.63 -13.72 -8.57
N HIS A 133 28.67 -14.03 -7.79
CA HIS A 133 29.37 -15.33 -7.85
C HIS A 133 28.43 -16.52 -7.62
N TYR A 134 27.41 -16.35 -6.77
CA TYR A 134 26.39 -17.36 -6.48
C TYR A 134 25.54 -17.75 -7.70
N LYS A 135 25.38 -16.84 -8.66
CA LYS A 135 24.46 -17.01 -9.79
C LYS A 135 24.98 -18.07 -10.78
N SER A 136 24.17 -19.08 -11.04
CA SER A 136 24.47 -20.10 -12.05
C SER A 136 24.57 -19.46 -13.44
N GLY A 137 25.76 -19.50 -14.04
CA GLY A 137 26.05 -18.90 -15.35
C GLY A 137 26.84 -17.57 -15.32
N SER A 138 27.16 -17.01 -14.15
CA SER A 138 28.02 -15.82 -14.02
C SER A 138 29.46 -16.02 -14.48
N GLY A 139 29.86 -17.28 -14.71
CA GLY A 139 31.25 -17.66 -14.92
C GLY A 139 32.03 -17.80 -13.62
N ARG A 140 31.37 -17.68 -12.44
CA ARG A 140 32.00 -17.80 -11.11
C ARG A 140 33.32 -17.02 -11.04
N LYS A 141 33.23 -15.73 -11.35
CA LYS A 141 34.40 -14.87 -11.48
C LYS A 141 34.92 -14.49 -10.10
N PHE A 142 36.22 -14.24 -10.04
CA PHE A 142 36.89 -13.68 -8.88
C PHE A 142 38.18 -12.99 -9.33
N ILE A 143 38.66 -12.03 -8.53
CA ILE A 143 39.86 -11.26 -8.81
C ILE A 143 40.90 -11.52 -7.72
N LEU A 144 42.15 -11.64 -8.14
CA LEU A 144 43.31 -11.73 -7.26
C LEU A 144 44.20 -10.51 -7.43
N GLY A 145 44.72 -10.05 -6.29
CA GLY A 145 45.75 -9.02 -6.22
C GLY A 145 47.06 -9.59 -5.70
N ASP A 146 48.07 -9.60 -6.58
CA ASP A 146 49.48 -9.85 -6.23
C ASP A 146 50.35 -8.67 -6.73
N ASN A 147 51.26 -8.91 -7.68
CA ASN A 147 51.95 -7.88 -8.47
C ASN A 147 51.17 -7.49 -9.74
N ARG A 148 50.00 -8.09 -9.94
CA ARG A 148 49.07 -7.85 -11.05
C ARG A 148 47.64 -7.99 -10.55
N LEU A 149 46.72 -7.34 -11.24
CA LEU A 149 45.30 -7.56 -11.04
C LEU A 149 44.82 -8.62 -12.05
N THR A 150 44.54 -9.83 -11.56
CA THR A 150 44.16 -10.95 -12.43
C THR A 150 42.71 -11.38 -12.17
N LEU A 151 41.89 -11.34 -13.23
CA LEU A 151 40.51 -11.83 -13.23
C LEU A 151 40.50 -13.29 -13.68
N PHE A 152 39.88 -14.15 -12.87
CA PHE A 152 39.63 -15.54 -13.18
C PHE A 152 38.15 -15.75 -13.53
N GLU A 153 37.87 -16.45 -14.62
CA GLU A 153 36.52 -16.79 -15.09
C GLU A 153 36.45 -18.26 -15.50
N LYS A 154 35.38 -18.98 -15.12
CA LYS A 154 35.11 -20.33 -15.63
C LYS A 154 34.55 -20.24 -17.05
N SER A 155 35.25 -20.87 -17.98
CA SER A 155 34.82 -20.98 -19.38
C SER A 155 33.66 -21.97 -19.52
N PHE A 156 33.02 -21.97 -20.70
CA PHE A 156 31.96 -22.93 -21.05
C PHE A 156 32.41 -24.41 -20.92
N LEU A 157 33.72 -24.69 -21.05
CA LEU A 157 34.30 -26.02 -20.88
C LEU A 157 34.65 -26.35 -19.40
N LYS A 158 34.17 -25.56 -18.44
CA LYS A 158 34.49 -25.61 -17.00
C LYS A 158 35.98 -25.41 -16.66
N SER A 159 36.84 -25.09 -17.63
CA SER A 159 38.23 -24.70 -17.37
C SER A 159 38.31 -23.28 -16.83
N LEU A 160 39.19 -23.06 -15.86
CA LEU A 160 39.43 -21.74 -15.30
C LEU A 160 40.37 -20.96 -16.23
N LYS A 161 39.91 -19.81 -16.72
CA LYS A 161 40.66 -18.91 -17.58
C LYS A 161 41.10 -17.70 -16.76
N SER A 162 42.39 -17.37 -16.80
CA SER A 162 42.94 -16.16 -16.20
C SER A 162 43.11 -15.07 -17.25
N SER A 163 42.82 -13.84 -16.86
CA SER A 163 43.01 -12.64 -17.69
C SER A 163 43.63 -11.54 -16.82
N ILE A 164 44.73 -10.96 -17.28
CA ILE A 164 45.39 -9.86 -16.58
C ILE A 164 44.66 -8.57 -16.96
N LEU A 165 44.04 -7.91 -15.97
CA LEU A 165 43.31 -6.66 -16.17
C LEU A 165 44.27 -5.45 -16.19
N SER A 166 45.27 -5.46 -15.31
CA SER A 166 46.31 -4.44 -15.23
C SER A 166 47.56 -5.03 -14.60
N GLU A 167 48.74 -4.65 -15.10
CA GLU A 167 49.96 -4.76 -14.30
C GLU A 167 49.93 -3.66 -13.23
N SER A 168 50.27 -3.99 -11.98
CA SER A 168 50.32 -3.01 -10.91
C SER A 168 51.72 -2.43 -10.77
N GLU A 169 51.81 -1.12 -10.56
CA GLU A 169 53.08 -0.42 -10.36
C GLU A 169 53.50 -0.55 -8.89
N GLY A 170 53.73 -1.79 -8.44
CA GLY A 170 53.90 -2.18 -7.03
C GLY A 170 52.94 -3.29 -6.62
N GLU A 171 53.03 -3.77 -5.38
CA GLU A 171 52.08 -4.76 -4.84
C GLU A 171 50.67 -4.16 -4.72
N VAL A 172 49.65 -4.98 -4.96
CA VAL A 172 48.25 -4.60 -4.77
C VAL A 172 47.95 -4.48 -3.27
N ALA A 173 47.55 -3.29 -2.83
CA ALA A 173 47.36 -2.94 -1.43
C ALA A 173 45.91 -3.06 -0.94
N ALA A 174 44.92 -3.10 -1.86
CA ALA A 174 43.51 -3.34 -1.57
C ALA A 174 42.73 -3.59 -2.87
N ILE A 175 41.64 -4.37 -2.80
CA ILE A 175 40.69 -4.59 -3.90
C ILE A 175 39.27 -4.54 -3.33
N LYS A 176 38.34 -3.87 -4.03
CA LYS A 176 36.90 -3.98 -3.80
C LYS A 176 36.11 -4.01 -5.10
N TRP A 177 35.21 -4.98 -5.22
CA TRP A 177 34.37 -5.18 -6.39
C TRP A 177 32.96 -4.68 -6.11
N ASN A 178 32.44 -3.80 -6.97
CA ASN A 178 31.03 -3.38 -6.94
C ASN A 178 30.43 -3.37 -8.35
N ASN A 179 29.47 -4.25 -8.60
CA ASN A 179 28.80 -4.43 -9.90
C ASN A 179 29.82 -4.61 -11.05
N ASN A 180 29.90 -3.65 -11.96
CA ASN A 180 30.80 -3.70 -13.12
C ASN A 180 32.16 -3.03 -12.86
N PHE A 181 32.33 -2.38 -11.69
CA PHE A 181 33.51 -1.62 -11.34
C PHE A 181 34.37 -2.34 -10.30
N VAL A 182 35.68 -2.30 -10.52
CA VAL A 182 36.66 -2.83 -9.57
C VAL A 182 37.60 -1.70 -9.19
N ALA A 183 37.59 -1.34 -7.91
CA ALA A 183 38.53 -0.40 -7.34
C ALA A 183 39.71 -1.18 -6.75
N TRP A 184 40.93 -0.75 -7.02
CA TRP A 184 42.12 -1.35 -6.43
C TRP A 184 43.22 -0.32 -6.20
N ALA A 185 44.03 -0.55 -5.17
CA ALA A 185 45.12 0.33 -4.77
C ALA A 185 46.48 -0.30 -5.09
N SER A 186 47.40 0.49 -5.63
CA SER A 186 48.79 0.12 -5.87
C SER A 186 49.68 0.80 -4.86
N SER A 187 50.48 0.01 -4.14
CA SER A 187 51.34 0.45 -3.03
C SER A 187 52.31 1.60 -3.34
N ASN A 188 52.70 1.85 -4.60
CA ASN A 188 53.63 2.95 -4.94
C ASN A 188 52.99 4.11 -5.72
N LEU A 189 51.68 4.07 -6.01
CA LEU A 189 51.09 5.03 -6.96
C LEU A 189 49.78 5.66 -6.51
N GLY A 190 48.80 4.85 -6.08
CA GLY A 190 47.44 5.34 -5.88
C GLY A 190 46.36 4.32 -6.21
N VAL A 191 45.13 4.82 -6.32
CA VAL A 191 43.93 4.01 -6.56
C VAL A 191 43.48 4.12 -8.02
N ARG A 192 43.11 2.99 -8.61
CA ARG A 192 42.53 2.90 -9.95
C ARG A 192 41.13 2.28 -9.88
N VAL A 193 40.26 2.71 -10.77
CA VAL A 193 38.97 2.04 -11.02
C VAL A 193 38.99 1.46 -12.42
N TYR A 194 38.59 0.19 -12.52
CA TYR A 194 38.52 -0.56 -13.77
C TYR A 194 37.06 -0.91 -14.08
N ASP A 195 36.63 -0.64 -15.31
CA ASP A 195 35.33 -1.07 -15.82
C ASP A 195 35.48 -2.42 -16.53
N LEU A 196 34.83 -3.45 -15.99
CA LEU A 196 34.88 -4.81 -16.53
C LEU A 196 34.12 -4.98 -17.85
N ASN A 197 33.12 -4.14 -18.10
CA ASN A 197 32.32 -4.19 -19.33
C ASN A 197 33.05 -3.52 -20.50
N GLU A 198 33.54 -2.30 -20.29
CA GLU A 198 34.34 -1.58 -21.30
C GLU A 198 35.79 -2.09 -21.37
N ARG A 199 36.21 -2.90 -20.39
CA ARG A 199 37.57 -3.44 -20.24
C ARG A 199 38.65 -2.35 -20.31
N CYS A 200 38.43 -1.27 -19.57
CA CYS A 200 39.36 -0.15 -19.51
C CYS A 200 39.45 0.43 -18.09
N SER A 201 40.55 1.13 -17.81
CA SER A 201 40.69 1.90 -16.57
C SER A 201 40.08 3.29 -16.74
N LEU A 202 39.25 3.69 -15.77
CA LEU A 202 38.51 4.96 -15.80
C LEU A 202 39.36 6.17 -15.37
N GLY A 203 40.50 5.91 -14.72
CA GLY A 203 41.43 6.94 -14.23
C GLY A 203 42.35 6.42 -13.12
N LEU A 204 43.45 7.16 -12.89
CA LEU A 204 44.37 6.94 -11.78
C LEU A 204 44.27 8.12 -10.80
N LEU A 205 43.89 7.82 -9.57
CA LEU A 205 43.92 8.74 -8.44
C LEU A 205 45.27 8.61 -7.75
N LYS A 206 46.25 9.41 -8.18
CA LYS A 206 47.60 9.42 -7.57
C LYS A 206 47.52 9.81 -6.10
N TRP A 207 48.24 9.09 -5.25
CA TRP A 207 48.36 9.40 -3.83
C TRP A 207 49.71 10.04 -3.55
N GLU A 208 49.74 11.01 -2.62
CA GLU A 208 51.00 11.60 -2.18
C GLU A 208 51.68 10.64 -1.20
N GLU A 209 53.00 10.49 -1.33
CA GLU A 209 53.75 9.72 -0.33
C GLU A 209 53.77 10.48 1.01
N PRO A 210 53.56 9.77 2.14
CA PRO A 210 53.59 10.41 3.45
C PRO A 210 55.00 10.80 3.86
N THR A 211 55.12 11.77 4.78
CA THR A 211 56.41 12.25 5.28
C THR A 211 57.14 11.20 6.14
N ASP A 212 56.38 10.32 6.80
CA ASP A 212 56.87 9.35 7.81
C ASP A 212 56.80 7.89 7.34
N GLY A 213 57.15 7.60 6.08
CA GLY A 213 57.27 6.22 5.59
C GLY A 213 56.85 6.05 4.13
N LYS A 214 56.67 4.80 3.70
CA LYS A 214 56.13 4.49 2.38
C LYS A 214 54.63 4.22 2.46
N LEU A 215 53.92 4.41 1.35
CA LEU A 215 52.51 4.06 1.21
C LEU A 215 52.21 2.59 1.53
N SER A 216 53.18 1.69 1.29
CA SER A 216 53.10 0.26 1.66
C SER A 216 52.99 -0.01 3.15
N ASP A 217 53.39 0.94 4.00
CA ASP A 217 53.43 0.77 5.45
C ASP A 217 52.06 1.05 6.11
N TYR A 218 51.06 1.40 5.29
CA TYR A 218 49.71 1.77 5.71
C TYR A 218 48.65 0.99 4.93
N ARG A 219 47.62 0.51 5.63
CA ARG A 219 46.48 -0.17 5.01
C ARG A 219 45.65 0.83 4.19
N CYS A 220 45.36 0.47 2.94
CA CYS A 220 44.41 1.22 2.11
C CYS A 220 42.98 0.69 2.37
N ASN A 221 42.07 1.57 2.75
CA ASN A 221 40.67 1.26 3.01
C ASN A 221 39.84 1.69 1.80
N LEU A 222 39.34 0.73 1.04
CA LEU A 222 38.41 0.94 -0.07
C LEU A 222 37.03 0.48 0.37
N MET A 223 36.01 1.33 0.19
CA MET A 223 34.63 0.99 0.52
C MET A 223 33.68 1.62 -0.50
N TRP A 224 32.71 0.85 -0.98
CA TRP A 224 31.65 1.38 -1.83
C TRP A 224 30.47 1.81 -0.96
N CYS A 225 30.11 3.10 -1.02
CA CYS A 225 28.92 3.61 -0.32
C CYS A 225 27.64 3.27 -1.10
N ASN A 226 27.71 3.25 -2.43
CA ASN A 226 26.62 2.85 -3.32
C ASN A 226 27.19 2.36 -4.66
N SER A 227 26.33 2.14 -5.67
CA SER A 227 26.74 1.63 -6.99
C SER A 227 27.76 2.50 -7.74
N THR A 228 27.93 3.77 -7.36
CA THR A 228 28.76 4.74 -8.08
C THR A 228 29.74 5.50 -7.19
N THR A 229 29.60 5.45 -5.86
CA THR A 229 30.40 6.26 -4.92
C THR A 229 31.39 5.37 -4.20
N LEU A 230 32.67 5.68 -4.40
CA LEU A 230 33.82 5.00 -3.79
C LEU A 230 34.44 5.90 -2.73
N LEU A 231 34.53 5.38 -1.52
CA LEU A 231 35.25 5.96 -0.38
C LEU A 231 36.65 5.36 -0.33
N ILE A 232 37.66 6.22 -0.24
CA ILE A 232 39.07 5.85 -0.21
C ILE A 232 39.68 6.50 1.02
N GLY A 233 40.06 5.71 2.02
CA GLY A 233 40.86 6.17 3.15
C GLY A 233 42.25 5.57 3.10
N TRP A 234 43.30 6.39 2.98
CA TRP A 234 44.67 5.88 2.98
C TRP A 234 45.65 6.83 3.64
N VAL A 235 46.49 6.26 4.51
CA VAL A 235 47.38 6.95 5.44
C VAL A 235 46.60 7.88 6.35
N ASP A 236 46.43 9.14 5.98
CA ASP A 236 45.68 10.15 6.73
C ASP A 236 44.66 10.89 5.85
N THR A 237 44.58 10.52 4.58
CA THR A 237 43.80 11.24 3.59
C THR A 237 42.53 10.45 3.28
N ILE A 238 41.38 11.12 3.27
CA ILE A 238 40.11 10.55 2.81
C ILE A 238 39.75 11.21 1.48
N ARG A 239 39.44 10.39 0.47
CA ARG A 239 38.92 10.83 -0.83
C ARG A 239 37.61 10.15 -1.16
N ILE A 240 36.66 10.94 -1.63
CA ILE A 240 35.31 10.52 -1.96
C ILE A 240 35.12 10.73 -3.45
N CYS A 241 34.94 9.63 -4.17
CA CYS A 241 34.97 9.62 -5.61
C CYS A 241 33.63 9.12 -6.16
N VAL A 242 33.05 9.85 -7.11
CA VAL A 242 31.82 9.44 -7.79
C VAL A 242 32.12 9.07 -9.23
N ILE A 243 31.64 7.90 -9.63
CA ILE A 243 31.70 7.41 -10.99
C ILE A 243 30.49 7.94 -11.74
N ARG A 244 30.75 8.85 -12.70
CA ARG A 244 29.71 9.40 -13.56
C ARG A 244 29.95 9.07 -15.02
N LYS A 245 28.88 9.05 -15.81
CA LYS A 245 28.95 8.91 -17.26
C LYS A 245 29.45 10.22 -17.87
N ARG A 246 30.33 10.15 -18.88
CA ARG A 246 30.79 11.33 -19.63
C ARG A 246 29.70 11.88 -20.53
N ASN A 247 29.69 13.19 -20.73
CA ASN A 247 28.74 13.86 -21.62
C ASN A 247 29.07 13.60 -23.09
N SER A 248 28.07 13.61 -23.97
CA SER A 248 28.23 13.31 -25.42
C SER A 248 29.25 14.23 -26.12
N VAL A 249 29.42 15.47 -25.64
CA VAL A 249 30.44 16.41 -26.12
C VAL A 249 31.87 15.99 -25.69
N GLU A 250 32.06 15.50 -24.47
CA GLU A 250 33.35 15.02 -23.96
C GLU A 250 33.79 13.72 -24.67
N VAL A 251 32.83 12.85 -25.00
CA VAL A 251 33.07 11.59 -25.73
C VAL A 251 33.40 11.83 -27.21
N SER A 252 32.80 12.84 -27.82
CA SER A 252 33.04 13.18 -29.24
C SER A 252 34.42 13.78 -29.52
N THR A 253 35.10 14.32 -28.51
CA THR A 253 36.33 15.10 -28.70
C THR A 253 37.61 14.30 -28.49
N ARG A 254 37.57 13.11 -27.84
CA ARG A 254 38.70 12.17 -27.68
C ARG A 254 38.19 10.72 -27.50
N ASN A 255 38.94 9.70 -27.93
CA ASN A 255 38.69 8.28 -27.61
C ASN A 255 38.91 8.02 -26.10
N VAL A 256 37.93 8.39 -25.27
CA VAL A 256 37.98 8.26 -23.81
C VAL A 256 36.89 7.31 -23.31
N PRO A 257 37.07 6.65 -22.15
CA PRO A 257 36.07 5.76 -21.56
C PRO A 257 34.71 6.42 -21.36
N GLY A 258 33.63 5.63 -21.39
CA GLY A 258 32.26 6.12 -21.22
C GLY A 258 31.98 6.67 -19.82
N PHE A 259 32.75 6.24 -18.82
CA PHE A 259 32.68 6.70 -17.44
C PHE A 259 33.97 7.43 -17.02
N ILE A 260 33.89 8.22 -15.96
CA ILE A 260 35.03 8.89 -15.33
C ILE A 260 34.86 8.85 -13.82
N VAL A 261 35.98 8.77 -13.10
CA VAL A 261 36.04 8.86 -11.64
C VAL A 261 36.33 10.31 -11.27
N ASP A 262 35.35 10.98 -10.67
CA ASP A 262 35.50 12.36 -10.22
C ASP A 262 35.67 12.40 -8.69
N PRO A 263 36.82 12.90 -8.18
CA PRO A 263 36.99 13.12 -6.75
C PRO A 263 36.16 14.34 -6.34
N ILE A 264 35.04 14.09 -5.66
CA ILE A 264 34.15 15.15 -5.16
C ILE A 264 34.76 15.82 -3.94
N SER A 265 35.40 15.03 -3.08
CA SER A 265 36.01 15.54 -1.86
C SER A 265 37.32 14.85 -1.54
N SER A 266 38.28 15.62 -1.05
CA SER A 266 39.59 15.14 -0.61
C SER A 266 40.09 16.00 0.56
N PHE A 267 40.34 15.39 1.71
CA PHE A 267 40.83 16.07 2.91
C PHE A 267 41.79 15.18 3.71
N LYS A 268 42.65 15.80 4.53
CA LYS A 268 43.60 15.12 5.42
C LYS A 268 43.06 15.16 6.85
N THR A 269 43.28 14.09 7.60
CA THR A 269 42.85 13.90 8.98
C THR A 269 44.05 13.88 9.94
N ASP A 270 43.78 14.13 11.21
CA ASP A 270 44.81 14.09 12.27
C ASP A 270 45.19 12.66 12.69
N PHE A 271 44.46 11.66 12.19
CA PHE A 271 44.65 10.26 12.50
C PHE A 271 45.24 9.48 11.32
N ILE A 272 45.89 8.37 11.62
CA ILE A 272 46.19 7.33 10.63
C ILE A 272 44.92 6.48 10.48
N LEU A 273 44.43 6.32 9.25
CA LEU A 273 43.18 5.66 8.91
C LEU A 273 43.34 4.14 8.97
N CYS A 274 42.66 3.52 9.94
CA CYS A 274 42.59 2.07 10.12
C CYS A 274 41.34 1.46 9.47
N GLY A 275 40.30 2.27 9.23
CA GLY A 275 39.05 1.82 8.63
C GLY A 275 38.11 2.97 8.27
N LEU A 276 37.22 2.74 7.31
CA LEU A 276 36.32 3.74 6.76
C LEU A 276 34.97 3.12 6.38
N ALA A 277 33.87 3.70 6.84
CA ALA A 277 32.52 3.26 6.55
C ALA A 277 31.56 4.46 6.33
N PRO A 278 30.48 4.31 5.54
CA PRO A 278 29.44 5.32 5.44
C PRO A 278 28.58 5.37 6.71
N MET A 279 27.94 6.52 6.95
CA MET A 279 26.92 6.68 7.99
C MET A 279 25.57 6.98 7.32
N GLU A 280 24.58 6.09 7.49
CA GLU A 280 23.23 6.35 6.96
C GLU A 280 22.51 7.35 7.88
N SER A 281 22.62 8.64 7.54
CA SER A 281 21.72 9.67 8.02
C SER A 281 21.04 10.35 6.83
N ILE A 282 20.01 11.15 7.12
CA ILE A 282 19.22 11.92 6.14
C ILE A 282 20.11 12.83 5.25
N SER A 283 21.36 13.09 5.66
CA SER A 283 22.38 13.80 4.88
C SER A 283 23.42 12.84 4.27
N SER A 284 23.66 12.91 2.96
CA SER A 284 24.59 12.03 2.21
C SER A 284 26.09 12.19 2.53
N ASN A 285 26.46 13.01 3.51
CA ASN A 285 27.83 13.53 3.68
C ASN A 285 28.52 13.15 5.00
N GLN A 286 28.03 12.12 5.70
CA GLN A 286 28.60 11.66 6.98
C GLN A 286 29.33 10.32 6.83
N LEU A 287 30.44 10.18 7.55
CA LEU A 287 31.34 9.04 7.51
C LEU A 287 31.75 8.62 8.92
N VAL A 288 31.96 7.32 9.10
CA VAL A 288 32.58 6.76 10.30
C VAL A 288 34.01 6.33 9.97
N VAL A 289 34.95 6.82 10.76
CA VAL A 289 36.39 6.63 10.56
C VAL A 289 36.99 6.00 11.80
N LEU A 290 37.69 4.89 11.62
CA LEU A 290 38.54 4.33 12.67
C LEU A 290 39.96 4.87 12.48
N GLY A 291 40.46 5.60 13.46
CA GLY A 291 41.74 6.29 13.43
C GLY A 291 42.72 5.82 14.50
N TYR A 292 44.01 6.01 14.25
CA TYR A 292 45.09 5.86 15.21
C TYR A 292 45.88 7.18 15.30
N THR A 293 46.02 7.76 16.49
CA THR A 293 46.58 9.11 16.67
C THR A 293 48.08 9.16 16.33
N LYS A 294 48.50 10.17 15.57
CA LYS A 294 49.90 10.37 15.10
C LYS A 294 50.88 10.84 16.19
N LEU A 295 50.40 11.56 17.21
CA LEU A 295 51.24 12.17 18.26
C LEU A 295 51.18 11.34 19.55
N SER A 296 52.34 10.99 20.11
CA SER A 296 52.45 10.35 21.43
C SER A 296 52.80 11.41 22.48
N SER A 297 51.83 11.78 23.31
CA SER A 297 52.06 12.60 24.49
C SER A 297 52.72 11.74 25.58
N GLY A 298 54.04 11.52 25.49
CA GLY A 298 54.85 11.00 26.61
C GLY A 298 55.09 9.48 26.68
N GLY A 299 55.25 8.78 25.55
CA GLY A 299 55.76 7.40 25.53
C GLY A 299 54.79 6.31 26.00
N ARG A 300 53.49 6.62 26.13
CA ARG A 300 52.42 5.63 26.30
C ARG A 300 51.85 5.24 24.94
N PRO A 301 51.47 3.96 24.72
CA PRO A 301 50.86 3.51 23.47
C PRO A 301 49.49 4.17 23.28
N ASN A 302 49.22 4.63 22.06
CA ASN A 302 48.01 5.35 21.70
C ASN A 302 46.82 4.40 21.55
N ARG A 303 45.64 4.84 22.01
CA ARG A 303 44.39 4.11 21.84
C ARG A 303 43.78 4.44 20.48
N PRO A 304 43.11 3.47 19.82
CA PRO A 304 42.37 3.75 18.60
C PRO A 304 41.16 4.62 18.91
N VAL A 305 40.79 5.47 17.95
CA VAL A 305 39.66 6.39 18.05
C VAL A 305 38.62 6.07 16.98
N LEU A 306 37.35 6.11 17.34
CA LEU A 306 36.25 6.07 16.37
C LEU A 306 35.72 7.50 16.19
N CYS A 307 35.68 7.98 14.96
CA CYS A 307 35.31 9.35 14.64
C CYS A 307 34.11 9.36 13.71
N ALA A 308 33.09 10.16 14.02
CA ALA A 308 32.03 10.53 13.08
C ALA A 308 32.39 11.88 12.45
N LEU A 309 32.55 11.90 11.12
CA LEU A 309 32.97 13.07 10.36
C LEU A 309 31.89 13.47 9.35
N GLU A 310 31.60 14.77 9.23
CA GLU A 310 30.85 15.32 8.10
C GLU A 310 31.82 16.00 7.13
N TYR A 311 31.83 15.58 5.86
CA TYR A 311 32.75 16.16 4.88
C TYR A 311 32.09 17.24 4.02
N LYS A 312 32.84 18.31 3.71
CA LYS A 312 32.41 19.45 2.90
C LYS A 312 33.51 19.82 1.90
N SER A 313 33.27 19.55 0.62
CA SER A 313 34.17 19.86 -0.50
C SER A 313 35.63 19.42 -0.28
N ASN A 314 36.49 20.16 0.40
CA ASN A 314 37.90 19.78 0.66
C ASN A 314 38.26 19.77 2.15
N ASP A 315 37.28 19.82 3.03
CA ASP A 315 37.49 19.84 4.48
C ASP A 315 36.46 18.95 5.19
N TYR A 316 36.64 18.74 6.49
CA TYR A 316 35.72 17.96 7.30
C TYR A 316 35.45 18.62 8.64
N THR A 317 34.26 18.37 9.18
CA THR A 317 33.87 18.77 10.53
C THR A 317 33.71 17.53 11.39
N GLU A 318 34.38 17.53 12.53
CA GLU A 318 34.33 16.46 13.52
C GLU A 318 33.01 16.56 14.29
N ILE A 319 32.17 15.53 14.17
CA ILE A 319 30.90 15.44 14.89
C ILE A 319 31.15 14.81 16.26
N CYS A 320 31.93 13.73 16.29
CA CYS A 320 32.26 12.98 17.50
C CYS A 320 33.60 12.27 17.34
N ILE A 321 34.39 12.21 18.41
CA ILE A 321 35.64 11.44 18.49
C ILE A 321 35.63 10.68 19.82
N ASP A 322 35.56 9.36 19.73
CA ASP A 322 35.49 8.48 20.89
C ASP A 322 36.77 7.64 20.99
N THR A 323 37.44 7.72 22.14
CA THR A 323 38.64 6.92 22.41
C THR A 323 38.24 5.51 22.86
N LEU A 324 38.63 4.49 22.10
CA LEU A 324 38.18 3.12 22.34
C LEU A 324 39.07 2.38 23.35
N SER A 325 38.43 1.68 24.30
CA SER A 325 39.11 0.84 25.29
C SER A 325 39.19 -0.63 24.83
N ILE A 326 40.04 -0.90 23.84
CA ILE A 326 40.23 -2.24 23.26
C ILE A 326 41.22 -3.07 24.10
N LYS A 327 40.93 -4.36 24.32
CA LYS A 327 41.85 -5.25 25.06
C LYS A 327 43.18 -5.40 24.35
N GLY A 328 44.29 -5.19 25.07
CA GLY A 328 45.64 -5.40 24.53
C GLY A 328 46.15 -4.28 23.61
N TYR A 329 45.49 -3.12 23.56
CA TYR A 329 45.86 -1.98 22.71
C TYR A 329 47.34 -1.56 22.82
N GLU A 330 47.97 -1.79 23.97
CA GLU A 330 49.38 -1.47 24.21
C GLU A 330 50.36 -2.21 23.28
N ASN A 331 49.93 -3.34 22.74
CA ASN A 331 50.73 -4.20 21.86
C ASN A 331 50.38 -4.04 20.38
N TYR A 332 49.46 -3.14 20.04
CA TYR A 332 48.90 -3.01 18.69
C TYR A 332 49.31 -1.71 18.01
N THR A 333 49.43 -1.79 16.70
CA THR A 333 49.75 -0.69 15.78
C THR A 333 48.54 -0.35 14.92
N HIS A 334 48.65 0.69 14.09
CA HIS A 334 47.59 1.08 13.15
C HIS A 334 47.20 -0.02 12.13
N LEU A 335 48.03 -1.05 11.93
CA LEU A 335 47.76 -2.16 11.01
C LEU A 335 46.87 -3.26 11.62
N ASP A 336 46.82 -3.33 12.95
CA ASP A 336 46.11 -4.38 13.68
C ASP A 336 44.62 -4.10 13.84
N TYR A 337 44.20 -2.85 13.63
CA TYR A 337 42.81 -2.41 13.72
C TYR A 337 42.11 -2.46 12.37
N HIS A 338 40.87 -2.91 12.39
CA HIS A 338 40.02 -2.96 11.20
C HIS A 338 38.59 -2.52 11.54
N LEU A 339 37.96 -1.81 10.62
CA LEU A 339 36.55 -1.45 10.66
C LEU A 339 35.80 -2.19 9.54
N ASP A 340 34.77 -2.93 9.91
CA ASP A 340 33.78 -3.45 8.97
C ASP A 340 32.38 -2.94 9.35
N TYR A 341 31.42 -3.00 8.43
CA TYR A 341 30.13 -2.33 8.56
C TYR A 341 28.97 -3.19 8.07
N LEU A 342 27.89 -3.23 8.85
CA LEU A 342 26.63 -3.84 8.46
C LEU A 342 25.60 -2.75 8.15
N ALA A 343 25.32 -2.58 6.85
CA ALA A 343 24.42 -1.54 6.35
C ALA A 343 22.99 -1.65 6.87
N GLU A 344 22.48 -2.88 6.97
CA GLU A 344 21.07 -3.12 7.34
C GLU A 344 20.75 -2.70 8.79
N GLU A 345 21.74 -2.65 9.67
CA GLU A 345 21.56 -2.37 11.11
C GLU A 345 22.33 -1.14 11.63
N ASN A 346 23.02 -0.39 10.76
CA ASN A 346 23.89 0.74 11.16
C ASN A 346 24.91 0.38 12.27
N GLN A 347 25.49 -0.82 12.15
CA GLN A 347 26.47 -1.34 13.11
C GLN A 347 27.88 -1.35 12.52
N TYR A 348 28.83 -0.91 13.33
CA TYR A 348 30.24 -0.80 12.99
C TYR A 348 31.04 -1.78 13.83
N PHE A 349 31.72 -2.72 13.19
CA PHE A 349 32.51 -3.76 13.85
C PHE A 349 33.97 -3.31 13.90
N ILE A 350 34.42 -2.89 15.07
CA ILE A 350 35.82 -2.56 15.35
C ILE A 350 36.54 -3.84 15.78
N VAL A 351 37.41 -4.33 14.91
CA VAL A 351 38.14 -5.58 15.07
C VAL A 351 39.60 -5.30 15.45
N SER A 352 40.09 -6.05 16.43
CA SER A 352 41.50 -6.14 16.82
C SER A 352 41.91 -7.61 16.94
N PRO A 353 43.20 -7.94 17.06
CA PRO A 353 43.65 -9.33 17.10
C PRO A 353 43.05 -10.16 18.26
N LYS A 354 42.63 -9.52 19.36
CA LYS A 354 42.11 -10.18 20.57
C LYS A 354 40.74 -9.68 21.04
N ASP A 355 40.07 -8.82 20.31
CA ASP A 355 38.79 -8.23 20.73
C ASP A 355 37.99 -7.74 19.51
N ILE A 356 36.66 -7.85 19.57
CA ILE A 356 35.74 -7.20 18.62
C ILE A 356 34.73 -6.38 19.43
N VAL A 357 34.65 -5.09 19.11
CA VAL A 357 33.72 -4.13 19.70
C VAL A 357 32.78 -3.64 18.61
N VAL A 358 31.47 -3.72 18.86
CA VAL A 358 30.43 -3.22 17.97
C VAL A 358 30.03 -1.83 18.44
N ALA A 359 30.10 -0.84 17.55
CA ALA A 359 29.53 0.47 17.76
C ALA A 359 28.21 0.60 16.98
N SER A 360 27.17 1.10 17.62
CA SER A 360 25.91 1.47 16.94
C SER A 360 25.60 2.94 17.19
N LEU A 361 24.78 3.56 16.35
CA LEU A 361 24.39 4.95 16.51
C LEU A 361 23.53 5.15 17.78
N TYR A 362 23.70 6.33 18.41
CA TYR A 362 22.89 6.79 19.54
C TYR A 362 21.56 7.32 19.02
N GLU A 363 20.45 6.69 19.41
CA GLU A 363 19.13 6.98 18.88
C GLU A 363 18.40 8.07 19.69
N ALA A 364 17.25 8.54 19.20
CA ALA A 364 16.50 9.63 19.84
C ALA A 364 16.10 9.29 21.29
N ASP A 365 15.74 8.03 21.54
CA ASP A 365 15.37 7.56 22.88
C ASP A 365 16.59 7.56 23.82
N ASP A 366 17.76 7.19 23.33
CA ASP A 366 19.02 7.23 24.08
C ASP A 366 19.39 8.69 24.44
N ARG A 367 19.22 9.63 23.50
CA ARG A 367 19.47 11.08 23.70
C ARG A 367 18.56 11.69 24.76
N VAL A 368 17.27 11.35 24.76
CA VAL A 368 16.32 11.82 25.76
C VAL A 368 16.72 11.32 27.15
N GLN A 369 17.13 10.06 27.26
CA GLN A 369 17.63 9.49 28.51
C GLN A 369 18.88 10.25 29.00
N TRP A 370 19.84 10.52 28.13
CA TRP A 370 21.06 11.26 28.47
C TRP A 370 20.77 12.71 28.93
N LEU A 371 19.90 13.45 28.24
CA LEU A 371 19.56 14.84 28.62
C LEU A 371 18.83 14.93 29.96
N ILE A 372 17.97 13.95 30.27
CA ILE A 372 17.29 13.84 31.56
C ILE A 372 18.30 13.58 32.69
N GLU A 373 19.32 12.77 32.43
CA GLU A 373 20.36 12.44 33.41
C GLU A 373 21.29 13.63 33.72
N HIS A 374 21.48 14.58 32.81
CA HIS A 374 22.47 15.68 32.93
C HIS A 374 21.91 17.12 33.08
N GLY A 375 20.58 17.35 32.99
CA GLY A 375 19.93 18.56 33.53
C GLY A 375 20.20 19.95 32.88
N LYS A 376 20.50 20.06 31.56
CA LYS A 376 20.77 21.33 30.83
C LYS A 376 19.49 22.14 30.41
N SER A 377 19.62 23.48 30.21
CA SER A 377 18.50 24.44 29.93
C SER A 377 18.49 25.05 28.50
N VAL A 378 17.34 25.58 28.04
CA VAL A 378 17.12 26.14 26.67
C VAL A 378 17.91 27.44 26.39
N GLN A 379 18.22 28.22 27.43
CA GLN A 379 19.00 29.46 27.28
C GLN A 379 20.48 29.17 27.00
N ASP A 380 20.99 28.07 27.53
CA ASP A 380 22.35 27.60 27.26
C ASP A 380 22.46 27.11 25.81
N GLU A 381 21.44 26.41 25.29
CA GLU A 381 21.33 25.98 23.89
C GLU A 381 21.39 27.18 22.92
N GLN A 382 20.60 28.24 23.17
CA GLN A 382 20.61 29.42 22.30
C GLN A 382 21.97 30.13 22.26
N SER A 383 22.70 30.14 23.38
CA SER A 383 24.02 30.76 23.44
C SER A 383 25.06 30.06 22.53
N VAL A 384 24.83 28.77 22.24
CA VAL A 384 25.70 27.95 21.41
C VAL A 384 25.30 28.01 19.93
N PHE A 385 24.01 27.85 19.62
CA PHE A 385 23.54 27.66 18.24
C PHE A 385 23.02 28.94 17.58
N ASN A 386 22.56 29.92 18.37
CA ASN A 386 22.03 31.21 17.90
C ASN A 386 20.99 31.11 16.77
N ASP A 387 20.17 30.06 16.80
CA ASP A 387 19.21 29.68 15.76
C ASP A 387 17.75 29.82 16.21
N LEU A 388 17.51 30.10 17.50
CA LEU A 388 16.18 30.41 18.03
C LEU A 388 15.90 31.92 17.97
N LEU A 389 14.68 32.29 17.59
CA LEU A 389 14.20 33.67 17.63
C LEU A 389 13.55 33.96 18.98
N LEU A 390 14.27 34.64 19.88
CA LEU A 390 13.76 35.02 21.20
C LEU A 390 13.00 36.35 21.14
N ILE A 391 11.68 36.31 21.32
CA ILE A 391 10.82 37.51 21.35
C ILE A 391 10.51 37.86 22.81
N PRO A 392 11.00 39.00 23.33
CA PRO A 392 10.73 39.43 24.71
C PRO A 392 9.25 39.62 24.97
N ASP A 393 8.79 39.29 26.18
CA ASP A 393 7.40 39.47 26.65
C ASP A 393 6.32 38.71 25.85
N LEU A 394 6.72 37.84 24.93
CA LEU A 394 5.83 36.92 24.22
C LEU A 394 5.82 35.56 24.93
N VAL A 395 4.72 35.27 25.62
CA VAL A 395 4.51 33.95 26.23
C VAL A 395 4.14 32.97 25.13
N ASP A 396 4.95 31.93 24.93
CA ASP A 396 4.64 30.89 23.95
C ASP A 396 3.42 30.10 24.42
N SER A 397 2.31 30.31 23.72
CA SER A 397 1.05 29.65 23.97
C SER A 397 0.34 29.44 22.65
N TYR A 398 -0.49 28.40 22.61
CA TYR A 398 -1.37 28.21 21.49
C TYR A 398 -2.54 29.22 21.47
N GLU A 399 -2.75 29.99 22.54
CA GLU A 399 -3.85 30.95 22.62
C GLU A 399 -3.56 32.27 21.89
N ASN A 400 -2.29 32.58 21.63
CA ASN A 400 -1.85 33.81 20.99
C ASN A 400 -1.13 33.56 19.65
N LEU A 401 -1.46 32.48 18.92
CA LEU A 401 -0.77 32.12 17.67
C LEU A 401 -0.70 33.25 16.63
N THR A 402 -1.79 33.98 16.43
CA THR A 402 -1.83 35.07 15.44
C THR A 402 -0.99 36.26 15.88
N ASP A 403 -0.98 36.57 17.18
CA ASP A 403 -0.10 37.59 17.75
C ASP A 403 1.37 37.14 17.69
N LYS A 404 1.65 35.86 17.98
CA LYS A 404 2.96 35.22 17.82
C LYS A 404 3.43 35.30 16.37
N LEU A 405 2.59 34.96 15.40
CA LEU A 405 2.93 35.03 13.98
C LEU A 405 3.14 36.48 13.55
N LEU A 406 2.22 37.41 13.85
CA LEU A 406 2.35 38.81 13.45
C LEU A 406 3.59 39.48 14.07
N LYS A 407 3.86 39.24 15.36
CA LYS A 407 5.08 39.73 16.02
C LYS A 407 6.33 39.07 15.47
N SER A 408 6.30 37.76 15.19
CA SER A 408 7.42 37.08 14.54
C SER A 408 7.70 37.66 13.15
N LEU A 409 6.67 37.88 12.32
CA LEU A 409 6.81 38.51 11.01
C LEU A 409 7.30 39.96 11.10
N PHE A 410 6.87 40.71 12.12
CA PHE A 410 7.37 42.06 12.37
C PHE A 410 8.86 42.07 12.77
N VAL A 411 9.26 41.17 13.68
CA VAL A 411 10.67 41.02 14.09
C VAL A 411 11.52 40.54 12.92
N ILE A 412 11.05 39.54 12.15
CA ILE A 412 11.73 39.04 10.95
C ILE A 412 11.92 40.17 9.93
N GLU A 413 10.90 40.98 9.63
CA GLU A 413 11.02 42.09 8.67
C GLU A 413 11.95 43.22 9.15
N THR A 414 12.04 43.44 10.46
CA THR A 414 12.84 44.54 11.03
C THR A 414 14.28 44.15 11.35
N GLN A 415 14.56 42.86 11.62
CA GLN A 415 15.86 42.38 12.11
C GLN A 415 16.56 41.39 11.17
N ILE A 416 15.84 40.74 10.25
CA ILE A 416 16.38 39.67 9.39
C ILE A 416 16.24 40.09 7.92
N ASP A 417 17.29 39.90 7.12
CA ASP A 417 17.25 40.17 5.67
C ASP A 417 16.91 38.89 4.90
N TYR A 418 15.86 38.93 4.08
CA TYR A 418 15.37 37.78 3.33
C TYR A 418 14.61 38.22 2.08
N ASN A 419 14.43 37.29 1.12
CA ASN A 419 13.67 37.49 -0.11
C ASN A 419 12.32 36.75 -0.06
N TYR A 420 12.34 35.57 0.55
CA TYR A 420 11.19 34.70 0.74
C TYR A 420 11.24 34.13 2.16
N LEU A 421 10.07 33.97 2.75
CA LEU A 421 9.90 33.38 4.07
C LEU A 421 9.08 32.10 3.94
N PHE A 422 9.65 30.98 4.36
CA PHE A 422 8.93 29.71 4.44
C PHE A 422 8.49 29.47 5.87
N LYS A 423 7.18 29.27 6.08
CA LYS A 423 6.59 28.90 7.36
C LYS A 423 6.22 27.43 7.31
N SER A 424 6.66 26.64 8.30
CA SER A 424 6.27 25.23 8.47
C SER A 424 5.95 24.90 9.93
N ASP A 425 5.34 23.74 10.16
CA ASP A 425 5.06 23.20 11.49
C ASP A 425 6.16 22.20 11.91
N ASP A 426 6.22 21.86 13.20
CA ASP A 426 7.24 21.02 13.82
C ASP A 426 7.22 19.55 13.37
N ASP A 427 6.10 19.10 12.79
CA ASP A 427 5.90 17.78 12.19
C ASP A 427 6.07 17.78 10.65
N THR A 428 6.54 18.89 10.08
CA THR A 428 6.71 19.06 8.63
C THR A 428 8.15 18.80 8.19
N TYR A 429 8.36 17.85 7.28
CA TYR A 429 9.66 17.58 6.65
C TYR A 429 9.75 18.25 5.27
N VAL A 430 10.75 19.13 5.08
CA VAL A 430 10.92 19.88 3.82
C VAL A 430 12.28 19.62 3.19
N LYS A 431 12.28 19.36 1.87
CA LYS A 431 13.49 19.30 1.05
C LYS A 431 13.91 20.71 0.65
N LEU A 432 14.69 21.35 1.53
CA LEU A 432 15.09 22.76 1.41
C LEU A 432 15.92 23.05 0.16
N ASP A 433 16.70 22.07 -0.31
CA ASP A 433 17.49 22.14 -1.53
C ASP A 433 16.62 22.34 -2.78
N ILE A 434 15.57 21.52 -2.92
CA ILE A 434 14.62 21.61 -4.04
C ILE A 434 13.82 22.91 -3.95
N LEU A 435 13.31 23.23 -2.76
CA LEU A 435 12.51 24.42 -2.54
C LEU A 435 13.29 25.70 -2.85
N SER A 436 14.56 25.77 -2.41
CA SER A 436 15.44 26.89 -2.69
C SER A 436 15.74 27.02 -4.19
N GLN A 437 15.99 25.91 -4.88
CA GLN A 437 16.27 25.93 -6.31
C GLN A 437 15.05 26.40 -7.12
N ASP A 438 13.86 25.89 -6.80
CA ASP A 438 12.61 26.30 -7.44
C ASP A 438 12.32 27.81 -7.25
N LEU A 439 12.58 28.34 -6.05
CA LEU A 439 12.41 29.77 -5.77
C LEU A 439 13.44 30.65 -6.49
N LEU A 440 14.69 30.18 -6.63
CA LEU A 440 15.73 30.86 -7.38
C LEU A 440 15.41 30.89 -8.87
N ASP A 441 15.02 29.75 -9.44
CA ASP A 441 14.64 29.62 -10.84
C ASP A 441 13.42 30.50 -11.16
N TYR A 442 12.43 30.53 -10.26
CA TYR A 442 11.28 31.42 -10.34
C TYR A 442 11.69 32.90 -10.32
N HIS A 443 12.56 33.29 -9.39
CA HIS A 443 13.01 34.68 -9.27
C HIS A 443 13.80 35.13 -10.52
N GLN A 444 14.67 34.26 -11.06
CA GLN A 444 15.43 34.54 -12.28
C GLN A 444 14.51 34.65 -13.51
N ALA A 445 13.52 33.77 -13.63
CA ALA A 445 12.51 33.84 -14.69
C ALA A 445 11.73 35.17 -14.63
N LEU A 446 11.37 35.65 -13.43
CA LEU A 446 10.64 36.91 -13.27
C LEU A 446 11.46 38.13 -13.71
N LEU A 447 12.74 38.20 -13.32
CA LEU A 447 13.65 39.28 -13.71
C LEU A 447 13.83 39.37 -15.23
N SER A 448 13.75 38.25 -15.95
CA SER A 448 13.85 38.22 -17.42
C SER A 448 12.62 38.78 -18.15
N THR A 449 11.47 38.88 -17.47
CA THR A 449 10.19 39.30 -18.08
C THR A 449 9.88 40.80 -17.92
N GLY A 450 10.72 41.56 -17.20
CA GLY A 450 10.58 43.01 -17.06
C GLY A 450 9.45 43.48 -16.13
N TYR A 451 8.74 42.58 -15.47
CA TYR A 451 7.74 42.92 -14.45
C TYR A 451 8.41 43.23 -13.11
N GLN A 452 8.40 44.51 -12.70
CA GLN A 452 9.06 44.97 -11.47
C GLN A 452 8.15 44.99 -10.22
N ASN A 453 6.84 44.75 -10.35
CA ASN A 453 5.92 44.80 -9.20
C ASN A 453 5.63 43.39 -8.67
N ASN A 454 6.43 42.99 -7.67
CA ASN A 454 6.34 41.75 -6.90
C ASN A 454 5.17 41.77 -5.87
N TRP A 455 3.91 41.80 -6.33
CA TRP A 455 2.75 41.69 -5.44
C TRP A 455 2.01 40.37 -5.63
N GLY A 456 2.63 39.22 -5.33
CA GLY A 456 1.80 38.01 -5.30
C GLY A 456 2.43 36.63 -5.34
N LEU A 457 3.65 36.40 -4.82
CA LEU A 457 4.04 35.01 -4.61
C LEU A 457 3.59 34.52 -3.22
N TYR A 458 2.60 33.63 -3.25
CA TYR A 458 2.13 32.79 -2.15
C TYR A 458 2.07 31.37 -2.69
N TRP A 459 2.88 30.48 -2.14
CA TRP A 459 2.94 29.10 -2.60
C TRP A 459 2.71 28.15 -1.42
N GLY A 460 1.70 27.29 -1.51
CA GLY A 460 1.23 26.42 -0.43
C GLY A 460 -0.14 25.79 -0.77
N TYR A 461 -0.61 24.86 0.06
CA TYR A 461 -1.87 24.14 -0.18
C TYR A 461 -3.09 24.94 0.29
N PHE A 462 -3.43 26.01 -0.44
CA PHE A 462 -4.54 26.89 -0.09
C PHE A 462 -5.89 26.37 -0.62
N ASN A 463 -6.87 26.18 0.26
CA ASN A 463 -8.24 25.85 -0.08
C ASN A 463 -9.16 27.08 0.11
N GLY A 464 -9.71 27.59 -0.99
CA GLY A 464 -10.68 28.69 -0.99
C GLY A 464 -12.08 28.35 -0.47
N ARG A 465 -12.29 27.14 0.09
CA ARG A 465 -13.58 26.68 0.66
C ARG A 465 -13.45 26.08 2.05
N ALA A 466 -12.32 26.30 2.70
CA ALA A 466 -12.14 25.86 4.07
C ALA A 466 -13.26 26.46 4.93
N GLN A 467 -13.97 25.60 5.66
CA GLN A 467 -15.08 26.03 6.50
C GLN A 467 -14.52 26.78 7.72
N ILE A 468 -15.20 27.85 8.13
CA ILE A 468 -14.82 28.60 9.33
C ILE A 468 -14.90 27.65 10.51
N LYS A 469 -13.83 27.60 11.30
CA LYS A 469 -13.78 26.74 12.47
C LYS A 469 -14.71 27.35 13.51
N ASN A 470 -15.93 26.83 13.61
CA ASN A 470 -16.97 27.32 14.51
C ASN A 470 -17.01 26.56 15.86
N THR A 471 -16.16 25.55 16.02
CA THR A 471 -16.05 24.65 17.18
C THR A 471 -14.58 24.29 17.43
N GLY A 472 -14.22 23.91 18.66
CA GLY A 472 -12.85 23.54 19.04
C GLY A 472 -11.95 24.70 19.49
N LYS A 473 -10.69 24.37 19.82
CA LYS A 473 -9.66 25.32 20.34
C LYS A 473 -9.42 26.53 19.41
N TRP A 474 -9.51 26.31 18.11
CA TRP A 474 -9.28 27.30 17.05
C TRP A 474 -10.57 27.97 16.57
N LYS A 475 -11.62 27.95 17.40
CA LYS A 475 -12.93 28.49 17.05
C LYS A 475 -12.87 30.00 16.81
N GLU A 476 -13.27 30.42 15.62
CA GLU A 476 -13.27 31.80 15.17
C GLU A 476 -14.68 32.41 15.24
N THR A 477 -15.11 32.85 16.42
CA THR A 477 -16.43 33.47 16.61
C THR A 477 -16.56 34.85 15.97
N SER A 478 -15.44 35.49 15.66
CA SER A 478 -15.33 36.89 15.21
C SER A 478 -15.31 37.06 13.68
N TYR A 479 -15.21 35.96 12.92
CA TYR A 479 -15.18 36.01 11.46
C TYR A 479 -16.59 36.22 10.89
N ASN A 480 -16.79 37.30 10.13
CA ASN A 480 -18.11 37.77 9.69
C ASN A 480 -18.19 38.09 8.18
N LEU A 481 -17.17 37.72 7.40
CA LEU A 481 -17.07 38.10 5.99
C LEU A 481 -17.89 37.20 5.05
N CYS A 482 -17.86 35.88 5.25
CA CYS A 482 -18.60 34.89 4.46
C CYS A 482 -18.66 33.55 5.20
N ASP A 483 -19.29 32.51 4.62
CA ASP A 483 -19.51 31.21 5.27
C ASP A 483 -18.29 30.26 5.23
N SER A 484 -17.23 30.65 4.52
CA SER A 484 -15.96 29.94 4.44
C SER A 484 -14.80 30.93 4.60
N TYR A 485 -13.63 30.47 5.03
CA TYR A 485 -12.42 31.29 5.00
C TYR A 485 -12.08 31.67 3.55
N LEU A 486 -11.55 32.88 3.36
CA LEU A 486 -10.79 33.22 2.16
C LEU A 486 -9.61 32.23 2.02
N PRO A 487 -9.01 32.05 0.83
CA PRO A 487 -8.02 31.00 0.54
C PRO A 487 -7.11 30.69 1.72
N TYR A 488 -7.39 29.56 2.36
CA TYR A 488 -6.85 29.17 3.66
C TYR A 488 -5.85 28.06 3.43
N ALA A 489 -4.63 28.18 3.97
CA ALA A 489 -3.68 27.07 3.93
C ALA A 489 -4.28 25.89 4.74
N LEU A 490 -4.58 24.78 4.06
CA LEU A 490 -4.98 23.55 4.77
C LEU A 490 -3.72 22.98 5.41
N GLY A 491 -3.68 23.06 6.74
CA GLY A 491 -2.46 22.90 7.52
C GLY A 491 -1.71 21.59 7.28
N GLY A 492 -0.37 21.74 7.27
CA GLY A 492 0.62 20.74 7.65
C GLY A 492 1.73 20.41 6.63
N CYS A 493 1.86 21.17 5.54
CA CYS A 493 3.06 21.13 4.68
C CYS A 493 3.82 22.48 4.54
N GLY A 494 3.34 23.53 5.20
CA GLY A 494 3.93 24.88 5.17
C GLY A 494 3.58 25.72 3.92
N TYR A 495 3.99 26.99 3.92
CA TYR A 495 3.82 27.90 2.77
C TYR A 495 4.95 28.94 2.67
N VAL A 496 5.20 29.40 1.44
CA VAL A 496 6.20 30.43 1.12
C VAL A 496 5.53 31.78 0.89
N LEU A 497 6.03 32.82 1.55
CA LEU A 497 5.63 34.22 1.42
C LEU A 497 6.76 35.05 0.81
N SER A 498 6.43 35.92 -0.15
CA SER A 498 7.37 36.93 -0.63
C SER A 498 7.61 38.04 0.39
N ARG A 499 8.83 38.61 0.43
CA ARG A 499 9.16 39.73 1.33
C ARG A 499 8.19 40.91 1.22
N ASN A 500 7.78 41.30 0.02
CA ASN A 500 6.87 42.43 -0.18
C ASN A 500 5.53 42.25 0.53
N LEU A 501 5.04 41.01 0.52
CA LEU A 501 3.87 40.67 1.28
C LEU A 501 4.13 40.70 2.79
N VAL A 502 5.21 40.07 3.25
CA VAL A 502 5.51 40.05 4.69
C VAL A 502 5.68 41.48 5.20
N SER A 503 6.33 42.35 4.43
CA SER A 503 6.44 43.79 4.69
C SER A 503 5.09 44.49 4.75
N TYR A 504 4.16 44.15 3.86
CA TYR A 504 2.79 44.67 3.89
C TYR A 504 2.04 44.22 5.15
N ILE A 505 2.14 42.94 5.53
CA ILE A 505 1.51 42.40 6.74
C ILE A 505 2.11 43.04 7.99
N ALA A 506 3.44 43.09 8.09
CA ALA A 506 4.15 43.69 9.21
C ALA A 506 3.83 45.19 9.37
N LYS A 507 3.73 45.96 8.28
CA LYS A 507 3.39 47.40 8.35
C LYS A 507 1.94 47.67 8.75
N ASN A 508 1.03 46.75 8.44
CA ASN A 508 -0.39 46.90 8.75
C ASN A 508 -0.84 46.06 9.94
N HIS A 509 0.08 45.42 10.67
CA HIS A 509 -0.23 44.40 11.69
C HIS A 509 -1.21 44.89 12.76
N ASP A 510 -1.15 46.17 13.18
CA ASP A 510 -2.07 46.78 14.15
C ASP A 510 -3.52 46.95 13.63
N THR A 511 -3.68 47.05 12.31
CA THR A 511 -4.99 47.26 11.65
C THR A 511 -5.61 45.96 11.16
N LEU A 512 -4.83 44.89 11.11
CA LEU A 512 -5.29 43.58 10.69
C LEU A 512 -6.14 42.96 11.82
N SER A 513 -7.28 42.41 11.43
CA SER A 513 -8.18 41.76 12.38
C SER A 513 -7.53 40.48 12.90
N SER A 514 -7.39 40.38 14.22
CA SER A 514 -6.80 39.21 14.88
C SER A 514 -7.81 38.07 14.90
N TYR A 515 -7.74 37.21 13.89
CA TYR A 515 -8.44 35.93 13.88
C TYR A 515 -7.53 34.88 14.54
N LYS A 516 -8.05 34.03 15.41
CA LYS A 516 -7.35 32.93 16.11
C LYS A 516 -6.70 31.89 15.18
N SER A 517 -7.11 31.81 13.92
CA SER A 517 -6.47 30.95 12.93
C SER A 517 -5.50 31.77 12.06
N GLU A 518 -4.25 31.32 11.97
CA GLU A 518 -3.11 32.11 11.50
C GLU A 518 -3.10 32.47 9.99
N ASP A 519 -3.77 31.69 9.12
CA ASP A 519 -3.54 31.71 7.65
C ASP A 519 -4.64 32.34 6.74
N ILE A 520 -5.51 33.25 7.21
CA ILE A 520 -6.82 33.55 6.56
C ILE A 520 -6.88 34.76 5.56
N THR A 521 -5.80 35.25 4.95
CA THR A 521 -5.88 36.51 4.17
C THR A 521 -5.14 36.47 2.80
N VAL A 522 -5.84 36.43 1.61
CA VAL A 522 -5.51 37.03 0.22
C VAL A 522 -6.29 36.43 -1.04
N ARG A 523 -6.58 37.19 -2.17
CA ARG A 523 -7.51 36.87 -3.35
C ARG A 523 -7.05 37.28 -4.83
N LYS A 524 -7.88 37.07 -5.92
CA LYS A 524 -7.69 36.70 -7.42
C LYS A 524 -8.28 37.67 -8.53
N PHE A 525 -8.04 37.49 -9.89
CA PHE A 525 -8.80 38.04 -11.09
C PHE A 525 -8.62 37.36 -12.50
N GLU A 526 -9.62 37.46 -13.39
CA GLU A 526 -9.76 36.97 -14.80
C GLU A 526 -9.14 37.87 -15.92
N GLU A 527 -8.24 38.77 -15.60
CA GLU A 527 -8.36 40.16 -16.09
C GLU A 527 -7.89 40.54 -17.51
N ALA A 528 -7.81 39.65 -18.51
CA ALA A 528 -7.50 40.09 -19.89
C ALA A 528 -8.53 39.69 -20.96
N MET A 529 -8.95 38.42 -20.98
CA MET A 529 -9.94 37.95 -21.97
C MET A 529 -11.37 38.29 -21.54
N GLU A 530 -11.64 38.31 -20.24
CA GLU A 530 -12.84 38.97 -19.72
C GLU A 530 -12.80 40.49 -19.89
N VAL A 531 -11.61 41.11 -19.90
CA VAL A 531 -11.54 42.56 -20.04
C VAL A 531 -12.01 43.02 -21.44
N ILE A 532 -11.78 42.26 -22.50
CA ILE A 532 -12.33 42.64 -23.83
C ILE A 532 -13.80 42.23 -23.98
N SER A 533 -14.23 41.12 -23.37
CA SER A 533 -15.64 40.69 -23.43
C SER A 533 -16.57 41.56 -22.56
N GLN A 534 -16.07 42.11 -21.45
CA GLN A 534 -16.82 43.00 -20.56
C GLN A 534 -16.66 44.49 -20.89
N TYR A 535 -15.48 44.97 -21.32
CA TYR A 535 -15.27 46.42 -21.52
C TYR A 535 -15.32 46.89 -22.97
N GLY A 536 -15.29 45.97 -23.95
CA GLY A 536 -15.27 46.31 -25.36
C GLY A 536 -13.93 46.94 -25.81
N GLY A 537 -13.35 46.39 -26.87
CA GLY A 537 -12.14 46.91 -27.52
C GLY A 537 -12.40 47.30 -28.98
N LYS A 538 -11.53 48.12 -29.54
CA LYS A 538 -11.67 48.74 -30.88
C LYS A 538 -11.71 47.74 -32.07
N PHE A 539 -11.51 46.44 -31.85
CA PHE A 539 -11.45 45.41 -32.89
C PHE A 539 -12.51 44.34 -32.64
N SER A 540 -13.26 43.98 -33.69
CA SER A 540 -14.29 42.95 -33.58
C SER A 540 -13.69 41.54 -33.55
N THR A 541 -14.29 40.65 -32.78
CA THR A 541 -13.93 39.23 -32.65
C THR A 541 -13.83 38.50 -33.99
N ASN A 542 -14.68 38.86 -34.96
CA ASN A 542 -14.69 38.26 -36.30
C ASN A 542 -13.51 38.69 -37.20
N SER A 543 -12.95 39.88 -36.98
CA SER A 543 -11.80 40.39 -37.76
C SER A 543 -10.51 39.65 -37.40
N VAL A 544 -10.32 39.39 -36.10
CA VAL A 544 -9.15 38.66 -35.57
C VAL A 544 -9.18 37.20 -36.00
N ALA A 545 -10.38 36.60 -36.07
CA ALA A 545 -10.54 35.20 -36.47
C ALA A 545 -10.36 34.96 -37.98
N ARG A 546 -10.75 35.89 -38.86
CA ARG A 546 -10.50 35.78 -40.33
C ARG A 546 -9.02 35.87 -40.69
N LEU A 547 -8.26 36.74 -40.03
CA LEU A 547 -6.80 36.84 -40.22
C LEU A 547 -6.08 35.56 -39.80
N TYR A 548 -6.61 34.85 -38.81
CA TYR A 548 -6.09 33.55 -38.39
C TYR A 548 -6.41 32.43 -39.41
N LEU A 549 -7.55 32.51 -40.13
CA LEU A 549 -7.95 31.53 -41.16
C LEU A 549 -7.09 31.60 -42.44
N ASP A 550 -6.85 32.80 -42.97
CA ASP A 550 -6.04 33.00 -44.19
C ASP A 550 -4.58 32.58 -43.95
N HIS A 551 -4.07 32.76 -42.72
CA HIS A 551 -2.74 32.29 -42.35
C HIS A 551 -2.62 30.76 -42.44
N LEU A 552 -3.62 30.01 -41.94
CA LEU A 552 -3.62 28.55 -41.94
C LEU A 552 -3.69 27.92 -43.35
N LEU A 553 -4.43 28.54 -44.28
CA LEU A 553 -4.48 28.11 -45.67
C LEU A 553 -3.16 28.35 -46.43
N SER A 554 -2.45 29.44 -46.11
CA SER A 554 -1.16 29.75 -46.74
C SER A 554 -0.05 28.76 -46.35
N ILE A 555 -0.12 28.20 -45.14
CA ILE A 555 0.82 27.19 -44.63
C ILE A 555 0.38 25.74 -44.94
N GLN A 556 -0.61 25.56 -45.83
CA GLN A 556 -1.14 24.28 -46.32
C GLN A 556 -1.70 23.35 -45.23
N LYS A 557 -2.09 23.89 -44.06
CA LYS A 557 -2.74 23.11 -42.99
C LYS A 557 -4.26 23.13 -43.15
N TYR A 558 -4.74 22.41 -44.17
CA TYR A 558 -6.15 22.46 -44.61
C TYR A 558 -7.16 21.92 -43.58
N GLU A 559 -6.79 20.96 -42.74
CA GLU A 559 -7.68 20.39 -41.69
C GLU A 559 -7.86 21.31 -40.47
N GLU A 560 -6.79 21.96 -40.02
CA GLU A 560 -6.83 22.93 -38.92
C GLU A 560 -7.62 24.19 -39.33
N ALA A 561 -7.45 24.63 -40.58
CA ALA A 561 -8.26 25.68 -41.17
C ALA A 561 -9.76 25.29 -41.19
N ALA A 562 -10.08 24.04 -41.50
CA ALA A 562 -11.47 23.55 -41.50
C ALA A 562 -12.08 23.53 -40.07
N LYS A 563 -11.32 23.19 -39.03
CA LYS A 563 -11.78 23.25 -37.62
C LYS A 563 -12.04 24.69 -37.15
N LEU A 564 -11.18 25.64 -37.56
CA LEU A 564 -11.34 27.05 -37.22
C LEU A 564 -12.61 27.64 -37.87
N CYS A 565 -12.94 27.21 -39.09
CA CYS A 565 -14.20 27.58 -39.74
C CYS A 565 -15.42 27.21 -38.88
N LEU A 566 -15.41 26.01 -38.28
CA LEU A 566 -16.52 25.52 -37.44
C LEU A 566 -16.70 26.35 -36.16
N ARG A 567 -15.61 26.69 -35.45
CA ARG A 567 -15.68 27.49 -34.20
C ARG A 567 -16.11 28.93 -34.46
N THR A 568 -15.71 29.50 -35.59
CA THR A 568 -15.85 30.94 -35.84
C THR A 568 -17.13 31.28 -36.58
N PHE A 569 -17.47 30.51 -37.61
CA PHE A 569 -18.63 30.82 -38.47
C PHE A 569 -19.91 30.18 -37.97
N GLY A 570 -19.83 29.18 -37.07
CA GLY A 570 -20.97 28.48 -36.52
C GLY A 570 -21.94 28.04 -37.63
N ASN A 571 -23.19 28.50 -37.55
CA ASN A 571 -24.27 28.16 -38.49
C ASN A 571 -24.52 29.23 -39.57
N ASP A 572 -23.55 30.09 -39.89
CA ASP A 572 -23.77 31.18 -40.84
C ASP A 572 -23.59 30.72 -42.30
N LYS A 573 -24.71 30.46 -42.99
CA LYS A 573 -24.76 29.82 -44.31
C LYS A 573 -23.99 30.57 -45.40
N LYS A 574 -24.04 31.91 -45.42
CA LYS A 574 -23.36 32.73 -46.44
C LYS A 574 -21.84 32.63 -46.35
N LEU A 575 -21.30 32.60 -45.14
CA LEU A 575 -19.85 32.54 -44.91
C LEU A 575 -19.28 31.17 -45.26
N TRP A 576 -20.03 30.10 -44.99
CA TRP A 576 -19.66 28.75 -45.44
C TRP A 576 -19.67 28.62 -46.97
N GLU A 577 -20.70 29.13 -47.65
CA GLU A 577 -20.77 29.04 -49.12
C GLU A 577 -19.65 29.85 -49.80
N GLU A 578 -19.28 31.04 -49.30
CA GLU A 578 -18.19 31.85 -49.87
C GLU A 578 -16.79 31.24 -49.67
N GLU A 579 -16.52 30.69 -48.49
CA GLU A 579 -15.18 30.19 -48.12
C GLU A 579 -14.91 28.77 -48.63
N VAL A 580 -15.93 27.91 -48.82
CA VAL A 580 -15.77 26.56 -49.41
C VAL A 580 -15.25 26.63 -50.85
N PHE A 581 -15.62 27.66 -51.62
CA PHE A 581 -15.08 27.88 -52.97
C PHE A 581 -13.57 28.15 -52.97
N LYS A 582 -12.97 28.62 -51.87
CA LYS A 582 -11.50 28.74 -51.76
C LYS A 582 -10.85 27.35 -51.75
N PHE A 583 -11.48 26.34 -51.16
CA PHE A 583 -11.00 24.95 -51.17
C PHE A 583 -11.23 24.23 -52.52
N VAL A 584 -12.29 24.59 -53.26
CA VAL A 584 -12.52 24.12 -54.65
C VAL A 584 -11.35 24.54 -55.55
N LYS A 585 -10.88 25.80 -55.42
CA LYS A 585 -9.79 26.35 -56.26
C LYS A 585 -8.45 25.62 -56.06
N VAL A 586 -8.19 25.07 -54.88
CA VAL A 586 -7.00 24.24 -54.59
C VAL A 586 -7.23 22.73 -54.82
N LYS A 587 -8.38 22.32 -55.37
CA LYS A 587 -8.74 20.91 -55.67
C LYS A 587 -8.63 19.96 -54.47
N GLN A 588 -8.96 20.44 -53.28
CA GLN A 588 -8.91 19.65 -52.04
C GLN A 588 -10.26 19.64 -51.32
N LEU A 589 -11.33 19.38 -52.08
CA LEU A 589 -12.71 19.26 -51.55
C LEU A 589 -12.87 18.08 -50.58
N ARG A 590 -12.04 17.04 -50.71
CA ARG A 590 -12.03 15.87 -49.82
C ARG A 590 -11.61 16.20 -48.37
N ALA A 591 -10.79 17.24 -48.16
CA ALA A 591 -10.38 17.65 -46.82
C ALA A 591 -11.48 18.40 -46.05
N VAL A 592 -12.39 19.04 -46.78
CA VAL A 592 -13.52 19.79 -46.20
C VAL A 592 -14.78 18.93 -46.08
N SER A 593 -14.89 17.84 -46.85
CA SER A 593 -16.09 16.98 -46.88
C SER A 593 -16.48 16.40 -45.50
N ALA A 594 -15.53 16.24 -44.59
CA ALA A 594 -15.75 15.81 -43.21
C ALA A 594 -16.43 16.89 -42.33
N PHE A 595 -16.20 18.17 -42.62
CA PHE A 595 -16.59 19.31 -41.77
C PHE A 595 -17.74 20.15 -42.34
N LEU A 596 -18.19 19.84 -43.56
CA LEU A 596 -19.36 20.50 -44.15
C LEU A 596 -20.59 20.30 -43.24
N PRO A 597 -21.41 21.34 -43.01
CA PRO A 597 -22.64 21.22 -42.25
C PRO A 597 -23.54 20.11 -42.81
N ARG A 598 -24.02 19.20 -41.95
CA ARG A 598 -24.89 18.06 -42.33
C ARG A 598 -26.30 18.16 -41.73
N THR A 599 -26.56 19.20 -40.93
CA THR A 599 -27.81 19.43 -40.20
C THR A 599 -28.78 20.29 -41.00
N ASN A 600 -30.07 20.01 -40.87
CA ASN A 600 -31.13 20.68 -41.65
C ASN A 600 -31.20 22.20 -41.44
N ASP A 601 -30.78 22.68 -40.27
CA ASP A 601 -30.80 24.10 -39.89
C ASP A 601 -29.77 24.94 -40.65
N CYS A 602 -28.75 24.30 -41.25
CA CYS A 602 -27.66 24.95 -41.97
C CYS A 602 -27.30 24.19 -43.26
N LYS A 603 -28.32 23.71 -44.00
CA LYS A 603 -28.12 22.96 -45.25
C LYS A 603 -27.57 23.85 -46.37
N LEU A 604 -26.41 23.50 -46.90
CA LEU A 604 -25.82 24.12 -48.09
C LEU A 604 -26.54 23.66 -49.37
N SER A 605 -26.33 24.35 -50.48
CA SER A 605 -26.91 23.94 -51.77
C SER A 605 -26.61 22.47 -52.11
N PRO A 606 -27.60 21.65 -52.52
CA PRO A 606 -27.40 20.22 -52.89
C PRO A 606 -26.28 20.02 -53.92
N HIS A 607 -26.06 21.02 -54.77
CA HIS A 607 -25.00 21.02 -55.78
C HIS A 607 -23.59 20.86 -55.18
N VAL A 608 -23.32 21.40 -53.99
CA VAL A 608 -22.01 21.29 -53.32
C VAL A 608 -21.73 19.84 -52.88
N TYR A 609 -22.76 19.12 -52.43
CA TYR A 609 -22.65 17.70 -52.06
C TYR A 609 -22.57 16.80 -53.31
N GLU A 610 -23.32 17.12 -54.37
CA GLU A 610 -23.27 16.40 -55.65
C GLU A 610 -21.90 16.51 -56.33
N MET A 611 -21.26 17.69 -56.29
CA MET A 611 -19.90 17.88 -56.82
C MET A 611 -18.88 16.97 -56.11
N VAL A 612 -18.99 16.81 -54.79
CA VAL A 612 -18.14 15.91 -54.02
C VAL A 612 -18.43 14.46 -54.40
N LEU A 613 -19.70 14.03 -54.47
CA LEU A 613 -20.07 12.65 -54.84
C LEU A 613 -19.63 12.28 -56.27
N TYR A 614 -19.72 13.23 -57.22
CA TYR A 614 -19.29 13.01 -58.60
C TYR A 614 -17.76 12.87 -58.72
N GLU A 615 -16.99 13.67 -57.98
CA GLU A 615 -15.53 13.55 -57.92
C GLU A 615 -15.09 12.18 -57.35
N TYR A 616 -15.83 11.64 -56.38
CA TYR A 616 -15.62 10.28 -55.88
C TYR A 616 -16.04 9.19 -56.89
N LEU A 617 -17.19 9.31 -57.56
CA LEU A 617 -17.65 8.31 -58.53
C LEU A 617 -16.68 8.14 -59.72
N GLN A 618 -16.03 9.22 -60.17
CA GLN A 618 -15.08 9.17 -61.28
C GLN A 618 -13.68 8.67 -60.90
N LEU A 619 -13.20 9.01 -59.70
CA LEU A 619 -11.82 8.73 -59.28
C LEU A 619 -11.68 7.52 -58.36
N ASP A 620 -12.73 7.18 -57.59
CA ASP A 620 -12.72 6.08 -56.62
C ASP A 620 -14.14 5.49 -56.35
N PRO A 621 -14.57 4.47 -57.13
CA PRO A 621 -15.87 3.82 -56.97
C PRO A 621 -16.07 3.11 -55.62
N ILE A 622 -14.98 2.77 -54.92
CA ILE A 622 -15.03 2.13 -53.60
C ILE A 622 -15.26 3.22 -52.54
N GLY A 623 -14.55 4.35 -52.63
CA GLY A 623 -14.81 5.54 -51.82
C GLY A 623 -16.21 6.09 -51.99
N PHE A 624 -16.77 6.01 -53.21
CA PHE A 624 -18.15 6.39 -53.51
C PHE A 624 -19.19 5.55 -52.73
N LEU A 625 -19.02 4.21 -52.69
CA LEU A 625 -19.89 3.34 -51.89
C LEU A 625 -19.82 3.68 -50.39
N ASN A 626 -18.64 4.05 -49.89
CA ASN A 626 -18.47 4.41 -48.48
C ASN A 626 -19.15 5.74 -48.14
N ILE A 627 -19.03 6.77 -48.99
CA ILE A 627 -19.70 8.05 -48.76
C ILE A 627 -21.22 7.92 -48.87
N LEU A 628 -21.73 7.11 -49.79
CA LEU A 628 -23.16 6.79 -49.87
C LEU A 628 -23.68 6.08 -48.61
N LYS A 629 -22.86 5.26 -47.95
CA LYS A 629 -23.21 4.64 -46.65
C LYS A 629 -23.22 5.66 -45.50
N GLU A 630 -22.43 6.74 -45.59
CA GLU A 630 -22.29 7.75 -44.52
C GLU A 630 -23.25 8.95 -44.64
N TRP A 631 -23.57 9.41 -45.84
CA TRP A 631 -24.33 10.65 -46.04
C TRP A 631 -25.85 10.42 -45.98
N GLN A 632 -26.56 11.35 -45.33
CA GLN A 632 -28.02 11.27 -45.25
C GLN A 632 -28.66 11.61 -46.61
N PRO A 633 -29.69 10.86 -47.04
CA PRO A 633 -30.26 10.97 -48.40
C PRO A 633 -30.92 12.33 -48.68
N ASN A 634 -31.21 13.13 -47.65
CA ASN A 634 -31.80 14.46 -47.81
C ASN A 634 -30.79 15.53 -48.27
N LEU A 635 -29.49 15.22 -48.30
CA LEU A 635 -28.42 16.17 -48.63
C LEU A 635 -28.18 16.30 -50.14
N TYR A 636 -28.48 15.27 -50.92
CA TYR A 636 -28.29 15.19 -52.37
C TYR A 636 -29.53 14.59 -53.04
N ASN A 637 -29.68 14.76 -54.36
CA ASN A 637 -30.81 14.18 -55.08
C ASN A 637 -30.56 12.69 -55.43
N SER A 638 -31.22 11.77 -54.72
CA SER A 638 -31.05 10.32 -54.90
C SER A 638 -31.38 9.83 -56.32
N ALA A 639 -32.40 10.40 -56.98
CA ALA A 639 -32.75 10.04 -58.35
C ALA A 639 -31.68 10.47 -59.37
N ALA A 640 -31.03 11.62 -59.15
CA ALA A 640 -29.92 12.08 -59.99
C ALA A 640 -28.68 11.17 -59.84
N VAL A 641 -28.42 10.68 -58.63
CA VAL A 641 -27.32 9.74 -58.34
C VAL A 641 -27.62 8.32 -58.86
N ILE A 642 -28.87 7.84 -58.75
CA ILE A 642 -29.31 6.56 -59.35
C ILE A 642 -29.18 6.62 -60.88
N ASN A 643 -29.58 7.72 -61.51
CA ASN A 643 -29.40 7.92 -62.95
C ASN A 643 -27.92 7.99 -63.35
N ALA A 644 -27.07 8.68 -62.57
CA ALA A 644 -25.63 8.71 -62.83
C ALA A 644 -24.97 7.31 -62.73
N ILE A 645 -25.45 6.45 -61.81
CA ILE A 645 -25.02 5.05 -61.67
C ILE A 645 -25.49 4.19 -62.85
N HIS A 646 -26.73 4.40 -63.33
CA HIS A 646 -27.23 3.71 -64.51
C HIS A 646 -26.52 4.15 -65.80
N ASP A 647 -26.21 5.45 -65.95
CA ASP A 647 -25.51 6.01 -67.09
C ASP A 647 -24.03 5.59 -67.17
N HIS A 648 -23.40 5.29 -66.02
CA HIS A 648 -22.02 4.79 -65.93
C HIS A 648 -21.94 3.31 -65.49
N PHE A 649 -22.97 2.51 -65.80
CA PHE A 649 -23.03 1.10 -65.37
C PHE A 649 -22.05 0.21 -66.15
N ASP A 650 -20.97 -0.20 -65.49
CA ASP A 650 -19.97 -1.12 -66.04
C ASP A 650 -20.16 -2.54 -65.49
N ARG A 651 -20.25 -3.55 -66.38
CA ARG A 651 -20.37 -4.97 -66.01
C ARG A 651 -19.22 -5.45 -65.12
N LYS A 652 -18.06 -4.81 -65.21
CA LYS A 652 -16.88 -5.16 -64.40
C LYS A 652 -17.10 -4.93 -62.90
N TYR A 653 -17.95 -3.97 -62.53
CA TYR A 653 -18.28 -3.64 -61.14
C TYR A 653 -19.74 -3.97 -60.78
N GLN A 654 -20.36 -4.93 -61.50
CA GLN A 654 -21.77 -5.29 -61.35
C GLN A 654 -22.18 -5.60 -59.90
N HIS A 655 -21.34 -6.28 -59.11
CA HIS A 655 -21.63 -6.54 -57.69
C HIS A 655 -21.68 -5.25 -56.84
N ILE A 656 -20.74 -4.31 -57.06
CA ILE A 656 -20.65 -3.04 -56.30
C ILE A 656 -21.79 -2.10 -56.68
N LEU A 657 -22.16 -2.08 -57.96
CA LEU A 657 -23.25 -1.25 -58.46
C LEU A 657 -24.62 -1.82 -58.09
N LEU A 658 -24.80 -3.16 -58.06
CA LEU A 658 -26.01 -3.81 -57.56
C LEU A 658 -26.18 -3.62 -56.05
N GLU A 659 -25.10 -3.60 -55.27
CA GLU A 659 -25.12 -3.25 -53.84
C GLU A 659 -25.44 -1.77 -53.62
N SER A 660 -24.82 -0.87 -54.40
CA SER A 660 -25.13 0.57 -54.38
C SER A 660 -26.61 0.83 -54.73
N LEU A 661 -27.14 0.09 -55.70
CA LEU A 661 -28.56 0.13 -56.08
C LEU A 661 -29.46 -0.45 -54.98
N ALA A 662 -29.09 -1.56 -54.33
CA ALA A 662 -29.85 -2.10 -53.21
C ALA A 662 -29.94 -1.11 -52.03
N ILE A 663 -28.87 -0.36 -51.78
CA ILE A 663 -28.82 0.72 -50.77
C ILE A 663 -29.74 1.89 -51.20
N LEU A 664 -29.63 2.35 -52.45
CA LEU A 664 -30.45 3.45 -52.96
C LEU A 664 -31.94 3.09 -53.04
N TYR A 665 -32.31 1.85 -53.43
CA TYR A 665 -33.68 1.36 -53.38
C TYR A 665 -34.21 1.20 -51.94
N SER A 666 -33.35 0.84 -50.99
CA SER A 666 -33.69 0.86 -49.56
C SER A 666 -33.96 2.29 -49.06
N HIS A 667 -33.27 3.30 -49.60
CA HIS A 667 -33.54 4.71 -49.30
C HIS A 667 -34.85 5.22 -49.91
N GLU A 668 -35.23 4.77 -51.11
CA GLU A 668 -36.54 5.05 -51.76
C GLU A 668 -37.71 4.22 -51.17
N LYS A 669 -37.46 3.41 -50.13
CA LYS A 669 -38.42 2.57 -49.37
C LYS A 669 -39.04 1.39 -50.13
N GLU A 670 -38.38 0.88 -51.17
CA GLU A 670 -38.83 -0.31 -51.91
C GLU A 670 -38.15 -1.60 -51.39
N TYR A 671 -38.50 -2.01 -50.17
CA TYR A 671 -37.80 -3.08 -49.42
C TYR A 671 -38.04 -4.51 -49.93
N ASP A 672 -39.20 -4.77 -50.53
CA ASP A 672 -39.56 -6.04 -51.16
C ASP A 672 -38.66 -6.34 -52.36
N LYS A 673 -38.40 -5.32 -53.20
CA LYS A 673 -37.47 -5.41 -54.32
C LYS A 673 -36.04 -5.61 -53.83
N ALA A 674 -35.65 -4.95 -52.73
CA ALA A 674 -34.35 -5.14 -52.10
C ALA A 674 -34.14 -6.60 -51.61
N VAL A 675 -35.09 -7.18 -50.85
CA VAL A 675 -34.99 -8.59 -50.36
C VAL A 675 -34.93 -9.57 -51.52
N ALA A 676 -35.72 -9.34 -52.57
CA ALA A 676 -35.73 -10.19 -53.76
C ALA A 676 -34.40 -10.14 -54.53
N MET A 677 -33.75 -8.97 -54.63
CA MET A 677 -32.42 -8.85 -55.23
C MET A 677 -31.37 -9.59 -54.41
N TYR A 678 -31.42 -9.50 -53.06
CA TYR A 678 -30.49 -10.25 -52.19
C TYR A 678 -30.73 -11.77 -52.17
N LEU A 679 -31.98 -12.25 -52.21
CA LEU A 679 -32.30 -13.70 -52.29
C LEU A 679 -31.91 -14.30 -53.65
N LYS A 680 -32.10 -13.57 -54.75
CA LYS A 680 -31.64 -13.98 -56.09
C LYS A 680 -30.11 -14.09 -56.18
N LEU A 681 -29.40 -13.23 -55.46
CA LEU A 681 -27.95 -13.29 -55.31
C LEU A 681 -27.49 -14.44 -54.38
N GLN A 682 -28.42 -15.22 -53.79
CA GLN A 682 -28.17 -16.15 -52.68
C GLN A 682 -27.30 -15.50 -51.59
N HIS A 683 -27.46 -14.19 -51.44
CA HIS A 683 -26.58 -13.41 -50.60
C HIS A 683 -26.99 -13.63 -49.15
N LYS A 684 -26.00 -13.93 -48.33
CA LYS A 684 -26.20 -14.20 -46.90
C LYS A 684 -26.72 -12.97 -46.14
N ASP A 685 -26.67 -11.78 -46.75
CA ASP A 685 -27.17 -10.52 -46.17
C ASP A 685 -28.70 -10.38 -46.23
N VAL A 686 -29.40 -11.32 -46.86
CA VAL A 686 -30.86 -11.45 -46.75
C VAL A 686 -31.30 -11.50 -45.28
N PHE A 687 -30.55 -12.23 -44.45
CA PHE A 687 -30.82 -12.34 -43.02
C PHE A 687 -30.64 -10.97 -42.30
N GLU A 688 -29.72 -10.11 -42.76
CA GLU A 688 -29.52 -8.76 -42.21
C GLU A 688 -30.57 -7.74 -42.69
N LEU A 689 -30.96 -7.81 -43.96
CA LEU A 689 -31.98 -6.92 -44.51
C LEU A 689 -33.36 -7.19 -43.86
N ILE A 690 -33.65 -8.46 -43.62
CA ILE A 690 -34.81 -8.93 -42.84
C ILE A 690 -34.84 -8.30 -41.44
N ARG A 691 -33.68 -8.31 -40.76
CA ARG A 691 -33.51 -7.74 -39.41
C ARG A 691 -33.70 -6.22 -39.41
N LYS A 692 -33.12 -5.54 -40.39
CA LYS A 692 -33.06 -4.07 -40.44
C LYS A 692 -34.41 -3.41 -40.77
N HIS A 693 -35.26 -4.06 -41.55
CA HIS A 693 -36.56 -3.52 -41.98
C HIS A 693 -37.78 -4.24 -41.36
N ASP A 694 -37.54 -5.04 -40.32
CA ASP A 694 -38.56 -5.73 -39.51
C ASP A 694 -39.53 -6.62 -40.30
N LEU A 695 -39.00 -7.38 -41.25
CA LEU A 695 -39.79 -8.15 -42.23
C LEU A 695 -40.22 -9.55 -41.73
N TYR A 696 -40.26 -9.76 -40.41
CA TYR A 696 -40.55 -11.05 -39.76
C TYR A 696 -41.98 -11.54 -39.99
N GLY A 697 -42.92 -10.65 -40.32
CA GLY A 697 -44.29 -11.03 -40.70
C GLY A 697 -44.35 -11.88 -41.98
N VAL A 698 -43.44 -11.64 -42.92
CA VAL A 698 -43.34 -12.38 -44.20
C VAL A 698 -42.65 -13.74 -43.99
N ILE A 699 -41.89 -13.87 -42.90
CA ILE A 699 -41.02 -15.02 -42.60
C ILE A 699 -41.75 -16.16 -41.89
N LYS A 700 -42.83 -15.89 -41.15
CA LYS A 700 -43.61 -16.93 -40.42
C LYS A 700 -44.02 -18.12 -41.29
N ASN A 701 -44.27 -17.87 -42.58
CA ASN A 701 -44.68 -18.91 -43.55
C ASN A 701 -43.49 -19.56 -44.30
N MET A 702 -42.25 -19.16 -43.99
CA MET A 702 -41.03 -19.60 -44.68
C MET A 702 -39.98 -20.20 -43.73
N ILE A 703 -40.32 -20.46 -42.46
CA ILE A 703 -39.42 -20.99 -41.39
C ILE A 703 -38.71 -22.28 -41.84
N LEU A 704 -39.46 -23.23 -42.40
CA LEU A 704 -38.93 -24.50 -42.88
C LEU A 704 -37.98 -24.33 -44.09
N LYS A 705 -38.24 -23.34 -44.97
CA LYS A 705 -37.39 -23.03 -46.15
C LYS A 705 -36.09 -22.33 -45.76
N LEU A 706 -36.12 -21.53 -44.69
CA LEU A 706 -34.93 -20.88 -44.14
C LEU A 706 -34.03 -21.89 -43.39
N ILE A 707 -34.59 -22.80 -42.58
CA ILE A 707 -33.82 -23.90 -41.95
C ILE A 707 -33.20 -24.82 -43.01
N GLN A 708 -33.92 -25.06 -44.12
CA GLN A 708 -33.39 -25.83 -45.25
C GLN A 708 -32.30 -25.09 -46.04
N LEU A 709 -32.31 -23.75 -46.08
CA LEU A 709 -31.28 -22.94 -46.74
C LEU A 709 -29.97 -22.95 -45.94
N ASP A 710 -30.07 -22.70 -44.63
CA ASP A 710 -28.95 -22.72 -43.70
C ASP A 710 -29.51 -22.88 -42.27
N SER A 711 -29.40 -24.09 -41.71
CA SER A 711 -29.97 -24.44 -40.41
C SER A 711 -29.37 -23.61 -39.28
N GLU A 712 -28.07 -23.28 -39.34
CA GLU A 712 -27.40 -22.49 -38.31
C GLU A 712 -27.83 -21.02 -38.36
N LYS A 713 -27.87 -20.40 -39.55
CA LYS A 713 -28.30 -19.00 -39.69
C LYS A 713 -29.78 -18.79 -39.47
N ALA A 714 -30.61 -19.76 -39.84
CA ALA A 714 -32.04 -19.71 -39.58
C ALA A 714 -32.35 -19.88 -38.09
N ILE A 715 -31.69 -20.82 -37.41
CA ILE A 715 -31.79 -20.94 -35.95
C ILE A 715 -31.32 -19.64 -35.29
N ALA A 716 -30.22 -19.03 -35.73
CA ALA A 716 -29.78 -17.72 -35.22
C ALA A 716 -30.77 -16.57 -35.49
N LEU A 717 -31.53 -16.61 -36.59
CA LEU A 717 -32.59 -15.63 -36.89
C LEU A 717 -33.82 -15.84 -35.99
N PHE A 718 -34.17 -17.09 -35.69
CA PHE A 718 -35.32 -17.42 -34.83
C PHE A 718 -35.08 -17.16 -33.35
N LEU A 719 -33.81 -17.07 -32.96
CA LEU A 719 -33.38 -16.77 -31.59
C LEU A 719 -33.30 -15.27 -31.28
N GLU A 720 -33.67 -14.38 -32.23
CA GLU A 720 -33.70 -12.93 -31.99
C GLU A 720 -34.90 -12.52 -31.12
N LYS A 721 -34.61 -11.81 -30.02
CA LYS A 721 -35.61 -11.46 -29.00
C LYS A 721 -36.78 -10.65 -29.56
N ASP A 722 -37.99 -11.04 -29.14
CA ASP A 722 -39.29 -10.38 -29.39
C ASP A 722 -39.75 -10.29 -30.86
N LYS A 723 -39.15 -11.06 -31.78
CA LYS A 723 -39.54 -11.09 -33.20
C LYS A 723 -40.36 -12.31 -33.59
N ILE A 724 -39.95 -13.50 -33.15
CA ILE A 724 -40.69 -14.75 -33.31
C ILE A 724 -40.79 -15.42 -31.94
N PRO A 725 -42.00 -15.64 -31.40
CA PRO A 725 -42.15 -16.32 -30.12
C PRO A 725 -41.55 -17.74 -30.19
N PRO A 726 -40.62 -18.13 -29.27
CA PRO A 726 -40.01 -19.44 -29.25
C PRO A 726 -41.03 -20.58 -29.16
N GLU A 727 -42.20 -20.32 -28.57
CA GLU A 727 -43.32 -21.25 -28.47
C GLU A 727 -43.85 -21.65 -29.85
N VAL A 728 -43.91 -20.71 -30.81
CA VAL A 728 -44.36 -20.97 -32.18
C VAL A 728 -43.36 -21.86 -32.92
N VAL A 729 -42.06 -21.68 -32.65
CA VAL A 729 -41.00 -22.51 -33.24
C VAL A 729 -41.01 -23.91 -32.62
N VAL A 730 -41.18 -24.02 -31.30
CA VAL A 730 -41.28 -25.31 -30.59
C VAL A 730 -42.54 -26.08 -31.00
N GLU A 731 -43.69 -25.43 -31.16
CA GLU A 731 -44.94 -26.06 -31.60
C GLU A 731 -44.82 -26.62 -33.03
N GLN A 732 -44.20 -25.87 -33.95
CA GLN A 732 -43.95 -26.33 -35.32
C GLN A 732 -42.89 -27.44 -35.40
N LEU A 733 -42.00 -27.55 -34.41
CA LEU A 733 -40.94 -28.55 -34.34
C LEU A 733 -41.23 -29.74 -33.40
N GLN A 734 -42.36 -29.73 -32.65
CA GLN A 734 -42.67 -30.74 -31.64
C GLN A 734 -42.80 -32.16 -32.21
N GLN A 735 -43.19 -32.28 -33.48
CA GLN A 735 -43.29 -33.56 -34.18
C GLN A 735 -41.92 -34.13 -34.58
N ASN A 736 -40.85 -33.34 -34.53
CA ASN A 736 -39.52 -33.74 -34.98
C ASN A 736 -38.47 -33.52 -33.87
N LEU A 737 -38.32 -34.54 -33.02
CA LEU A 737 -37.51 -34.50 -31.80
C LEU A 737 -36.03 -34.14 -32.05
N GLU A 738 -35.50 -34.40 -33.24
CA GLU A 738 -34.12 -34.08 -33.64
C GLU A 738 -33.91 -32.58 -33.92
N TYR A 739 -34.77 -31.96 -34.72
CA TYR A 739 -34.72 -30.51 -34.95
C TYR A 739 -35.11 -29.72 -33.70
N LEU A 740 -36.00 -30.28 -32.86
CA LEU A 740 -36.32 -29.73 -31.56
C LEU A 740 -35.11 -29.78 -30.61
N TYR A 741 -34.35 -30.88 -30.59
CA TYR A 741 -33.09 -30.95 -29.86
C TYR A 741 -32.06 -29.94 -30.38
N MET A 742 -31.87 -29.80 -31.70
CA MET A 742 -30.94 -28.82 -32.28
C MET A 742 -31.33 -27.38 -31.98
N PHE A 743 -32.62 -27.05 -32.06
CA PHE A 743 -33.13 -25.72 -31.73
C PHE A 743 -33.01 -25.43 -30.24
N LEU A 744 -33.37 -26.36 -29.35
CA LEU A 744 -33.28 -26.17 -27.90
C LEU A 744 -31.82 -26.15 -27.39
N ASP A 745 -30.91 -26.93 -27.97
CA ASP A 745 -29.46 -26.88 -27.67
C ASP A 745 -28.82 -25.56 -28.14
N ALA A 746 -29.35 -24.96 -29.21
CA ALA A 746 -28.95 -23.62 -29.65
C ALA A 746 -29.64 -22.51 -28.83
N PHE A 747 -30.92 -22.68 -28.47
CA PHE A 747 -31.69 -21.76 -27.64
C PHE A 747 -31.09 -21.63 -26.24
N ASP A 748 -30.67 -22.74 -25.63
CA ASP A 748 -29.98 -22.76 -24.32
C ASP A 748 -28.67 -21.97 -24.32
N LYS A 749 -28.01 -21.84 -25.48
CA LYS A 749 -26.80 -21.00 -25.64
C LYS A 749 -27.12 -19.52 -25.73
N VAL A 750 -28.33 -19.14 -26.14
CA VAL A 750 -28.74 -17.74 -26.39
C VAL A 750 -29.60 -17.16 -25.26
N ASP A 751 -30.54 -17.94 -24.74
CA ASP A 751 -31.37 -17.55 -23.60
C ASP A 751 -31.19 -18.54 -22.44
N THR A 752 -30.41 -18.12 -21.44
CA THR A 752 -30.16 -18.87 -20.21
C THR A 752 -31.30 -18.74 -19.19
N SER A 753 -32.43 -18.13 -19.57
CA SER A 753 -33.59 -17.88 -18.69
C SER A 753 -34.20 -19.13 -18.09
N GLY A 754 -33.91 -20.32 -18.62
CA GLY A 754 -34.30 -21.58 -17.98
C GLY A 754 -35.64 -22.16 -18.35
N LYS A 755 -36.41 -21.49 -19.19
CA LYS A 755 -37.83 -21.81 -19.41
C LYS A 755 -38.09 -23.25 -19.87
N PHE A 756 -37.19 -23.83 -20.66
CA PHE A 756 -37.31 -25.18 -21.21
C PHE A 756 -36.29 -26.18 -20.64
N HIS A 757 -35.55 -25.82 -19.59
CA HIS A 757 -34.48 -26.66 -19.04
C HIS A 757 -35.00 -27.98 -18.47
N TRP A 758 -36.23 -28.00 -17.93
CA TRP A 758 -36.89 -29.23 -17.48
C TRP A 758 -37.04 -30.27 -18.61
N LYS A 759 -37.40 -29.83 -19.83
CA LYS A 759 -37.56 -30.72 -20.99
C LYS A 759 -36.21 -31.13 -21.58
N MET A 760 -35.19 -30.29 -21.45
CA MET A 760 -33.82 -30.62 -21.86
C MET A 760 -33.20 -31.74 -21.02
N VAL A 761 -33.49 -31.85 -19.72
CA VAL A 761 -33.01 -32.98 -18.90
C VAL A 761 -33.48 -34.32 -19.50
N GLU A 762 -34.74 -34.39 -19.94
CA GLU A 762 -35.30 -35.57 -20.61
C GLU A 762 -34.67 -35.80 -22.00
N LEU A 763 -34.51 -34.75 -22.80
CA LEU A 763 -33.92 -34.85 -24.15
C LEU A 763 -32.43 -35.23 -24.10
N TYR A 764 -31.64 -34.69 -23.18
CA TYR A 764 -30.24 -35.11 -22.99
C TYR A 764 -30.15 -36.53 -22.45
N ALA A 765 -31.03 -36.94 -21.52
CA ALA A 765 -31.07 -38.32 -21.06
C ALA A 765 -31.45 -39.33 -22.16
N ASN A 766 -32.12 -38.89 -23.24
CA ASN A 766 -32.55 -39.75 -24.35
C ASN A 766 -31.61 -39.72 -25.56
N PHE A 767 -31.06 -38.55 -25.93
CA PHE A 767 -30.27 -38.36 -27.15
C PHE A 767 -28.77 -38.15 -26.91
N SER A 768 -28.34 -37.74 -25.72
CA SER A 768 -26.92 -37.47 -25.43
C SER A 768 -26.59 -37.54 -23.94
N HIS A 769 -26.43 -38.76 -23.41
CA HIS A 769 -26.09 -39.02 -22.00
C HIS A 769 -24.82 -38.29 -21.55
N GLU A 770 -23.79 -38.24 -22.39
CA GLU A 770 -22.50 -37.58 -22.07
C GLU A 770 -22.63 -36.07 -21.83
N LYS A 771 -23.66 -35.42 -22.39
CA LYS A 771 -23.91 -33.98 -22.20
C LYS A 771 -24.75 -33.66 -20.97
N LEU A 772 -25.32 -34.67 -20.31
CA LEU A 772 -26.23 -34.51 -19.16
C LEU A 772 -25.51 -33.94 -17.94
N LEU A 773 -24.40 -34.55 -17.51
CA LEU A 773 -23.64 -34.08 -16.33
C LEU A 773 -23.08 -32.66 -16.53
N PRO A 774 -22.46 -32.30 -17.68
CA PRO A 774 -22.08 -30.92 -17.97
C PRO A 774 -23.26 -29.93 -17.98
N PHE A 775 -24.43 -30.34 -18.49
CA PHE A 775 -25.63 -29.50 -18.50
C PHE A 775 -26.19 -29.28 -17.09
N LEU A 776 -26.26 -30.33 -16.27
CA LEU A 776 -26.65 -30.24 -14.86
C LEU A 776 -25.70 -29.31 -14.07
N LYS A 777 -24.39 -29.35 -14.38
CA LYS A 777 -23.38 -28.46 -13.81
C LYS A 777 -23.54 -26.99 -14.21
N ARG A 778 -24.05 -26.73 -15.43
CA ARG A 778 -24.22 -25.38 -15.99
C ARG A 778 -25.52 -24.70 -15.55
N SER A 779 -26.60 -25.46 -15.39
CA SER A 779 -27.95 -24.94 -15.28
C SER A 779 -28.51 -25.01 -13.85
N ASN A 780 -29.31 -24.01 -13.45
CA ASN A 780 -29.99 -23.98 -12.15
C ASN A 780 -31.52 -24.06 -12.25
N ASN A 781 -32.08 -24.02 -13.46
CA ASN A 781 -33.51 -23.80 -13.72
C ASN A 781 -34.24 -25.10 -14.09
N TYR A 782 -33.94 -26.19 -13.39
CA TYR A 782 -34.65 -27.45 -13.48
C TYR A 782 -35.07 -27.92 -12.08
N PRO A 783 -36.20 -28.63 -11.95
CA PRO A 783 -36.57 -29.27 -10.69
C PRO A 783 -35.55 -30.34 -10.32
N ILE A 784 -34.69 -30.04 -9.34
CA ILE A 784 -33.58 -30.90 -8.87
C ILE A 784 -34.09 -32.28 -8.44
N GLN A 785 -35.28 -32.34 -7.82
CA GLN A 785 -35.91 -33.59 -7.39
C GLN A 785 -36.33 -34.47 -8.57
N GLU A 786 -36.95 -33.90 -9.61
CA GLU A 786 -37.35 -34.65 -10.80
C GLU A 786 -36.13 -35.12 -11.60
N ALA A 787 -35.09 -34.29 -11.70
CA ALA A 787 -33.81 -34.68 -12.29
C ALA A 787 -33.15 -35.83 -11.50
N TYR A 788 -33.19 -35.77 -10.17
CA TYR A 788 -32.70 -36.85 -9.30
C TYR A 788 -33.52 -38.12 -9.46
N ASP A 789 -34.84 -38.03 -9.58
CA ASP A 789 -35.71 -39.19 -9.79
C ASP A 789 -35.47 -39.85 -11.16
N ILE A 790 -35.28 -39.06 -12.22
CA ILE A 790 -34.88 -39.56 -13.56
C ILE A 790 -33.53 -40.28 -13.49
N CYS A 791 -32.54 -39.68 -12.80
CA CYS A 791 -31.22 -40.28 -12.61
C CYS A 791 -31.26 -41.52 -11.71
N LYS A 792 -32.11 -41.54 -10.67
CA LYS A 792 -32.28 -42.66 -9.73
C LYS A 792 -32.94 -43.86 -10.38
N VAL A 793 -33.97 -43.65 -11.19
CA VAL A 793 -34.63 -44.71 -11.96
C VAL A 793 -33.66 -45.36 -12.96
N ARG A 794 -32.76 -44.58 -13.56
CA ARG A 794 -31.76 -45.06 -14.53
C ARG A 794 -30.40 -45.44 -13.93
N SER A 795 -30.24 -45.33 -12.61
CA SER A 795 -29.00 -45.63 -11.87
C SER A 795 -27.77 -44.84 -12.34
N PHE A 796 -27.95 -43.55 -12.63
CA PHE A 796 -26.88 -42.62 -13.03
C PHE A 796 -26.17 -42.04 -11.80
N TYR A 797 -25.25 -42.83 -11.21
CA TYR A 797 -24.60 -42.52 -9.93
C TYR A 797 -23.75 -41.22 -9.92
N PRO A 798 -22.95 -40.87 -10.95
CA PRO A 798 -22.18 -39.61 -10.96
C PRO A 798 -23.06 -38.35 -10.94
N GLU A 799 -24.16 -38.36 -11.70
CA GLU A 799 -25.16 -37.30 -11.75
C GLU A 799 -25.94 -37.22 -10.44
N MET A 800 -26.24 -38.36 -9.81
CA MET A 800 -26.87 -38.40 -8.49
C MET A 800 -25.99 -37.78 -7.40
N VAL A 801 -24.68 -38.07 -7.40
CA VAL A 801 -23.72 -37.48 -6.46
C VAL A 801 -23.66 -35.96 -6.64
N TYR A 802 -23.62 -35.48 -7.89
CA TYR A 802 -23.65 -34.04 -8.20
C TYR A 802 -24.95 -33.36 -7.72
N LEU A 803 -26.11 -33.97 -7.99
CA LEU A 803 -27.41 -33.43 -7.57
C LEU A 803 -27.58 -33.44 -6.04
N LEU A 804 -27.12 -34.48 -5.34
CA LEU A 804 -27.15 -34.55 -3.88
C LEU A 804 -26.21 -33.53 -3.22
N GLY A 805 -25.02 -33.29 -3.79
CA GLY A 805 -24.13 -32.22 -3.36
C GLY A 805 -24.78 -30.84 -3.46
N ARG A 806 -25.60 -30.61 -4.49
CA ARG A 806 -26.39 -29.39 -4.66
C ARG A 806 -27.61 -29.28 -3.75
N MET A 807 -28.18 -30.39 -3.32
CA MET A 807 -29.26 -30.43 -2.33
C MET A 807 -28.74 -30.20 -0.89
N GLY A 808 -27.42 -30.00 -0.71
CA GLY A 808 -26.79 -29.85 0.60
C GLY A 808 -26.70 -31.17 1.39
N ASN A 809 -27.04 -32.29 0.77
CA ASN A 809 -27.03 -33.61 1.40
C ASN A 809 -25.70 -34.33 1.10
N THR A 810 -24.62 -33.68 1.50
CA THR A 810 -23.24 -34.09 1.21
C THR A 810 -22.84 -35.39 1.91
N LYS A 811 -23.46 -35.71 3.06
CA LYS A 811 -23.26 -36.98 3.79
C LYS A 811 -23.83 -38.18 3.03
N GLU A 812 -25.01 -38.04 2.44
CA GLU A 812 -25.60 -39.10 1.62
C GLU A 812 -24.83 -39.27 0.29
N ALA A 813 -24.40 -38.17 -0.33
CA ALA A 813 -23.51 -38.21 -1.50
C ALA A 813 -22.20 -38.95 -1.20
N LEU A 814 -21.52 -38.62 -0.10
CA LEU A 814 -20.30 -39.31 0.33
C LEU A 814 -20.56 -40.79 0.63
N SER A 815 -21.72 -41.13 1.22
CA SER A 815 -22.11 -42.52 1.46
C SER A 815 -22.35 -43.32 0.17
N ILE A 816 -22.87 -42.69 -0.89
CA ILE A 816 -23.05 -43.32 -2.20
C ILE A 816 -21.69 -43.56 -2.85
N ILE A 817 -20.77 -42.60 -2.75
CA ILE A 817 -19.41 -42.77 -3.27
C ILE A 817 -18.69 -43.92 -2.55
N LEU A 818 -18.73 -43.95 -1.22
CA LEU A 818 -18.01 -44.94 -0.41
C LEU A 818 -18.65 -46.33 -0.45
N ASN A 819 -19.99 -46.44 -0.46
CA ASN A 819 -20.68 -47.73 -0.34
C ASN A 819 -21.20 -48.30 -1.67
N LYS A 820 -21.49 -47.47 -2.68
CA LYS A 820 -22.05 -47.91 -3.99
C LYS A 820 -21.04 -47.84 -5.12
N LEU A 821 -20.24 -46.78 -5.19
CA LEU A 821 -19.15 -46.65 -6.18
C LEU A 821 -17.87 -47.33 -5.70
N ASN A 822 -17.65 -47.40 -4.37
CA ASN A 822 -16.42 -47.91 -3.73
C ASN A 822 -15.15 -47.28 -4.32
N ASP A 823 -15.23 -46.00 -4.71
CA ASP A 823 -14.15 -45.26 -5.34
C ASP A 823 -13.64 -44.18 -4.38
N ILE A 824 -12.49 -44.45 -3.77
CA ILE A 824 -11.83 -43.52 -2.85
C ILE A 824 -11.26 -42.30 -3.55
N ASN A 825 -10.83 -42.43 -4.80
CA ASN A 825 -10.27 -41.29 -5.54
C ASN A 825 -11.38 -40.29 -5.86
N PHE A 826 -12.56 -40.79 -6.23
CA PHE A 826 -13.74 -39.95 -6.41
C PHE A 826 -14.22 -39.32 -5.08
N ALA A 827 -14.11 -40.04 -3.96
CA ALA A 827 -14.39 -39.47 -2.64
C ALA A 827 -13.38 -38.37 -2.25
N LEU A 828 -12.10 -38.55 -2.58
CA LEU A 828 -11.05 -37.55 -2.37
C LEU A 828 -11.27 -36.31 -3.23
N GLU A 829 -11.63 -36.46 -4.51
CA GLU A 829 -11.99 -35.33 -5.38
C GLU A 829 -13.23 -34.61 -4.87
N PHE A 830 -14.28 -35.33 -4.46
CA PHE A 830 -15.49 -34.74 -3.89
C PHE A 830 -15.19 -33.94 -2.61
N CYS A 831 -14.34 -34.47 -1.72
CA CYS A 831 -13.92 -33.75 -0.50
C CYS A 831 -13.03 -32.54 -0.82
N LYS A 832 -12.18 -32.62 -1.87
CA LYS A 832 -11.36 -31.48 -2.35
C LYS A 832 -12.23 -30.38 -2.98
N GLU A 833 -13.24 -30.73 -3.77
CA GLU A 833 -14.17 -29.78 -4.40
C GLU A 833 -15.03 -29.03 -3.39
N HIS A 834 -15.53 -29.73 -2.36
CA HIS A 834 -16.42 -29.14 -1.35
C HIS A 834 -15.69 -28.46 -0.18
N ASN A 835 -14.40 -28.73 0.01
CA ASN A 835 -13.53 -28.12 1.03
C ASN A 835 -14.16 -28.04 2.45
N ASP A 836 -14.91 -29.08 2.82
CA ASP A 836 -15.66 -29.17 4.08
C ASP A 836 -14.98 -30.14 5.05
N ILE A 837 -14.66 -29.66 6.25
CA ILE A 837 -13.97 -30.40 7.30
C ILE A 837 -14.78 -31.61 7.76
N ASP A 838 -16.12 -31.52 7.78
CA ASP A 838 -16.99 -32.61 8.23
C ASP A 838 -16.95 -33.80 7.26
N LEU A 839 -16.86 -33.53 5.95
CA LEU A 839 -16.70 -34.56 4.92
C LEU A 839 -15.33 -35.23 4.99
N TRP A 840 -14.28 -34.45 5.23
CA TRP A 840 -12.94 -34.98 5.49
C TRP A 840 -12.91 -35.84 6.75
N THR A 841 -13.57 -35.43 7.84
CA THR A 841 -13.67 -36.26 9.04
C THR A 841 -14.46 -37.55 8.80
N GLY A 842 -15.55 -37.51 8.03
CA GLY A 842 -16.30 -38.71 7.65
C GLY A 842 -15.51 -39.67 6.75
N LEU A 843 -14.73 -39.14 5.82
CA LEU A 843 -13.81 -39.92 4.99
C LEU A 843 -12.69 -40.54 5.83
N ILE A 844 -12.11 -39.78 6.77
CA ILE A 844 -11.10 -40.27 7.71
C ILE A 844 -11.67 -41.37 8.58
N ASP A 845 -12.82 -41.14 9.23
CA ASP A 845 -13.43 -42.08 10.18
C ASP A 845 -13.86 -43.40 9.50
N SER A 846 -14.33 -43.35 8.25
CA SER A 846 -14.63 -44.55 7.45
C SER A 846 -13.38 -45.29 6.93
N SER A 847 -12.23 -44.61 6.90
CA SER A 847 -10.97 -45.17 6.41
C SER A 847 -10.09 -45.75 7.53
N ILE A 848 -10.30 -45.39 8.81
CA ILE A 848 -9.48 -45.81 9.97
C ILE A 848 -9.33 -47.35 10.08
N ASP A 849 -10.33 -48.10 9.64
CA ASP A 849 -10.36 -49.56 9.78
C ASP A 849 -9.68 -50.31 8.64
N ASP A 850 -9.44 -49.67 7.49
CA ASP A 850 -8.84 -50.29 6.31
C ASP A 850 -7.42 -49.73 6.02
N PRO A 851 -6.35 -50.56 6.18
CA PRO A 851 -4.96 -50.13 5.99
C PRO A 851 -4.62 -49.64 4.57
N GLU A 852 -5.27 -50.16 3.53
CA GLU A 852 -5.01 -49.74 2.15
C GLU A 852 -5.61 -48.36 1.88
N LYS A 853 -6.83 -48.11 2.38
CA LYS A 853 -7.52 -46.82 2.28
C LYS A 853 -6.77 -45.71 3.03
N MET A 854 -6.26 -46.02 4.23
CA MET A 854 -5.43 -45.08 5.01
C MET A 854 -4.13 -44.68 4.29
N THR A 855 -3.52 -45.61 3.56
CA THR A 855 -2.27 -45.34 2.82
C THR A 855 -2.54 -44.39 1.65
N ILE A 856 -3.63 -44.60 0.91
CA ILE A 856 -4.04 -43.72 -0.20
C ILE A 856 -4.40 -42.32 0.33
N LEU A 857 -5.03 -42.25 1.51
CA LEU A 857 -5.41 -41.00 2.15
C LEU A 857 -4.17 -40.21 2.64
N LEU A 858 -3.22 -40.88 3.30
CA LEU A 858 -1.94 -40.29 3.73
C LEU A 858 -1.14 -39.71 2.55
N ASP A 859 -1.21 -40.34 1.38
CA ASP A 859 -0.49 -39.91 0.18
C ASP A 859 -1.12 -38.70 -0.53
N ASN A 860 -2.39 -38.36 -0.25
CA ASN A 860 -3.18 -37.36 -0.98
C ASN A 860 -3.75 -36.21 -0.12
N ILE A 861 -3.51 -36.19 1.19
CA ILE A 861 -4.11 -35.22 2.13
C ILE A 861 -3.35 -33.88 2.21
N VAL A 862 -2.11 -33.83 1.72
CA VAL A 862 -1.23 -32.65 1.81
C VAL A 862 -1.86 -31.46 1.10
N GLY A 863 -2.11 -30.38 1.85
CA GLY A 863 -2.66 -29.11 1.36
C GLY A 863 -4.14 -28.86 1.69
N TYR A 864 -4.92 -29.88 2.07
CA TYR A 864 -6.38 -29.75 2.30
C TYR A 864 -6.78 -29.86 3.77
N VAL A 865 -6.11 -30.71 4.56
CA VAL A 865 -6.42 -30.93 5.99
C VAL A 865 -5.13 -30.93 6.80
N ASN A 866 -5.20 -30.45 8.06
CA ASN A 866 -4.05 -30.48 8.97
C ASN A 866 -3.62 -31.94 9.21
N PRO A 867 -2.38 -32.32 8.86
CA PRO A 867 -1.91 -33.71 8.98
C PRO A 867 -1.91 -34.24 10.42
N ILE A 868 -1.84 -33.35 11.41
CA ILE A 868 -1.87 -33.69 12.84
C ILE A 868 -3.18 -34.40 13.20
N LEU A 869 -4.30 -34.03 12.58
CA LEU A 869 -5.62 -34.65 12.83
C LEU A 869 -5.67 -36.11 12.38
N LEU A 870 -4.95 -36.44 11.31
CA LEU A 870 -4.87 -37.80 10.77
C LEU A 870 -3.90 -38.65 11.59
N VAL A 871 -2.72 -38.11 11.91
CA VAL A 871 -1.69 -38.79 12.70
C VAL A 871 -2.20 -39.13 14.11
N ASN A 872 -2.93 -38.20 14.75
CA ASN A 872 -3.50 -38.42 16.09
C ASN A 872 -4.60 -39.49 16.13
N LYS A 873 -5.23 -39.82 14.99
CA LYS A 873 -6.27 -40.87 14.90
C LYS A 873 -5.71 -42.27 14.60
N ILE A 874 -4.42 -42.40 14.31
CA ILE A 874 -3.76 -43.70 14.09
C ILE A 874 -3.51 -44.36 15.46
N LYS A 875 -4.17 -45.48 15.75
CA LYS A 875 -3.97 -46.24 17.00
C LYS A 875 -2.58 -46.87 17.06
N GLU A 876 -1.91 -46.73 18.20
CA GLU A 876 -0.62 -47.38 18.47
C GLU A 876 -0.71 -48.91 18.30
N GLY A 877 0.20 -49.49 17.52
CA GLY A 877 0.27 -50.94 17.27
C GLY A 877 -0.36 -51.44 15.95
N LYS A 878 -1.05 -50.60 15.16
CA LYS A 878 -1.52 -50.98 13.80
C LYS A 878 -0.36 -50.97 12.78
N LYS A 879 -0.23 -52.04 11.96
CA LYS A 879 0.74 -52.10 10.86
C LYS A 879 0.17 -51.47 9.59
N LEU A 880 0.69 -50.29 9.21
CA LEU A 880 0.36 -49.60 7.97
C LEU A 880 1.48 -49.82 6.92
N PRO A 881 1.18 -50.39 5.74
CA PRO A 881 2.16 -50.53 4.67
C PRO A 881 2.58 -49.16 4.12
N GLY A 882 3.88 -48.92 3.91
CA GLY A 882 4.36 -47.68 3.28
C GLY A 882 4.29 -46.40 4.13
N LEU A 883 4.01 -46.50 5.44
CA LEU A 883 3.89 -45.34 6.34
C LEU A 883 5.13 -44.43 6.35
N LYS A 884 6.33 -45.02 6.36
CA LYS A 884 7.59 -44.27 6.34
C LYS A 884 7.73 -43.42 5.07
N SER A 885 7.42 -43.99 3.90
CA SER A 885 7.46 -43.27 2.63
C SER A 885 6.39 -42.18 2.57
N ALA A 886 5.18 -42.47 3.04
CA ALA A 886 4.08 -41.49 3.07
C ALA A 886 4.41 -40.30 3.99
N LEU A 887 4.96 -40.53 5.19
CA LEU A 887 5.36 -39.47 6.12
C LEU A 887 6.53 -38.61 5.60
N ILE A 888 7.54 -39.23 4.99
CA ILE A 888 8.66 -38.49 4.37
C ILE A 888 8.15 -37.61 3.23
N LYS A 889 7.26 -38.14 2.39
CA LYS A 889 6.62 -37.40 1.29
C LYS A 889 5.75 -36.26 1.84
N MET A 890 5.00 -36.50 2.90
CA MET A 890 4.16 -35.50 3.56
C MET A 890 4.99 -34.35 4.17
N LEU A 891 6.04 -34.66 4.94
CA LEU A 891 6.92 -33.67 5.56
C LEU A 891 7.70 -32.87 4.52
N SER A 892 8.21 -33.54 3.48
CA SER A 892 8.93 -32.86 2.39
C SER A 892 8.00 -31.95 1.58
N GLN A 893 6.78 -32.37 1.29
CA GLN A 893 5.79 -31.53 0.60
C GLN A 893 5.33 -30.35 1.46
N TYR A 894 5.17 -30.53 2.78
CA TYR A 894 4.80 -29.45 3.68
C TYR A 894 5.93 -28.43 3.86
N ASN A 895 7.19 -28.90 4.02
CA ASN A 895 8.35 -28.01 4.06
C ASN A 895 8.51 -27.25 2.73
N LEU A 896 8.26 -27.91 1.60
CA LEU A 896 8.24 -27.26 0.30
C LEU A 896 7.11 -26.23 0.20
N GLN A 897 5.92 -26.52 0.73
CA GLN A 897 4.80 -25.59 0.74
C GLN A 897 5.10 -24.35 1.60
N VAL A 898 5.69 -24.52 2.79
CA VAL A 898 6.13 -23.40 3.64
C VAL A 898 7.21 -22.58 2.94
N ALA A 899 8.23 -23.22 2.37
CA ALA A 899 9.29 -22.55 1.64
C ALA A 899 8.77 -21.82 0.38
N ILE A 900 7.80 -22.41 -0.33
CA ILE A 900 7.13 -21.76 -1.47
C ILE A 900 6.29 -20.58 -0.97
N GLN A 901 5.59 -20.70 0.15
CA GLN A 901 4.75 -19.63 0.68
C GLN A 901 5.60 -18.45 1.18
N GLU A 902 6.70 -18.71 1.87
CA GLU A 902 7.69 -17.72 2.26
C GLU A 902 8.36 -17.09 1.03
N GLY A 903 8.75 -17.91 0.06
CA GLY A 903 9.32 -17.45 -1.21
C GLY A 903 8.36 -16.60 -2.02
N CYS A 904 7.09 -17.01 -2.15
CA CYS A 904 6.04 -16.25 -2.82
C CYS A 904 5.72 -14.97 -2.07
N ASN A 905 5.70 -14.97 -0.74
CA ASN A 905 5.50 -13.76 0.04
C ASN A 905 6.67 -12.78 -0.17
N LYS A 906 7.90 -13.27 -0.15
CA LYS A 906 9.09 -12.47 -0.42
C LYS A 906 9.10 -11.92 -1.84
N ILE A 907 8.74 -12.74 -2.84
CA ILE A 907 8.62 -12.32 -4.24
C ILE A 907 7.46 -11.33 -4.39
N LEU A 908 6.30 -11.54 -3.78
CA LEU A 908 5.15 -10.63 -3.87
C LEU A 908 5.43 -9.27 -3.24
N VAL A 909 6.08 -9.25 -2.07
CA VAL A 909 6.49 -8.01 -1.41
C VAL A 909 7.52 -7.29 -2.28
N THR A 910 8.51 -8.01 -2.80
CA THR A 910 9.54 -7.43 -3.67
C THR A 910 8.96 -6.95 -5.01
N ASP A 911 8.08 -7.72 -5.64
CA ASP A 911 7.39 -7.36 -6.88
C ASP A 911 6.42 -6.21 -6.65
N TYR A 912 5.75 -6.15 -5.51
CA TYR A 912 4.92 -5.00 -5.13
C TYR A 912 5.77 -3.73 -5.07
N PHE A 913 6.89 -3.75 -4.33
CA PHE A 913 7.77 -2.60 -4.23
C PHE A 913 8.45 -2.27 -5.57
N ASN A 914 8.85 -3.26 -6.36
CA ASN A 914 9.43 -3.06 -7.69
C ASN A 914 8.42 -2.55 -8.72
N LEU A 915 7.17 -3.04 -8.70
CA LEU A 915 6.08 -2.54 -9.54
C LEU A 915 5.66 -1.16 -9.08
N HIS A 916 5.63 -0.89 -7.78
CA HIS A 916 5.37 0.43 -7.24
C HIS A 916 6.48 1.40 -7.65
N GLU A 917 7.74 1.05 -7.47
CA GLU A 917 8.90 1.85 -7.89
C GLU A 917 8.94 2.04 -9.41
N ARG A 918 8.65 1.01 -10.22
CA ARG A 918 8.51 1.15 -11.68
C ARG A 918 7.33 2.02 -12.08
N THR A 919 6.20 1.91 -11.38
CA THR A 919 5.01 2.73 -11.65
C THR A 919 5.27 4.18 -11.26
N VAL A 920 5.92 4.43 -10.13
CA VAL A 920 6.38 5.73 -9.68
C VAL A 920 7.41 6.29 -10.66
N LYS A 921 8.41 5.52 -11.10
CA LYS A 921 9.38 5.94 -12.14
C LYS A 921 8.74 6.19 -13.50
N LEU A 922 7.78 5.39 -13.94
CA LEU A 922 7.05 5.58 -15.21
C LEU A 922 6.07 6.76 -15.14
N GLN A 923 5.50 7.05 -13.97
CA GLN A 923 4.66 8.23 -13.72
C GLN A 923 5.49 9.51 -13.50
N GLN A 924 6.72 9.38 -12.99
CA GLN A 924 7.68 10.48 -12.81
C GLN A 924 8.56 10.72 -14.04
N GLN A 925 8.56 9.82 -15.04
CA GLN A 925 9.14 10.10 -16.34
C GLN A 925 8.28 11.14 -17.05
N ALA A 926 8.93 12.23 -17.47
CA ALA A 926 8.29 13.22 -18.33
C ALA A 926 7.86 12.56 -19.64
N MET A 927 6.56 12.38 -19.83
CA MET A 927 6.01 11.96 -21.11
C MET A 927 5.86 13.22 -21.98
N TYR A 928 6.36 13.19 -23.21
CA TYR A 928 6.21 14.31 -24.12
C TYR A 928 4.74 14.47 -24.51
N VAL A 929 4.07 15.46 -23.93
CA VAL A 929 2.68 15.82 -24.21
C VAL A 929 2.69 16.99 -25.19
N SER A 930 2.40 16.73 -26.48
CA SER A 930 2.11 17.81 -27.43
C SER A 930 0.69 18.34 -27.19
N MET A 931 0.37 19.52 -27.72
CA MET A 931 -0.99 20.09 -27.58
C MET A 931 -2.11 19.23 -28.16
N ASP A 932 -1.78 18.16 -28.90
CA ASP A 932 -2.74 17.25 -29.54
C ASP A 932 -3.10 16.05 -28.65
N ASN A 933 -2.40 15.88 -27.52
CA ASN A 933 -2.67 14.78 -26.60
C ASN A 933 -3.91 15.09 -25.78
N SER A 934 -4.95 14.27 -25.92
CA SER A 934 -6.19 14.32 -25.13
C SER A 934 -6.29 13.12 -24.18
N CYS A 935 -6.86 13.38 -23.00
CA CYS A 935 -7.08 12.40 -21.97
C CYS A 935 -8.06 11.32 -22.47
N ARG A 936 -7.66 10.05 -22.51
CA ARG A 936 -8.47 8.94 -23.05
C ARG A 936 -9.74 8.61 -22.24
N LEU A 937 -9.83 9.05 -20.99
CA LEU A 937 -10.99 8.79 -20.12
C LEU A 937 -12.10 9.83 -20.27
N CYS A 938 -11.74 11.11 -20.45
CA CYS A 938 -12.72 12.19 -20.54
C CYS A 938 -12.74 12.90 -21.91
N GLY A 939 -11.82 12.54 -22.82
CA GLY A 939 -11.74 13.05 -24.19
C GLY A 939 -11.23 14.49 -24.34
N ARG A 940 -10.78 15.14 -23.26
CA ARG A 940 -10.32 16.55 -23.29
C ARG A 940 -8.82 16.65 -23.53
N ASP A 941 -8.41 17.66 -24.29
CA ASP A 941 -7.00 17.99 -24.51
C ASP A 941 -6.31 18.20 -23.16
N VAL A 942 -5.23 17.45 -22.94
CA VAL A 942 -4.44 17.47 -21.70
C VAL A 942 -3.88 18.88 -21.46
N ILE A 943 -3.67 19.64 -22.54
CA ILE A 943 -3.31 21.06 -22.50
C ILE A 943 -4.42 21.84 -23.22
N SER A 944 -5.42 22.32 -22.49
CA SER A 944 -6.39 23.29 -23.00
C SER A 944 -6.30 24.59 -22.20
N LYS A 945 -6.27 25.72 -22.92
CA LYS A 945 -6.21 27.06 -22.35
C LYS A 945 -7.61 27.47 -21.86
N GLU A 946 -7.65 27.80 -20.57
CA GLU A 946 -8.67 28.56 -19.84
C GLU A 946 -9.77 27.81 -19.06
N GLU A 947 -10.22 28.53 -18.02
CA GLU A 947 -10.22 28.12 -16.63
C GLU A 947 -11.48 27.41 -16.12
N MET A 948 -11.25 26.61 -15.09
CA MET A 948 -12.21 25.77 -14.39
C MET A 948 -13.01 26.52 -13.31
N SER A 949 -14.24 26.06 -13.09
CA SER A 949 -14.94 26.20 -11.81
C SER A 949 -15.37 24.82 -11.25
N GLN A 950 -14.86 24.48 -10.04
CA GLN A 950 -15.46 23.64 -8.95
C GLN A 950 -15.59 22.09 -9.22
N THR A 951 -15.27 21.07 -8.37
CA THR A 951 -14.96 20.88 -6.93
C THR A 951 -14.52 19.44 -6.57
N GLY A 952 -13.70 19.27 -5.51
CA GLY A 952 -13.57 18.06 -4.65
C GLY A 952 -12.37 18.16 -3.64
N PRO A 953 -12.51 17.83 -2.33
CA PRO A 953 -11.48 18.12 -1.29
C PRO A 953 -10.53 16.94 -0.95
N GLY A 954 -9.30 17.27 -0.51
CA GLY A 954 -8.22 16.37 -0.04
C GLY A 954 -7.82 16.54 1.45
N PHE A 955 -6.78 15.79 1.88
CA PHE A 955 -6.29 15.42 3.24
C PHE A 955 -5.78 16.58 4.15
N ASP A 956 -5.87 16.46 5.50
CA ASP A 956 -5.48 17.46 6.54
C ASP A 956 -4.31 16.93 7.42
N SER A 957 -3.24 17.72 7.62
CA SER A 957 -1.97 17.26 8.22
C SER A 957 -1.72 17.62 9.70
N ASN A 958 -2.53 18.46 10.38
CA ASN A 958 -2.42 18.72 11.84
C ASN A 958 -3.56 18.07 12.63
N CYS A 959 -3.60 16.76 12.56
CA CYS A 959 -4.70 15.99 13.10
C CYS A 959 -4.52 15.73 14.62
N MET A 960 -5.60 15.86 15.40
CA MET A 960 -5.54 15.67 16.87
C MET A 960 -5.58 14.18 17.20
N THR A 961 -4.46 13.57 17.55
CA THR A 961 -4.42 12.15 17.90
C THR A 961 -5.01 11.87 19.29
N LEU A 962 -5.45 10.65 19.52
CA LEU A 962 -5.95 10.20 20.84
C LEU A 962 -4.90 10.36 21.92
N THR A 963 -3.65 9.94 21.66
CA THR A 963 -2.52 10.11 22.57
C THR A 963 -2.35 11.57 22.98
N ARG A 964 -2.39 12.49 22.00
CA ARG A 964 -2.29 13.93 22.24
C ARG A 964 -3.47 14.46 23.06
N PHE A 965 -4.69 14.01 22.76
CA PHE A 965 -5.89 14.37 23.50
C PHE A 965 -5.82 13.95 24.98
N VAL A 966 -5.43 12.70 25.25
CA VAL A 966 -5.33 12.17 26.62
C VAL A 966 -4.26 12.90 27.43
N LEU A 967 -3.09 13.14 26.85
CA LEU A 967 -2.03 13.93 27.49
C LEU A 967 -2.50 15.37 27.81
N GLN A 968 -3.29 15.98 26.91
CA GLN A 968 -3.84 17.31 27.14
C GLN A 968 -4.87 17.31 28.29
N GLU A 969 -5.74 16.31 28.38
CA GLU A 969 -6.68 16.18 29.49
C GLU A 969 -5.98 15.90 30.82
N GLN A 970 -4.91 15.08 30.84
CA GLN A 970 -4.11 14.82 32.04
C GLN A 970 -3.54 16.11 32.63
N ARG A 971 -3.00 17.00 31.79
CA ARG A 971 -2.41 18.28 32.23
C ARG A 971 -3.39 19.17 33.00
N LYS A 972 -4.70 18.99 32.82
CA LYS A 972 -5.72 19.74 33.56
C LYS A 972 -5.83 19.32 35.03
N PHE A 973 -5.33 18.13 35.39
CA PHE A 973 -5.42 17.58 36.74
C PHE A 973 -4.02 17.50 37.39
N LYS A 974 -3.70 18.46 38.26
CA LYS A 974 -2.36 18.59 38.90
C LYS A 974 -1.89 17.38 39.73
N HIS A 975 -2.81 16.51 40.16
CA HIS A 975 -2.51 15.31 40.94
C HIS A 975 -2.53 14.01 40.11
N ALA A 976 -2.66 14.11 38.78
CA ALA A 976 -2.68 12.95 37.90
C ALA A 976 -1.25 12.46 37.62
N THR A 977 -0.95 11.23 38.05
CA THR A 977 0.38 10.61 37.96
C THR A 977 0.75 10.11 36.56
N GLY A 978 -0.21 10.04 35.62
CA GLY A 978 -0.01 9.48 34.27
C GLY A 978 -0.55 8.07 34.07
N ASP A 979 -0.86 7.35 35.15
CA ASP A 979 -1.33 5.96 35.11
C ASP A 979 -2.58 5.76 34.23
N LEU A 980 -3.53 6.71 34.25
CA LEU A 980 -4.73 6.60 33.40
C LEU A 980 -4.39 6.80 31.92
N SER A 981 -3.40 7.66 31.62
CA SER A 981 -2.94 7.91 30.25
C SER A 981 -2.23 6.69 29.69
N GLN A 982 -1.37 6.05 30.49
CA GLN A 982 -0.73 4.78 30.13
C GLN A 982 -1.77 3.68 29.89
N LEU A 983 -2.78 3.57 30.76
CA LEU A 983 -3.88 2.62 30.59
C LEU A 983 -4.64 2.84 29.28
N LEU A 984 -4.97 4.09 28.95
CA LEU A 984 -5.67 4.43 27.71
C LEU A 984 -4.82 4.17 26.45
N ASN A 985 -3.50 4.37 26.53
CA ASN A 985 -2.57 4.00 25.45
C ASN A 985 -2.52 2.48 25.23
N CYS A 986 -2.55 1.69 26.31
CA CYS A 986 -2.64 0.22 26.21
C CYS A 986 -3.97 -0.23 25.59
N ILE A 987 -5.09 0.38 26.01
CA ILE A 987 -6.42 0.11 25.41
C ILE A 987 -6.41 0.50 23.93
N GLN A 988 -5.85 1.65 23.56
CA GLN A 988 -5.70 2.07 22.17
C GLN A 988 -4.92 1.02 21.37
N THR A 989 -3.81 0.52 21.91
CA THR A 989 -2.99 -0.51 21.26
C THR A 989 -3.73 -1.83 21.10
N ALA A 990 -4.46 -2.27 22.12
CA ALA A 990 -5.33 -3.45 22.05
C ALA A 990 -6.37 -3.29 20.92
N VAL A 991 -7.04 -2.14 20.85
CA VAL A 991 -8.02 -1.83 19.80
C VAL A 991 -7.39 -1.84 18.41
N LYS A 992 -6.17 -1.30 18.23
CA LYS A 992 -5.43 -1.38 16.94
C LYS A 992 -5.17 -2.84 16.54
N ALA A 993 -4.75 -3.68 17.49
CA ALA A 993 -4.51 -5.10 17.25
C ALA A 993 -5.81 -5.85 16.90
N CYS A 994 -6.89 -5.63 17.67
CA CYS A 994 -8.21 -6.20 17.40
C CYS A 994 -8.75 -5.76 16.02
N GLN A 995 -8.62 -4.48 15.67
CA GLN A 995 -9.01 -3.95 14.36
C GLN A 995 -8.28 -4.67 13.22
N SER A 996 -6.97 -4.88 13.35
CA SER A 996 -6.16 -5.59 12.35
C SER A 996 -6.61 -7.04 12.20
N ALA A 997 -6.91 -7.72 13.31
CA ALA A 997 -7.41 -9.10 13.31
C ALA A 997 -8.81 -9.20 12.68
N VAL A 998 -9.74 -8.32 13.06
CA VAL A 998 -11.11 -8.26 12.52
C VAL A 998 -11.10 -8.03 11.00
N ARG A 999 -10.30 -7.08 10.50
CA ARG A 999 -10.21 -6.82 9.04
C ARG A 999 -9.60 -7.96 8.23
N LYS A 1000 -8.85 -8.86 8.87
CA LYS A 1000 -8.22 -10.02 8.23
C LYS A 1000 -8.90 -11.34 8.55
N ALA A 1001 -10.01 -11.34 9.30
CA ALA A 1001 -10.62 -12.55 9.84
C ALA A 1001 -10.96 -13.60 8.76
N GLY A 1002 -11.42 -13.16 7.59
CA GLY A 1002 -11.71 -14.03 6.45
C GLY A 1002 -10.49 -14.64 5.78
N ILE A 1003 -9.38 -13.91 5.74
CA ILE A 1003 -8.13 -14.34 5.08
C ILE A 1003 -7.33 -15.25 6.02
N ALA A 1004 -7.29 -14.91 7.31
CA ALA A 1004 -6.56 -15.64 8.34
C ALA A 1004 -7.32 -16.89 8.85
N LYS A 1005 -8.46 -17.25 8.24
CA LYS A 1005 -9.35 -18.35 8.69
C LYS A 1005 -9.72 -18.25 10.17
N LEU A 1006 -9.90 -17.01 10.66
CA LEU A 1006 -10.34 -16.74 12.03
C LEU A 1006 -11.87 -16.83 12.17
N HIS A 1007 -12.60 -17.03 11.06
CA HIS A 1007 -13.99 -17.47 11.07
C HIS A 1007 -14.07 -18.95 11.46
N GLY A 1008 -14.83 -19.25 12.51
CA GLY A 1008 -15.07 -20.61 12.95
C GLY A 1008 -15.21 -20.75 14.46
N ILE A 1009 -15.85 -21.84 14.85
CA ILE A 1009 -16.11 -22.22 16.25
C ILE A 1009 -14.81 -22.75 16.85
N SER A 1010 -14.43 -22.28 18.04
CA SER A 1010 -13.21 -22.70 18.76
C SER A 1010 -13.38 -24.06 19.46
N GLY A 1011 -14.61 -24.58 19.54
CA GLY A 1011 -14.94 -25.86 20.19
C GLY A 1011 -15.35 -25.71 21.66
N ASP A 1012 -15.08 -24.55 22.27
CA ASP A 1012 -15.45 -24.23 23.64
C ASP A 1012 -16.81 -23.51 23.72
N THR A 1013 -17.52 -23.67 24.83
CA THR A 1013 -18.80 -23.01 25.12
C THR A 1013 -18.59 -22.08 26.31
N ASN A 1014 -18.86 -20.78 26.15
CA ASN A 1014 -18.69 -19.82 27.24
C ASN A 1014 -19.66 -20.07 28.40
N VAL A 1015 -19.37 -19.48 29.56
CA VAL A 1015 -20.21 -19.53 30.78
C VAL A 1015 -21.64 -19.00 30.61
N GLN A 1016 -21.92 -18.41 29.46
CA GLN A 1016 -23.21 -17.85 29.06
C GLN A 1016 -23.98 -18.73 28.07
N GLY A 1017 -23.42 -19.89 27.69
CA GLY A 1017 -24.04 -20.86 26.78
C GLY A 1017 -23.90 -20.52 25.29
N GLU A 1018 -23.02 -19.57 24.93
CA GLU A 1018 -22.74 -19.21 23.54
C GLU A 1018 -21.48 -19.94 23.04
N THR A 1019 -21.46 -20.36 21.77
CA THR A 1019 -20.32 -21.03 21.13
C THR A 1019 -19.19 -20.04 20.90
N VAL A 1020 -18.02 -20.28 21.49
CA VAL A 1020 -16.88 -19.37 21.41
C VAL A 1020 -16.33 -19.35 20.00
N LYS A 1021 -16.25 -18.17 19.38
CA LYS A 1021 -15.58 -18.01 18.09
C LYS A 1021 -14.10 -17.75 18.33
N LYS A 1022 -13.24 -18.21 17.42
CA LYS A 1022 -11.77 -18.05 17.56
C LYS A 1022 -11.33 -16.60 17.70
N LEU A 1023 -12.09 -15.66 17.14
CA LEU A 1023 -11.82 -14.23 17.22
C LEU A 1023 -12.12 -13.67 18.63
N ASP A 1024 -13.10 -14.22 19.34
CA ASP A 1024 -13.44 -13.81 20.71
C ASP A 1024 -12.27 -14.15 21.66
N VAL A 1025 -11.68 -15.35 21.53
CA VAL A 1025 -10.50 -15.78 22.30
C VAL A 1025 -9.30 -14.87 22.03
N LEU A 1026 -8.99 -14.63 20.76
CA LEU A 1026 -7.83 -13.80 20.37
C LEU A 1026 -7.98 -12.36 20.88
N THR A 1027 -9.15 -11.75 20.70
CA THR A 1027 -9.37 -10.37 21.15
C THR A 1027 -9.34 -10.27 22.67
N ASN A 1028 -9.83 -11.27 23.39
CA ASN A 1028 -9.72 -11.34 24.84
C ASN A 1028 -8.26 -11.43 25.31
N GLU A 1029 -7.45 -12.31 24.72
CA GLU A 1029 -6.02 -12.42 25.04
C GLU A 1029 -5.26 -11.12 24.77
N LEU A 1030 -5.55 -10.44 23.65
CA LEU A 1030 -4.95 -9.14 23.33
C LEU A 1030 -5.27 -8.09 24.38
N PHE A 1031 -6.53 -7.98 24.81
CA PHE A 1031 -6.90 -7.05 25.88
C PHE A 1031 -6.21 -7.38 27.20
N ILE A 1032 -6.24 -8.64 27.64
CA ILE A 1032 -5.61 -9.07 28.90
C ILE A 1032 -4.11 -8.73 28.89
N ASN A 1033 -3.38 -9.12 27.85
CA ASN A 1033 -1.93 -8.91 27.75
C ASN A 1033 -1.55 -7.42 27.72
N MET A 1034 -2.31 -6.59 26.99
CA MET A 1034 -2.06 -5.15 26.90
C MET A 1034 -2.41 -4.42 28.20
N LEU A 1035 -3.47 -4.85 28.89
CA LEU A 1035 -3.87 -4.27 30.17
C LEU A 1035 -2.93 -4.69 31.31
N GLU A 1036 -2.47 -5.94 31.33
CA GLU A 1036 -1.50 -6.41 32.33
C GLU A 1036 -0.14 -5.71 32.16
N SER A 1037 0.33 -5.55 30.93
CA SER A 1037 1.59 -4.84 30.63
C SER A 1037 1.51 -3.32 30.85
N SER A 1038 0.33 -2.78 31.20
CA SER A 1038 0.20 -1.37 31.56
C SER A 1038 0.75 -1.04 32.95
N TYR A 1039 0.94 -2.03 33.84
CA TYR A 1039 1.30 -1.84 35.26
C TYR A 1039 0.34 -0.93 36.06
N THR A 1040 -0.86 -0.65 35.52
CA THR A 1040 -1.82 0.32 36.10
C THR A 1040 -3.12 -0.34 36.55
N VAL A 1041 -3.33 -1.61 36.19
CA VAL A 1041 -4.56 -2.38 36.47
C VAL A 1041 -4.30 -3.38 37.59
N CYS A 1042 -5.24 -3.50 38.53
CA CYS A 1042 -5.21 -4.54 39.57
C CYS A 1042 -6.20 -5.68 39.32
N TYR A 1043 -7.34 -5.36 38.70
CA TYR A 1043 -8.39 -6.33 38.40
C TYR A 1043 -8.96 -6.12 37.00
N MET A 1044 -9.22 -7.24 36.32
CA MET A 1044 -9.88 -7.25 35.02
C MET A 1044 -11.12 -8.14 35.06
N VAL A 1045 -12.22 -7.66 34.47
CA VAL A 1045 -13.48 -8.41 34.31
C VAL A 1045 -13.81 -8.43 32.83
N SER A 1046 -13.68 -9.59 32.19
CA SER A 1046 -14.00 -9.81 30.78
C SER A 1046 -15.34 -10.53 30.63
N GLU A 1047 -16.05 -10.33 29.52
CA GLU A 1047 -17.18 -11.20 29.16
C GLU A 1047 -16.76 -12.68 29.04
N GLU A 1048 -15.56 -12.91 28.52
CA GLU A 1048 -15.04 -14.22 28.11
C GLU A 1048 -14.45 -15.03 29.28
N ASN A 1049 -14.26 -14.40 30.44
CA ASN A 1049 -13.68 -15.04 31.63
C ASN A 1049 -14.72 -15.19 32.75
N GLU A 1050 -14.91 -16.41 33.25
CA GLU A 1050 -15.86 -16.72 34.33
C GLU A 1050 -15.55 -16.01 35.66
N LYS A 1051 -14.26 -15.80 35.92
CA LYS A 1051 -13.75 -15.23 37.18
C LYS A 1051 -13.04 -13.93 36.88
N VAL A 1052 -13.01 -13.07 37.89
CA VAL A 1052 -12.14 -11.89 37.88
C VAL A 1052 -10.69 -12.33 37.67
N ILE A 1053 -9.98 -11.62 36.82
CA ILE A 1053 -8.55 -11.81 36.60
C ILE A 1053 -7.82 -10.88 37.56
N GLU A 1054 -7.06 -11.46 38.48
CA GLU A 1054 -6.23 -10.72 39.43
C GLU A 1054 -4.84 -10.53 38.84
N VAL A 1055 -4.37 -9.29 38.78
CA VAL A 1055 -3.02 -8.97 38.28
C VAL A 1055 -2.01 -9.22 39.40
N GLU A 1056 -0.89 -9.87 39.08
CA GLU A 1056 0.19 -10.16 40.02
C GLU A 1056 0.67 -8.90 40.76
N THR A 1057 1.04 -9.04 42.03
CA THR A 1057 1.33 -7.91 42.93
C THR A 1057 2.41 -6.96 42.38
N GLU A 1058 3.39 -7.48 41.65
CA GLU A 1058 4.49 -6.70 41.04
C GLU A 1058 4.04 -5.86 39.83
N LYS A 1059 2.94 -6.24 39.18
CA LYS A 1059 2.35 -5.53 38.02
C LYS A 1059 1.04 -4.80 38.37
N SER A 1060 0.66 -4.81 39.64
CA SER A 1060 -0.63 -4.33 40.11
C SER A 1060 -0.67 -2.81 40.22
N GLY A 1061 -1.67 -2.17 39.61
CA GLY A 1061 -1.90 -0.74 39.74
C GLY A 1061 -3.17 -0.37 40.53
N LYS A 1062 -3.76 0.79 40.20
CA LYS A 1062 -4.90 1.38 40.95
C LYS A 1062 -6.24 1.33 40.23
N TYR A 1063 -6.27 0.83 39.00
CA TYR A 1063 -7.46 0.77 38.17
C TYR A 1063 -8.02 -0.64 38.01
N ILE A 1064 -9.31 -0.69 37.73
CA ILE A 1064 -10.07 -1.90 37.47
C ILE A 1064 -10.72 -1.72 36.11
N VAL A 1065 -10.55 -2.69 35.22
CA VAL A 1065 -11.06 -2.60 33.85
C VAL A 1065 -12.09 -3.70 33.62
N CYS A 1066 -13.33 -3.32 33.35
CA CYS A 1066 -14.37 -4.22 32.89
C CYS A 1066 -14.52 -4.04 31.38
N PHE A 1067 -14.43 -5.12 30.59
CA PHE A 1067 -14.48 -5.00 29.14
C PHE A 1067 -15.21 -6.16 28.47
N ASP A 1068 -15.81 -5.84 27.33
CA ASP A 1068 -16.27 -6.80 26.34
C ASP A 1068 -15.27 -6.72 25.17
N PRO A 1069 -14.44 -7.75 24.95
CA PRO A 1069 -13.42 -7.71 23.91
C PRO A 1069 -14.02 -7.69 22.51
N LEU A 1070 -15.23 -8.24 22.30
CA LEU A 1070 -15.85 -8.33 20.99
C LEU A 1070 -17.39 -8.41 21.02
N ASP A 1071 -18.04 -7.26 21.18
CA ASP A 1071 -19.50 -7.10 21.06
C ASP A 1071 -19.98 -7.42 19.63
N GLY A 1072 -21.08 -8.16 19.55
CA GLY A 1072 -21.68 -8.54 18.29
C GLY A 1072 -21.01 -9.74 17.63
N SER A 1073 -20.38 -10.64 18.40
CA SER A 1073 -19.73 -11.86 17.90
C SER A 1073 -20.60 -12.68 16.92
N SER A 1074 -21.92 -12.73 17.14
CA SER A 1074 -22.89 -13.35 16.22
C SER A 1074 -22.86 -12.79 14.79
N ASN A 1075 -22.49 -11.52 14.63
CA ASN A 1075 -22.43 -10.79 13.37
C ASN A 1075 -21.08 -10.91 12.63
N ILE A 1076 -20.06 -11.54 13.23
CA ILE A 1076 -18.72 -11.70 12.62
C ILE A 1076 -18.79 -12.36 11.24
N ASP A 1077 -19.54 -13.45 11.10
CA ASP A 1077 -19.53 -14.28 9.88
C ASP A 1077 -20.28 -13.62 8.72
N CYS A 1078 -21.19 -12.69 9.02
CA CYS A 1078 -21.91 -11.90 8.01
C CYS A 1078 -21.25 -10.54 7.71
N LEU A 1079 -20.07 -10.28 8.28
CA LEU A 1079 -19.29 -9.05 8.09
C LEU A 1079 -20.06 -7.77 8.48
N ALA A 1080 -21.02 -7.89 9.39
CA ALA A 1080 -21.69 -6.72 9.97
C ALA A 1080 -20.79 -6.03 11.00
N SER A 1081 -21.13 -4.80 11.37
CA SER A 1081 -20.33 -4.02 12.32
C SER A 1081 -20.36 -4.66 13.71
N ILE A 1082 -19.18 -4.75 14.31
CA ILE A 1082 -18.91 -5.29 15.66
C ILE A 1082 -18.05 -4.28 16.43
N GLY A 1083 -17.74 -4.53 17.70
CA GLY A 1083 -16.96 -3.57 18.49
C GLY A 1083 -16.33 -4.15 19.75
N SER A 1084 -15.61 -3.34 20.51
CA SER A 1084 -15.13 -3.66 21.87
C SER A 1084 -15.65 -2.60 22.83
N ILE A 1085 -15.96 -2.95 24.06
CA ILE A 1085 -16.50 -2.03 25.08
C ILE A 1085 -15.62 -2.09 26.31
N PHE A 1086 -15.38 -0.95 26.97
CA PHE A 1086 -14.60 -0.93 28.20
C PHE A 1086 -15.09 0.12 29.19
N ALA A 1087 -14.94 -0.22 30.47
CA ALA A 1087 -15.25 0.61 31.62
C ALA A 1087 -14.06 0.59 32.59
N ILE A 1088 -13.66 1.75 33.07
CA ILE A 1088 -12.52 1.92 33.97
C ILE A 1088 -13.03 2.47 35.31
N TYR A 1089 -12.69 1.77 36.38
CA TYR A 1089 -12.98 2.15 37.77
C TYR A 1089 -11.68 2.33 38.54
N ARG A 1090 -11.75 3.07 39.64
CA ARG A 1090 -10.63 3.20 40.58
C ARG A 1090 -10.87 2.30 41.79
N LYS A 1091 -9.83 1.59 42.23
CA LYS A 1091 -9.86 0.77 43.44
C LYS A 1091 -10.18 1.63 44.68
N GLN A 1092 -11.03 1.15 45.58
CA GLN A 1092 -11.47 1.91 46.77
C GLN A 1092 -10.84 1.39 48.06
N SER A 1093 -10.60 0.07 48.19
CA SER A 1093 -9.93 -0.50 49.35
C SER A 1093 -8.41 -0.61 49.19
N GLU A 1094 -7.68 -0.49 50.31
CA GLU A 1094 -6.23 -0.74 50.33
C GLU A 1094 -5.94 -2.23 50.04
N THR A 1095 -6.66 -3.12 50.71
CA THR A 1095 -6.61 -4.56 50.45
C THR A 1095 -7.59 -4.97 49.36
N PRO A 1096 -7.21 -5.83 48.40
CA PRO A 1096 -8.10 -6.27 47.34
C PRO A 1096 -9.35 -6.99 47.90
N GLN A 1097 -10.56 -6.53 47.54
CA GLN A 1097 -11.83 -7.12 47.98
C GLN A 1097 -12.82 -7.23 46.83
N PRO A 1098 -13.78 -8.19 46.84
CA PRO A 1098 -14.81 -8.29 45.80
C PRO A 1098 -15.64 -7.02 45.58
N SER A 1099 -15.79 -6.18 46.61
CA SER A 1099 -16.45 -4.88 46.51
C SER A 1099 -15.71 -3.88 45.61
N ASP A 1100 -14.41 -4.07 45.36
CA ASP A 1100 -13.62 -3.18 44.50
C ASP A 1100 -14.06 -3.26 43.03
N TYR A 1101 -14.41 -4.45 42.51
CA TYR A 1101 -14.84 -4.62 41.11
C TYR A 1101 -16.36 -4.69 40.93
N LEU A 1102 -17.14 -4.70 42.01
CA LEU A 1102 -18.61 -4.61 41.99
C LEU A 1102 -19.10 -3.18 42.30
N GLN A 1103 -18.59 -2.21 41.54
CA GLN A 1103 -18.95 -0.79 41.71
C GLN A 1103 -20.13 -0.37 40.81
N PRO A 1104 -20.99 0.55 41.27
CA PRO A 1104 -22.02 1.14 40.42
C PRO A 1104 -21.38 1.99 39.31
N GLY A 1105 -22.03 2.06 38.14
CA GLY A 1105 -21.49 2.74 36.95
C GLY A 1105 -21.18 4.23 37.16
N LYS A 1106 -21.83 4.90 38.11
CA LYS A 1106 -21.51 6.29 38.47
C LYS A 1106 -20.10 6.49 39.04
N ASN A 1107 -19.45 5.44 39.52
CA ASN A 1107 -18.08 5.48 40.04
C ASN A 1107 -17.03 5.30 38.91
N MET A 1108 -17.45 5.13 37.65
CA MET A 1108 -16.53 5.05 36.52
C MET A 1108 -15.73 6.33 36.40
N VAL A 1109 -14.42 6.18 36.22
CA VAL A 1109 -13.51 7.30 35.95
C VAL A 1109 -13.39 7.57 34.46
N ALA A 1110 -13.54 6.53 33.65
CA ALA A 1110 -13.55 6.60 32.21
C ALA A 1110 -14.31 5.42 31.62
N GLY A 1111 -14.81 5.56 30.41
CA GLY A 1111 -15.46 4.49 29.66
C GLY A 1111 -15.48 4.80 28.18
N GLY A 1112 -15.64 3.78 27.37
CA GLY A 1112 -15.64 3.93 25.93
C GLY A 1112 -15.94 2.65 25.18
N TYR A 1113 -15.98 2.76 23.87
CA TYR A 1113 -16.11 1.63 22.97
C TYR A 1113 -15.35 1.87 21.67
N ALA A 1114 -14.86 0.79 21.06
CA ALA A 1114 -14.34 0.77 19.70
C ALA A 1114 -15.40 0.16 18.78
N LEU A 1115 -15.69 0.82 17.66
CA LEU A 1115 -16.55 0.33 16.59
C LEU A 1115 -15.67 -0.13 15.42
N TYR A 1116 -15.77 -1.40 15.06
CA TYR A 1116 -15.15 -2.00 13.87
C TYR A 1116 -16.20 -2.06 12.75
N GLY A 1117 -16.50 -0.90 12.16
CA GLY A 1117 -17.45 -0.76 11.05
C GLY A 1117 -16.76 -0.59 9.69
N SER A 1118 -17.39 0.17 8.80
CA SER A 1118 -16.77 0.60 7.52
C SER A 1118 -15.47 1.37 7.73
N ALA A 1119 -15.39 2.12 8.83
CA ALA A 1119 -14.17 2.66 9.41
C ALA A 1119 -14.08 2.19 10.87
N THR A 1120 -12.87 2.26 11.43
CA THR A 1120 -12.68 1.96 12.85
C THR A 1120 -12.72 3.26 13.65
N MET A 1121 -13.51 3.28 14.72
CA MET A 1121 -13.68 4.48 15.54
C MET A 1121 -13.65 4.13 17.02
N LEU A 1122 -12.88 4.87 17.80
CA LEU A 1122 -12.81 4.75 19.25
C LEU A 1122 -13.55 5.94 19.87
N VAL A 1123 -14.60 5.67 20.64
CA VAL A 1123 -15.38 6.68 21.34
C VAL A 1123 -15.08 6.59 22.82
N LEU A 1124 -14.68 7.71 23.42
CA LEU A 1124 -14.14 7.78 24.78
C LEU A 1124 -14.78 8.92 25.57
N SER A 1125 -15.04 8.68 26.86
CA SER A 1125 -15.35 9.71 27.85
C SER A 1125 -14.50 9.52 29.10
N LEU A 1126 -13.98 10.64 29.62
CA LEU A 1126 -13.25 10.73 30.89
C LEU A 1126 -14.13 11.35 32.01
N GLY A 1127 -15.45 11.30 31.86
CA GLY A 1127 -16.42 11.88 32.80
C GLY A 1127 -16.84 13.32 32.51
N TYR A 1128 -16.25 13.97 31.50
CA TYR A 1128 -16.61 15.31 31.04
C TYR A 1128 -16.74 15.36 29.52
N GLY A 1129 -17.91 14.96 29.01
CA GLY A 1129 -18.19 14.90 27.57
C GLY A 1129 -17.68 13.63 26.89
N VAL A 1130 -17.99 13.49 25.60
CA VAL A 1130 -17.73 12.30 24.79
C VAL A 1130 -17.00 12.70 23.53
N ASN A 1131 -15.92 11.99 23.17
CA ASN A 1131 -15.12 12.30 21.99
C ASN A 1131 -14.94 11.05 21.13
N GLY A 1132 -14.92 11.24 19.82
CA GLY A 1132 -14.81 10.17 18.83
C GLY A 1132 -13.57 10.32 17.95
N PHE A 1133 -12.78 9.26 17.91
CA PHE A 1133 -11.50 9.21 17.20
C PHE A 1133 -11.56 8.14 16.11
N MET A 1134 -11.35 8.51 14.87
CA MET A 1134 -11.30 7.59 13.73
C MET A 1134 -9.87 7.09 13.51
N TYR A 1135 -9.72 5.79 13.31
CA TYR A 1135 -8.44 5.17 13.02
C TYR A 1135 -8.03 5.42 11.57
N ASP A 1136 -6.84 5.98 11.37
CA ASP A 1136 -6.20 6.10 10.06
C ASP A 1136 -5.17 4.95 9.87
N PRO A 1137 -5.45 3.97 8.98
CA PRO A 1137 -4.54 2.85 8.75
C PRO A 1137 -3.22 3.24 8.07
N ALA A 1138 -3.11 4.43 7.44
CA ALA A 1138 -1.89 4.85 6.76
C ALA A 1138 -0.79 5.28 7.74
N ILE A 1139 -1.19 5.94 8.84
CA ILE A 1139 -0.29 6.40 9.90
C ILE A 1139 -0.36 5.54 11.18
N GLY A 1140 -1.38 4.68 11.32
CA GLY A 1140 -1.52 3.79 12.47
C GLY A 1140 -2.00 4.49 13.74
N GLU A 1141 -2.70 5.62 13.62
CA GLU A 1141 -3.13 6.47 14.74
C GLU A 1141 -4.64 6.76 14.75
N PHE A 1142 -5.16 7.03 15.96
CA PHE A 1142 -6.56 7.43 16.15
C PHE A 1142 -6.66 8.95 16.14
N VAL A 1143 -7.33 9.49 15.13
CA VAL A 1143 -7.49 10.93 14.90
C VAL A 1143 -8.87 11.38 15.36
N LEU A 1144 -8.93 12.43 16.16
CA LEU A 1144 -10.18 13.04 16.62
C LEU A 1144 -10.97 13.58 15.41
N THR A 1145 -12.06 12.92 15.08
CA THR A 1145 -12.98 13.34 14.01
C THR A 1145 -14.24 13.96 14.58
N ASP A 1146 -14.62 13.58 15.79
CA ASP A 1146 -15.91 13.93 16.40
C ASP A 1146 -15.73 14.41 17.85
N PRO A 1147 -15.32 15.68 18.06
CA PRO A 1147 -15.19 16.26 19.39
C PRO A 1147 -16.56 16.57 20.02
N ASP A 1148 -16.66 16.43 21.34
CA ASP A 1148 -17.85 16.72 22.16
C ASP A 1148 -19.17 16.22 21.53
N ILE A 1149 -19.23 14.92 21.26
CA ILE A 1149 -20.39 14.28 20.70
C ILE A 1149 -21.59 14.50 21.63
N ARG A 1150 -22.61 15.17 21.09
CA ARG A 1150 -23.90 15.37 21.74
C ARG A 1150 -25.00 14.61 21.02
N ILE A 1151 -25.80 13.89 21.80
CA ILE A 1151 -26.97 13.20 21.27
C ILE A 1151 -28.12 14.20 21.07
N PRO A 1152 -28.87 14.14 19.96
CA PRO A 1152 -30.05 14.96 19.78
C PRO A 1152 -31.07 14.73 20.91
N GLU A 1153 -31.78 15.78 21.35
CA GLU A 1153 -32.79 15.66 22.42
C GLU A 1153 -33.94 14.71 22.05
N ARG A 1154 -34.28 14.64 20.75
CA ARG A 1154 -35.25 13.73 20.13
C ARG A 1154 -34.73 13.29 18.76
N GLY A 1155 -34.87 12.02 18.44
CA GLY A 1155 -34.55 11.48 17.13
C GLY A 1155 -35.77 11.05 16.34
N ASN A 1156 -35.52 10.28 15.28
CA ASN A 1156 -36.54 9.75 14.38
C ASN A 1156 -36.38 8.24 14.14
N THR A 1157 -35.58 7.55 14.97
CA THR A 1157 -35.35 6.11 14.88
C THR A 1157 -35.58 5.41 16.21
N TYR A 1158 -36.03 4.16 16.14
CA TYR A 1158 -36.03 3.25 17.28
C TYR A 1158 -35.28 1.96 16.89
N SER A 1159 -34.53 1.42 17.84
CA SER A 1159 -33.69 0.24 17.67
C SER A 1159 -34.04 -0.80 18.71
N ILE A 1160 -34.71 -1.87 18.27
CA ILE A 1160 -35.14 -2.99 19.10
C ILE A 1160 -35.30 -4.24 18.22
N ASN A 1161 -34.99 -5.42 18.77
CA ASN A 1161 -35.24 -6.68 18.07
C ASN A 1161 -36.72 -7.05 18.10
N GLU A 1162 -37.46 -6.67 17.05
CA GLU A 1162 -38.89 -6.95 16.95
C GLU A 1162 -39.28 -8.44 16.89
N GLY A 1163 -38.32 -9.34 16.65
CA GLY A 1163 -38.55 -10.78 16.76
C GLY A 1163 -39.01 -11.21 18.16
N TYR A 1164 -38.74 -10.41 19.19
CA TYR A 1164 -39.20 -10.65 20.56
C TYR A 1164 -40.55 -10.01 20.90
N CYS A 1165 -41.29 -9.47 19.93
CA CYS A 1165 -42.56 -8.77 20.16
C CYS A 1165 -43.59 -9.57 20.99
N ALA A 1166 -43.66 -10.90 20.81
CA ALA A 1166 -44.53 -11.78 21.59
C ALA A 1166 -44.10 -11.98 23.06
N GLN A 1167 -42.82 -11.69 23.36
CA GLN A 1167 -42.20 -11.87 24.67
C GLN A 1167 -42.06 -10.55 25.45
N TRP A 1168 -42.30 -9.41 24.82
CA TRP A 1168 -42.27 -8.11 25.48
C TRP A 1168 -43.44 -7.92 26.46
N GLU A 1169 -43.22 -7.04 27.42
CA GLU A 1169 -44.28 -6.48 28.26
C GLU A 1169 -45.17 -5.52 27.44
N SER A 1170 -46.42 -5.31 27.86
CA SER A 1170 -47.41 -4.54 27.09
C SER A 1170 -46.97 -3.11 26.80
N HIS A 1171 -46.31 -2.45 27.76
CA HIS A 1171 -45.84 -1.08 27.64
C HIS A 1171 -44.80 -0.88 26.51
N VAL A 1172 -43.84 -1.81 26.35
CA VAL A 1172 -42.86 -1.75 25.26
C VAL A 1172 -43.57 -1.89 23.91
N LYS A 1173 -44.55 -2.80 23.85
CA LYS A 1173 -45.33 -3.04 22.64
C LYS A 1173 -46.14 -1.81 22.24
N GLU A 1174 -46.82 -1.19 23.21
CA GLU A 1174 -47.57 0.06 23.02
C GLU A 1174 -46.66 1.22 22.59
N TYR A 1175 -45.48 1.35 23.20
CA TYR A 1175 -44.49 2.34 22.79
C TYR A 1175 -44.07 2.15 21.33
N VAL A 1176 -43.66 0.94 20.92
CA VAL A 1176 -43.24 0.65 19.55
C VAL A 1176 -44.40 0.84 18.56
N GLU A 1177 -45.61 0.42 18.90
CA GLU A 1177 -46.81 0.69 18.09
C GLU A 1177 -47.07 2.19 17.93
N SER A 1178 -46.91 2.98 18.98
CA SER A 1178 -47.05 4.45 18.91
C SER A 1178 -46.02 5.11 17.99
N LYS A 1179 -44.81 4.54 17.88
CA LYS A 1179 -43.77 5.04 16.97
C LYS A 1179 -43.96 4.60 15.53
N LYS A 1180 -44.60 3.45 15.29
CA LYS A 1180 -45.00 2.98 13.95
C LYS A 1180 -46.24 3.67 13.41
N PHE A 1181 -47.21 3.93 14.28
CA PHE A 1181 -48.50 4.53 13.95
C PHE A 1181 -48.75 5.77 14.81
N PRO A 1182 -47.95 6.84 14.65
CA PRO A 1182 -48.12 8.05 15.43
C PRO A 1182 -49.45 8.74 15.09
N LYS A 1183 -50.12 9.29 16.11
CA LYS A 1183 -51.36 10.06 15.93
C LYS A 1183 -51.12 11.39 15.18
N GLU A 1184 -49.93 11.98 15.38
CA GLU A 1184 -49.47 13.19 14.71
C GLU A 1184 -47.97 13.06 14.39
N GLY A 1185 -47.53 13.55 13.22
CA GLY A 1185 -46.15 13.45 12.76
C GLY A 1185 -45.85 12.22 11.89
N LYS A 1186 -44.57 12.01 11.55
CA LYS A 1186 -44.11 10.88 10.72
C LYS A 1186 -43.73 9.68 11.61
N PRO A 1187 -43.99 8.43 11.16
CA PRO A 1187 -43.48 7.24 11.83
C PRO A 1187 -41.96 7.25 11.97
N TYR A 1188 -41.46 6.66 13.06
CA TYR A 1188 -40.02 6.50 13.26
C TYR A 1188 -39.48 5.38 12.37
N GLY A 1189 -38.25 5.53 11.88
CA GLY A 1189 -37.54 4.49 11.16
C GLY A 1189 -37.04 3.39 12.09
N ALA A 1190 -37.36 2.13 11.80
CA ALA A 1190 -36.78 0.99 12.51
C ALA A 1190 -35.35 0.72 12.02
N ARG A 1191 -34.39 0.58 12.94
CA ARG A 1191 -33.01 0.18 12.63
C ARG A 1191 -32.52 -0.76 13.72
N TYR A 1192 -32.04 -1.94 13.37
CA TYR A 1192 -31.47 -2.88 14.33
C TYR A 1192 -30.37 -3.69 13.63
N VAL A 1193 -29.11 -3.39 13.94
CA VAL A 1193 -27.93 -4.06 13.37
C VAL A 1193 -27.65 -5.37 14.09
N GLY A 1194 -27.98 -5.45 15.38
CA GLY A 1194 -27.76 -6.64 16.20
C GLY A 1194 -26.39 -6.69 16.90
N SER A 1195 -25.59 -5.62 16.79
CA SER A 1195 -24.46 -5.32 17.68
C SER A 1195 -24.82 -4.08 18.49
N MET A 1196 -24.63 -4.16 19.81
CA MET A 1196 -24.94 -3.05 20.70
C MET A 1196 -24.11 -1.82 20.34
N VAL A 1197 -22.80 -1.98 20.10
CA VAL A 1197 -21.89 -0.87 19.75
C VAL A 1197 -22.38 -0.14 18.50
N ALA A 1198 -22.75 -0.86 17.44
CA ALA A 1198 -23.21 -0.26 16.19
C ALA A 1198 -24.55 0.46 16.33
N ASP A 1199 -25.51 -0.13 17.06
CA ASP A 1199 -26.83 0.44 17.27
C ASP A 1199 -26.78 1.66 18.21
N VAL A 1200 -25.96 1.61 19.26
CA VAL A 1200 -25.76 2.73 20.19
C VAL A 1200 -24.98 3.86 19.54
N HIS A 1201 -23.92 3.57 18.77
CA HIS A 1201 -23.18 4.61 18.05
C HIS A 1201 -24.10 5.40 17.09
N ARG A 1202 -24.94 4.69 16.33
CA ARG A 1202 -25.95 5.32 15.48
C ARG A 1202 -26.95 6.15 16.28
N THR A 1203 -27.40 5.64 17.43
CA THR A 1203 -28.32 6.35 18.32
C THR A 1203 -27.70 7.64 18.85
N ILE A 1204 -26.41 7.63 19.20
CA ILE A 1204 -25.67 8.82 19.63
C ILE A 1204 -25.57 9.84 18.48
N LYS A 1205 -25.29 9.40 17.25
CA LYS A 1205 -25.07 10.30 16.10
C LYS A 1205 -26.34 10.87 15.49
N TYR A 1206 -27.39 10.06 15.35
CA TYR A 1206 -28.62 10.45 14.65
C TYR A 1206 -29.78 10.73 15.60
N GLY A 1207 -29.62 10.44 16.89
CA GLY A 1207 -30.70 10.49 17.85
C GLY A 1207 -31.69 9.34 17.68
N GLY A 1208 -32.55 9.19 18.67
CA GLY A 1208 -33.54 8.13 18.77
C GLY A 1208 -33.33 7.30 20.02
N ILE A 1209 -33.81 6.07 20.02
CA ILE A 1209 -33.75 5.19 21.19
C ILE A 1209 -33.28 3.79 20.82
N PHE A 1210 -32.36 3.24 21.62
CA PHE A 1210 -32.02 1.83 21.66
C PHE A 1210 -32.68 1.17 22.87
N ILE A 1211 -33.33 0.04 22.62
CA ILE A 1211 -34.12 -0.67 23.62
C ILE A 1211 -33.75 -2.15 23.58
N TYR A 1212 -33.33 -2.67 24.73
CA TYR A 1212 -33.17 -4.08 25.01
C TYR A 1212 -33.92 -4.41 26.32
N PRO A 1213 -35.23 -4.64 26.25
CA PRO A 1213 -36.08 -4.75 27.43
C PRO A 1213 -35.95 -6.14 28.08
N SER A 1214 -36.58 -6.30 29.25
CA SER A 1214 -36.89 -7.63 29.78
C SER A 1214 -37.78 -8.40 28.78
N THR A 1215 -37.55 -9.70 28.68
CA THR A 1215 -38.42 -10.61 27.93
C THR A 1215 -38.89 -11.72 28.86
N LYS A 1216 -39.97 -12.43 28.49
CA LYS A 1216 -40.42 -13.61 29.26
C LYS A 1216 -39.33 -14.68 29.44
N SER A 1217 -38.42 -14.81 28.47
CA SER A 1217 -37.29 -15.75 28.51
C SER A 1217 -36.07 -15.20 29.25
N SER A 1218 -35.90 -13.87 29.31
CA SER A 1218 -34.80 -13.19 29.99
C SER A 1218 -35.35 -12.03 30.83
N PRO A 1219 -35.89 -12.33 32.03
CA PRO A 1219 -36.60 -11.34 32.86
C PRO A 1219 -35.71 -10.21 33.38
N ASN A 1220 -34.39 -10.44 33.48
CA ASN A 1220 -33.41 -9.43 33.87
C ASN A 1220 -32.71 -8.79 32.65
N GLY A 1221 -33.25 -8.93 31.44
CA GLY A 1221 -32.59 -8.50 30.19
C GLY A 1221 -31.50 -9.46 29.71
N LYS A 1222 -30.92 -9.17 28.53
CA LYS A 1222 -29.81 -9.97 27.95
C LYS A 1222 -28.43 -9.35 28.23
N LEU A 1223 -28.33 -8.02 28.10
CA LEU A 1223 -27.08 -7.28 28.22
C LEU A 1223 -26.54 -7.28 29.65
N ARG A 1224 -25.23 -7.22 29.82
CA ARG A 1224 -24.53 -7.34 31.11
C ARG A 1224 -24.15 -5.96 31.63
N LEU A 1225 -24.30 -5.78 32.93
CA LEU A 1225 -24.23 -4.49 33.57
C LEU A 1225 -22.83 -3.88 33.51
N LEU A 1226 -21.78 -4.63 33.88
CA LEU A 1226 -20.44 -4.05 34.10
C LEU A 1226 -19.72 -3.63 32.82
N TYR A 1227 -19.86 -4.39 31.74
CA TYR A 1227 -19.07 -4.23 30.51
C TYR A 1227 -19.90 -3.90 29.25
N GLU A 1228 -21.23 -3.94 29.31
CA GLU A 1228 -22.11 -3.46 28.22
C GLU A 1228 -22.98 -2.27 28.69
N GLY A 1229 -23.77 -2.49 29.74
CA GLY A 1229 -24.77 -1.52 30.24
C GLY A 1229 -24.15 -0.23 30.80
N ASN A 1230 -23.29 -0.33 31.81
CA ASN A 1230 -22.63 0.79 32.47
C ASN A 1230 -21.80 1.65 31.50
N PRO A 1231 -20.86 1.10 30.70
CA PRO A 1231 -20.06 1.93 29.80
C PRO A 1231 -20.90 2.66 28.75
N MET A 1232 -21.93 2.01 28.20
CA MET A 1232 -22.81 2.64 27.22
C MET A 1232 -23.73 3.69 27.86
N ALA A 1233 -24.26 3.41 29.05
CA ALA A 1233 -25.03 4.39 29.82
C ALA A 1233 -24.18 5.61 30.21
N PHE A 1234 -22.92 5.39 30.57
CA PHE A 1234 -21.97 6.45 30.91
C PHE A 1234 -21.73 7.35 29.71
N ILE A 1235 -21.43 6.78 28.54
CA ILE A 1235 -21.24 7.54 27.29
C ILE A 1235 -22.52 8.30 26.91
N VAL A 1236 -23.68 7.66 26.92
CA VAL A 1236 -24.95 8.29 26.52
C VAL A 1236 -25.31 9.45 27.45
N THR A 1237 -25.12 9.27 28.76
CA THR A 1237 -25.39 10.32 29.75
C THR A 1237 -24.41 11.48 29.58
N GLN A 1238 -23.13 11.19 29.36
CA GLN A 1238 -22.10 12.21 29.09
C GLN A 1238 -22.34 12.96 27.76
N ALA A 1239 -22.97 12.32 26.77
CA ALA A 1239 -23.40 12.94 25.52
C ALA A 1239 -24.69 13.79 25.67
N GLY A 1240 -25.31 13.85 26.86
CA GLY A 1240 -26.55 14.60 27.12
C GLY A 1240 -27.83 13.79 26.91
N GLY A 1241 -27.72 12.48 26.72
CA GLY A 1241 -28.84 11.55 26.60
C GLY A 1241 -29.33 11.07 27.96
N LYS A 1242 -30.13 10.00 27.92
CA LYS A 1242 -30.62 9.32 29.11
C LYS A 1242 -30.47 7.82 28.95
N ALA A 1243 -30.15 7.13 30.04
CA ALA A 1243 -30.04 5.68 30.12
C ALA A 1243 -30.81 5.17 31.35
N SER A 1244 -31.65 4.15 31.17
CA SER A 1244 -32.51 3.64 32.23
C SER A 1244 -32.76 2.14 32.06
N THR A 1245 -32.98 1.47 33.17
CA THR A 1245 -33.43 0.08 33.22
C THR A 1245 -34.94 -0.08 32.98
N GLY A 1246 -35.65 1.04 32.82
CA GLY A 1246 -37.10 1.13 32.87
C GLY A 1246 -37.63 1.53 34.26
N LYS A 1247 -36.89 1.20 35.34
CA LYS A 1247 -37.28 1.49 36.73
C LYS A 1247 -36.36 2.48 37.43
N GLN A 1248 -35.06 2.36 37.22
CA GLN A 1248 -34.02 3.22 37.78
C GLN A 1248 -32.94 3.52 36.74
N ASP A 1249 -32.11 4.53 36.99
CA ASP A 1249 -30.94 4.84 36.15
C ASP A 1249 -29.97 3.64 36.15
N ILE A 1250 -29.37 3.34 34.99
CA ILE A 1250 -28.42 2.24 34.86
C ILE A 1250 -27.17 2.50 35.70
N LEU A 1251 -26.69 3.75 35.76
CA LEU A 1251 -25.45 4.09 36.47
C LEU A 1251 -25.56 4.00 38.00
N ASP A 1252 -26.79 4.01 38.53
CA ASP A 1252 -27.09 3.86 39.95
C ASP A 1252 -27.26 2.39 40.41
N VAL A 1253 -27.31 1.44 39.47
CA VAL A 1253 -27.44 0.02 39.80
C VAL A 1253 -26.15 -0.45 40.48
N VAL A 1254 -26.26 -0.96 41.71
CA VAL A 1254 -25.15 -1.61 42.41
C VAL A 1254 -25.07 -3.07 41.95
N PRO A 1255 -23.96 -3.51 41.33
CA PRO A 1255 -23.82 -4.89 40.86
C PRO A 1255 -23.71 -5.89 42.02
N GLU A 1256 -24.47 -6.98 41.97
CA GLU A 1256 -24.35 -8.11 42.90
C GLU A 1256 -23.39 -9.20 42.39
N LYS A 1257 -23.21 -9.28 41.06
CA LYS A 1257 -22.37 -10.27 40.37
C LYS A 1257 -21.67 -9.63 39.17
N ILE A 1258 -20.49 -10.15 38.81
CA ILE A 1258 -19.70 -9.62 37.69
C ILE A 1258 -20.40 -9.75 36.32
N HIS A 1259 -21.17 -10.82 36.11
CA HIS A 1259 -21.95 -11.05 34.88
C HIS A 1259 -23.46 -10.76 35.07
N GLN A 1260 -23.83 -9.83 35.96
CA GLN A 1260 -25.24 -9.47 36.18
C GLN A 1260 -25.85 -8.88 34.91
N ARG A 1261 -27.04 -9.34 34.52
CA ARG A 1261 -27.79 -8.81 33.37
C ARG A 1261 -28.72 -7.66 33.77
N VAL A 1262 -28.97 -6.76 32.82
CA VAL A 1262 -29.84 -5.60 33.01
C VAL A 1262 -30.66 -5.28 31.75
N PRO A 1263 -31.94 -4.88 31.86
CA PRO A 1263 -32.66 -4.26 30.76
C PRO A 1263 -32.09 -2.87 30.45
N VAL A 1264 -32.09 -2.47 29.18
CA VAL A 1264 -31.47 -1.21 28.74
C VAL A 1264 -32.42 -0.40 27.86
N PHE A 1265 -32.68 0.84 28.26
CA PHE A 1265 -33.34 1.87 27.45
C PHE A 1265 -32.40 3.07 27.42
N LEU A 1266 -31.77 3.35 26.28
CA LEU A 1266 -30.81 4.44 26.18
C LEU A 1266 -30.94 5.21 24.86
N GLY A 1267 -30.64 6.51 24.90
CA GLY A 1267 -30.65 7.36 23.72
C GLY A 1267 -31.08 8.80 24.03
N SER A 1268 -31.76 9.40 23.06
CA SER A 1268 -32.30 10.76 23.12
C SER A 1268 -33.20 10.93 24.34
N LYS A 1269 -32.96 11.97 25.13
CA LYS A 1269 -33.62 12.20 26.42
C LYS A 1269 -35.14 12.15 26.32
N LEU A 1270 -35.72 12.82 25.33
CA LEU A 1270 -37.17 12.88 25.16
C LEU A 1270 -37.77 11.55 24.69
N ASP A 1271 -37.05 10.78 23.86
CA ASP A 1271 -37.54 9.46 23.42
C ASP A 1271 -37.47 8.44 24.56
N VAL A 1272 -36.44 8.50 25.40
CA VAL A 1272 -36.34 7.67 26.60
C VAL A 1272 -37.41 8.06 27.62
N ASP A 1273 -37.65 9.36 27.85
CA ASP A 1273 -38.73 9.82 28.73
C ASP A 1273 -40.12 9.41 28.21
N ASP A 1274 -40.36 9.50 26.89
CA ASP A 1274 -41.57 8.97 26.26
C ASP A 1274 -41.70 7.47 26.57
N ALA A 1275 -40.66 6.65 26.34
CA ALA A 1275 -40.70 5.21 26.60
C ALA A 1275 -40.97 4.90 28.07
N LEU A 1276 -40.33 5.61 28.99
CA LEU A 1276 -40.54 5.46 30.44
C LEU A 1276 -41.96 5.87 30.87
N SER A 1277 -42.63 6.75 30.14
CA SER A 1277 -44.01 7.15 30.44
C SER A 1277 -45.05 6.05 30.19
N PHE A 1278 -44.74 5.06 29.33
CA PHE A 1278 -45.58 3.87 29.15
C PHE A 1278 -45.34 2.81 30.24
N ILE A 1279 -44.19 2.88 30.92
CA ILE A 1279 -43.82 1.94 32.00
C ILE A 1279 -44.40 2.38 33.35
N LYS A 1280 -44.53 3.69 33.56
CA LYS A 1280 -45.15 4.30 34.74
C LYS A 1280 -46.67 4.25 34.64
#